data_AF-A0A285Z5E4-F1
#
_entry.id   AF-A0A285Z5E4-F1
#
_cell.length_a   1.000
_cell.length_b   1.000
_cell.length_c   1.000
_cell.angle_alpha   90.00
_cell.angle_beta   90.00
_cell.angle_gamma   90.00
#
_symmetry.space_group_name_H-M   'P 1'
#
loop_
_entity.id
_entity.type
_entity.pdbx_description
1 polymer ?
#
loop_
_entity_poly.entity_id
_entity_poly.type
_entity_poly.pdbx_seq_one_letter_code
_entity_poly.pdbx_strand_id
1 'polypeptide(L)'
;MPTLSTLEPHQTLLETQLPTWAHSIAPSQWHSLRQSQLPAYYTQAWFANAAPDLRQAVQRSQSRLLRSQSTLARALEGLEQITAFAEPRLTARLAEHGCSAPLRGTELLRVESTWHWAGMRYLNSHRRDTLLQAALQNFADDERFSAQSAIAPSHTIQVTPVQVRGTTVLGPQTPPAHFPLVSERYQVERLPLTPAGFAALCRSLDLGQQYQAHLQQHFAKPHVREQAIAVYKDRLRLAADLAYMRHVLTGTARDQVDLFLQGNEMPCWQLALFGITLHEVMLIDTGISGLLLYLPGHDQALRQCADLEAVHEALAALLLEPTDRQAFMAYVEQGQQQHFLDLLHQNLDASGASDNDKAWQRAPEADLRPTRLAITEEPFAFYQALHLDRLKREARQLAVPTAEADATARANRLQAWEDLGMDALNLAGFFIPAVGTLMLAVTACQLLGEVYEGYEAWHQGDRHLALRHLEAVGLNLALIGGLVVAGHVVPKLFKSPLLESLQEVRKPDGRYRLWQADLTPYRSPLDLPQSVHANAQGQYLHDGRYFIRMDGHLYEQRLDTQTQQWRLVHPHAQDAWQPPLEHNQQGAWRASHEQPSQWSFAILARRLGENYAAFTPEQLELAGRMCGTDAAYLRRVHLEGQPPPALLLDTLQRMAAQAKVVALGNDAPGNLFERLYNGDAPIEPATRRLLEAYPRLSAVLARRLLAPLSAAQSLAWENDAVLPAWLRQQVEHTHSELPLVRAVEGVLVPARADAGSERLLFSALDGLPDWPRDVRLELRAGSPEGPLLEHIGSNSAGRTCRVIKSAEGYEADLGQRPAPATRDMDLCRAVEQALPHIQRDALAIVQADGRTLRQRVLAWVNDNRDDLAQRLWGPRARRRARSVQLRGGRPLDPQAPHPRHTGSLAGAYRRLYPDATDSEIEDVLGSDPEDNDLRSPTQRLRDLQQRLDTLRRNLQEWARPDPQRPHQRQRAIRPIINAWRRLSSVPLAGGGRIASLDLSGLELENQDLASLALPDDFTHVEHVSLHSNPALSQLPAELLERFPKLKRLLLSNCRFDALPRVANPDRLTWLDLDNNRITWDNRNQVTLNQCAGLIVLDLSGNPLLEAPDLHGLEHLKTLFLSECGLTELPLGLDVITEPLVLDLSGNQFQRLPVGFNIPGPSAEALCLESEWLSEGMLAQVDAYNVAHEVDLLVCEGDYAEFFEGTGPEQAALWQRLPLQYRRDLRPLLENDFFIARPQQARAEFWRRLAAIDADPVLRQEWLMHPPHNLFRLPL
;
A
#
# COMPACT_ATOMS: atom_id res chain seq x y z
N MET A 1 11.33 -27.56 5.28
CA MET A 1 10.62 -26.43 4.66
C MET A 1 10.94 -25.17 5.45
N PRO A 2 11.87 -24.32 4.99
CA PRO A 2 11.94 -22.96 5.50
C PRO A 2 10.63 -22.25 5.11
N THR A 3 9.90 -21.73 6.09
CA THR A 3 8.71 -20.90 5.83
C THR A 3 9.19 -19.50 5.42
N LEU A 4 8.38 -18.67 4.76
CA LEU A 4 8.71 -17.24 4.52
C LEU A 4 9.23 -16.52 5.79
N SER A 5 8.86 -17.02 6.98
CA SER A 5 9.30 -16.55 8.29
C SER A 5 10.78 -16.85 8.66
N THR A 6 11.53 -17.57 7.82
CA THR A 6 12.96 -17.88 8.01
C THR A 6 13.88 -17.14 7.05
N LEU A 7 13.35 -16.40 6.07
CA LEU A 7 14.14 -15.55 5.17
C LEU A 7 14.46 -14.21 5.86
N GLU A 8 15.70 -13.74 5.75
CA GLU A 8 16.11 -12.41 6.22
C GLU A 8 16.04 -11.41 5.05
N PRO A 9 14.92 -10.69 4.88
CA PRO A 9 14.63 -9.98 3.62
C PRO A 9 15.54 -8.78 3.35
N HIS A 10 16.15 -8.23 4.40
CA HIS A 10 16.90 -6.98 4.35
C HIS A 10 18.42 -7.18 4.40
N GLN A 11 18.90 -8.41 4.68
CA GLN A 11 20.32 -8.65 4.96
C GLN A 11 21.23 -8.21 3.82
N THR A 12 20.95 -8.64 2.59
CA THR A 12 21.75 -8.28 1.40
C THR A 12 21.79 -6.76 1.18
N LEU A 13 20.68 -6.06 1.40
CA LEU A 13 20.64 -4.60 1.27
C LEU A 13 21.53 -3.93 2.31
N LEU A 14 21.48 -4.40 3.56
CA LEU A 14 22.27 -3.84 4.66
C LEU A 14 23.76 -4.06 4.46
N GLU A 15 24.16 -5.26 4.03
CA GLU A 15 25.56 -5.56 3.69
C GLU A 15 26.07 -4.65 2.57
N THR A 16 25.22 -4.32 1.59
CA THR A 16 25.59 -3.46 0.45
C THR A 16 25.63 -1.97 0.81
N GLN A 17 24.74 -1.50 1.69
CA GLN A 17 24.61 -0.08 2.03
C GLN A 17 25.47 0.37 3.21
N LEU A 18 26.00 -0.57 4.01
CA LEU A 18 26.86 -0.22 5.13
C LEU A 18 28.17 0.43 4.62
N PRO A 19 28.56 1.60 5.15
CA PRO A 19 29.84 2.20 4.81
C PRO A 19 31.02 1.28 5.17
N THR A 20 32.09 1.32 4.39
CA THR A 20 33.28 0.46 4.59
C THR A 20 33.90 0.59 5.98
N TRP A 21 33.86 1.79 6.56
CA TRP A 21 34.36 2.04 7.93
C TRP A 21 33.50 1.35 9.00
N ALA A 22 32.22 1.07 8.73
CA ALA A 22 31.33 0.38 9.66
C ALA A 22 31.75 -1.06 9.94
N HIS A 23 32.50 -1.67 9.01
CA HIS A 23 33.09 -3.01 9.18
C HIS A 23 34.31 -3.02 10.10
N SER A 24 34.89 -1.87 10.44
CA SER A 24 36.07 -1.75 11.32
C SER A 24 35.76 -1.19 12.71
N ILE A 25 34.48 -0.98 13.04
CA ILE A 25 34.05 -0.42 14.33
C ILE A 25 34.15 -1.46 15.45
N ALA A 26 34.73 -1.08 16.59
CA ALA A 26 34.78 -1.91 17.80
C ALA A 26 33.41 -1.95 18.53
N PRO A 27 33.09 -3.02 19.29
CA PRO A 27 31.83 -3.12 20.03
C PRO A 27 31.53 -1.93 20.97
N SER A 28 32.55 -1.35 21.60
CA SER A 28 32.41 -0.16 22.46
C SER A 28 31.98 1.09 21.69
N GLN A 29 32.47 1.26 20.46
CA GLN A 29 32.12 2.38 19.59
C GLN A 29 30.68 2.25 19.05
N TRP A 30 30.25 1.03 18.69
CA TRP A 30 28.84 0.74 18.40
C TRP A 30 27.93 1.07 19.58
N HIS A 31 28.38 0.79 20.80
CA HIS A 31 27.66 1.16 22.00
C HIS A 31 27.48 2.69 22.14
N SER A 32 28.54 3.47 21.93
CA SER A 32 28.48 4.94 21.96
C SER A 32 27.53 5.53 20.90
N LEU A 33 27.53 5.00 19.68
CA LEU A 33 26.59 5.42 18.63
C LEU A 33 25.14 5.15 19.03
N ARG A 34 24.86 3.97 19.60
CA ARG A 34 23.52 3.61 20.09
C ARG A 34 23.07 4.51 21.24
N GLN A 35 23.95 4.77 22.20
CA GLN A 35 23.65 5.68 23.31
C GLN A 35 23.35 7.10 22.84
N SER A 36 23.99 7.58 21.76
CA SER A 36 23.70 8.92 21.21
C SER A 36 22.25 9.12 20.75
N GLN A 37 21.54 8.04 20.40
CA GLN A 37 20.15 8.07 19.95
C GLN A 37 19.13 7.81 21.08
N LEU A 38 19.60 7.44 22.28
CA LEU A 38 18.78 7.17 23.46
C LEU A 38 19.01 8.24 24.52
N PRO A 39 18.04 9.16 24.74
CA PRO A 39 18.17 10.13 25.80
C PRO A 39 18.06 9.46 27.18
N ALA A 40 19.07 9.65 28.04
CA ALA A 40 19.16 9.04 29.36
C ALA A 40 17.98 9.37 30.32
N TYR A 41 17.21 10.42 30.01
CA TYR A 41 16.08 10.86 30.83
C TYR A 41 14.78 10.07 30.61
N TYR A 42 14.64 9.32 29.51
CA TYR A 42 13.37 8.72 29.13
C TYR A 42 12.88 7.63 30.10
N THR A 43 13.81 6.91 30.71
CA THR A 43 13.54 5.86 31.70
C THR A 43 13.43 6.40 33.13
N GLN A 44 13.56 7.71 33.33
CA GLN A 44 13.58 8.31 34.65
C GLN A 44 12.17 8.55 35.19
N ALA A 45 11.96 8.24 36.47
CA ALA A 45 10.66 8.41 37.13
C ALA A 45 10.15 9.86 37.08
N TRP A 46 11.05 10.84 37.20
CA TRP A 46 10.68 12.25 37.15
C TRP A 46 10.13 12.68 35.78
N PHE A 47 10.62 12.08 34.68
CA PHE A 47 10.09 12.36 33.34
C PHE A 47 8.73 11.69 33.15
N ALA A 48 8.58 10.43 33.56
CA ALA A 48 7.32 9.68 33.44
C ALA A 48 6.17 10.34 34.22
N ASN A 49 6.47 10.93 35.38
CA ASN A 49 5.51 11.58 36.26
C ASN A 49 5.26 13.07 35.94
N ALA A 50 5.98 13.65 34.98
CA ALA A 50 5.79 15.06 34.61
C ALA A 50 4.46 15.29 33.87
N ALA A 51 3.95 16.53 33.97
CA ALA A 51 2.70 16.94 33.32
C ALA A 51 2.75 16.68 31.78
N PRO A 52 1.64 16.26 31.14
CA PRO A 52 1.63 15.86 29.73
C PRO A 52 2.13 16.93 28.76
N ASP A 53 1.84 18.20 29.03
CA ASP A 53 2.27 19.37 28.26
C ASP A 53 3.80 19.58 28.33
N LEU A 54 4.40 19.46 29.51
CA LEU A 54 5.86 19.53 29.68
C LEU A 54 6.56 18.37 28.97
N ARG A 55 6.01 17.15 29.06
CA ARG A 55 6.52 15.98 28.32
C ARG A 55 6.48 16.21 26.81
N GLN A 56 5.38 16.78 26.31
CA GLN A 56 5.25 17.13 24.90
C GLN A 56 6.26 18.22 24.48
N ALA A 57 6.53 19.22 25.32
CA ALA A 57 7.52 20.26 25.02
C ALA A 57 8.93 19.67 24.85
N VAL A 58 9.39 18.84 25.81
CA VAL A 58 10.68 18.14 25.72
C VAL A 58 10.73 17.24 24.48
N GLN A 59 9.66 16.49 24.17
CA GLN A 59 9.58 15.65 22.98
C GLN A 59 9.68 16.46 21.67
N ARG A 60 9.05 17.64 21.60
CA ARG A 60 9.16 18.55 20.43
C ARG A 60 10.58 19.07 20.26
N SER A 61 11.24 19.49 21.34
CA SER A 61 12.63 19.98 21.29
C SER A 61 13.62 18.89 20.94
N GLN A 62 13.46 17.68 21.48
CA GLN A 62 14.23 16.50 21.08
C GLN A 62 14.05 16.19 19.59
N SER A 63 12.81 16.18 19.09
CA SER A 63 12.52 15.94 17.67
C SER A 63 13.06 17.05 16.75
N ARG A 64 13.21 18.27 17.26
CA ARG A 64 13.88 19.36 16.53
C ARG A 64 15.39 19.15 16.46
N LEU A 65 16.04 18.82 17.59
CA LEU A 65 17.48 18.51 17.65
C LEU A 65 17.85 17.35 16.71
N LEU A 66 17.05 16.30 16.66
CA LEU A 66 17.28 15.17 15.76
C LEU A 66 17.20 15.56 14.29
N ARG A 67 16.27 16.44 13.91
CA ARG A 67 16.17 16.95 12.54
C ARG A 67 17.34 17.86 12.16
N SER A 68 17.83 18.71 13.08
CA SER A 68 19.02 19.52 12.80
C SER A 68 20.27 18.63 12.70
N GLN A 69 20.39 17.59 13.53
CA GLN A 69 21.46 16.59 13.42
C GLN A 69 21.41 15.82 12.09
N SER A 70 20.23 15.37 11.64
CA SER A 70 20.09 14.67 10.34
C SER A 70 20.34 15.60 9.15
N THR A 71 19.99 16.89 9.28
CA THR A 71 20.26 17.88 8.24
C THR A 71 21.76 18.21 8.16
N LEU A 72 22.44 18.32 9.30
CA LEU A 72 23.90 18.44 9.34
C LEU A 72 24.60 17.19 8.78
N ALA A 73 24.11 15.99 9.13
CA ALA A 73 24.59 14.72 8.61
C ALA A 73 24.55 14.68 7.07
N ARG A 74 23.44 15.14 6.47
CA ARG A 74 23.28 15.28 5.01
C ARG A 74 24.18 16.37 4.42
N ALA A 75 24.32 17.52 5.08
CA ALA A 75 25.21 18.59 4.62
C ALA A 75 26.70 18.16 4.62
N LEU A 76 27.05 17.17 5.44
CA LEU A 76 28.37 16.53 5.52
C LEU A 76 28.52 15.30 4.61
N GLU A 77 27.57 15.02 3.70
CA GLU A 77 27.69 13.93 2.72
C GLU A 77 28.98 14.09 1.90
N GLY A 78 29.69 12.97 1.68
CA GLY A 78 31.01 12.92 1.04
C GLY A 78 32.19 13.15 1.99
N LEU A 79 31.98 13.45 3.28
CA LEU A 79 33.06 13.45 4.26
C LEU A 79 33.56 12.02 4.51
N GLU A 80 34.67 11.65 3.86
CA GLU A 80 35.37 10.38 4.11
C GLU A 80 36.01 10.34 5.49
N GLN A 81 35.88 9.21 6.19
CA GLN A 81 36.66 8.87 7.39
C GLN A 81 38.14 8.65 7.03
N ILE A 82 39.06 8.78 8.00
CA ILE A 82 40.51 8.69 7.75
C ILE A 82 40.91 7.45 6.95
N THR A 83 40.41 6.26 7.33
CA THR A 83 40.74 5.01 6.63
C THR A 83 40.13 4.96 5.23
N ALA A 84 38.85 5.31 5.08
CA ALA A 84 38.16 5.38 3.80
C ALA A 84 38.82 6.39 2.83
N PHE A 85 39.41 7.46 3.38
CA PHE A 85 40.16 8.47 2.63
C PHE A 85 41.55 7.96 2.22
N ALA A 86 42.29 7.36 3.16
CA ALA A 86 43.68 7.01 2.97
C ALA A 86 43.89 5.70 2.19
N GLU A 87 43.06 4.69 2.41
CA GLU A 87 43.24 3.33 1.87
C GLU A 87 43.25 3.30 0.32
N PRO A 88 42.30 3.94 -0.39
CA PRO A 88 42.31 3.95 -1.86
C PRO A 88 43.50 4.73 -2.43
N ARG A 89 43.84 5.87 -1.81
CA ARG A 89 44.94 6.75 -2.24
C ARG A 89 46.31 6.07 -2.06
N LEU A 90 46.51 5.37 -0.94
CA LEU A 90 47.71 4.59 -0.69
C LEU A 90 47.80 3.38 -1.64
N THR A 91 46.69 2.67 -1.85
CA THR A 91 46.65 1.52 -2.77
C THR A 91 47.03 1.91 -4.19
N ALA A 92 46.44 2.99 -4.72
CA ALA A 92 46.77 3.51 -6.04
C ALA A 92 48.26 3.85 -6.16
N ARG A 93 48.83 4.51 -5.14
CA ARG A 93 50.24 4.92 -5.15
C ARG A 93 51.22 3.75 -5.02
N LEU A 94 50.86 2.72 -4.26
CA LEU A 94 51.64 1.48 -4.13
C LEU A 94 51.64 0.66 -5.43
N ALA A 95 50.50 0.61 -6.12
CA ALA A 95 50.38 -0.10 -7.40
C ALA A 95 51.32 0.47 -8.47
N GLU A 96 51.49 1.80 -8.52
CA GLU A 96 52.44 2.48 -9.41
C GLU A 96 53.90 2.10 -9.15
N HIS A 97 54.23 1.61 -7.95
CA HIS A 97 55.57 1.17 -7.55
C HIS A 97 55.74 -0.36 -7.56
N GLY A 98 54.81 -1.08 -8.20
CA GLY A 98 54.88 -2.54 -8.37
C GLY A 98 54.45 -3.35 -7.14
N CYS A 99 53.75 -2.75 -6.17
CA CYS A 99 53.19 -3.43 -5.01
C CYS A 99 51.65 -3.41 -5.05
N SER A 100 51.03 -4.54 -5.41
CA SER A 100 49.57 -4.70 -5.46
C SER A 100 48.98 -5.53 -4.31
N ALA A 101 49.71 -5.65 -3.19
CA ALA A 101 49.30 -6.48 -2.05
C ALA A 101 48.20 -5.79 -1.21
N PRO A 102 47.29 -6.56 -0.59
CA PRO A 102 46.24 -6.00 0.26
C PRO A 102 46.84 -5.32 1.50
N LEU A 103 46.44 -4.07 1.75
CA LEU A 103 46.99 -3.21 2.82
C LEU A 103 46.81 -3.79 4.23
N ARG A 104 45.70 -4.50 4.48
CA ARG A 104 45.41 -5.14 5.78
C ARG A 104 46.16 -6.45 6.03
N GLY A 105 46.63 -7.10 4.96
CA GLY A 105 47.37 -8.37 5.03
C GLY A 105 48.89 -8.21 4.85
N THR A 106 49.37 -6.97 4.80
CA THR A 106 50.76 -6.62 4.53
C THR A 106 51.27 -5.66 5.59
N GLU A 107 52.47 -5.94 6.11
CA GLU A 107 53.04 -5.21 7.24
C GLU A 107 54.46 -4.73 6.97
N LEU A 108 54.81 -3.63 7.63
CA LEU A 108 56.15 -3.13 7.80
C LEU A 108 56.76 -3.76 9.05
N LEU A 109 57.71 -4.67 8.86
CA LEU A 109 58.57 -5.17 9.93
C LEU A 109 59.74 -4.20 10.11
N ARG A 110 59.77 -3.53 11.26
CA ARG A 110 60.89 -2.69 11.69
C ARG A 110 61.73 -3.45 12.71
N VAL A 111 63.01 -3.67 12.38
CA VAL A 111 63.98 -4.30 13.29
C VAL A 111 64.93 -3.25 13.84
N GLU A 112 65.02 -3.18 15.16
CA GLU A 112 65.89 -2.27 15.90
C GLU A 112 67.01 -3.06 16.58
N SER A 113 68.25 -2.60 16.42
CA SER A 113 69.42 -3.19 17.04
C SER A 113 69.92 -2.27 18.16
N THR A 114 69.66 -2.64 19.42
CA THR A 114 70.05 -1.84 20.59
C THR A 114 71.33 -2.39 21.20
N TRP A 115 72.27 -1.51 21.55
CA TRP A 115 73.50 -1.91 22.23
C TRP A 115 73.22 -2.19 23.71
N HIS A 116 73.38 -3.43 24.15
CA HIS A 116 73.26 -3.77 25.56
C HIS A 116 74.64 -3.77 26.24
N TRP A 117 74.90 -2.71 27.02
CA TRP A 117 76.18 -2.48 27.69
C TRP A 117 76.62 -3.63 28.61
N ALA A 118 75.70 -4.22 29.38
CA ALA A 118 76.03 -5.29 30.32
C ALA A 118 76.51 -6.58 29.63
N GLY A 119 76.06 -6.81 28.39
CA GLY A 119 76.43 -7.97 27.58
C GLY A 119 77.46 -7.71 26.49
N MET A 120 77.87 -6.44 26.30
CA MET A 120 78.71 -5.97 25.19
C MET A 120 78.25 -6.51 23.82
N ARG A 121 76.93 -6.46 23.55
CA ARG A 121 76.36 -7.01 22.32
C ARG A 121 75.13 -6.23 21.87
N TYR A 122 74.89 -6.23 20.56
CA TYR A 122 73.63 -5.74 20.00
C TYR A 122 72.54 -6.80 20.17
N LEU A 123 71.38 -6.37 20.68
CA LEU A 123 70.16 -7.16 20.74
C LEU A 123 69.18 -6.63 19.72
N ASN A 124 68.56 -7.54 18.98
CA ASN A 124 67.52 -7.20 18.03
C ASN A 124 66.15 -7.31 18.70
N SER A 125 65.33 -6.28 18.51
CA SER A 125 63.91 -6.25 18.79
C SER A 125 63.15 -5.84 17.53
N HIS A 126 61.86 -6.16 17.45
CA HIS A 126 61.03 -5.80 16.32
C HIS A 126 59.76 -5.07 16.71
N ARG A 127 59.23 -4.36 15.71
CA ARG A 127 57.89 -3.79 15.70
C ARG A 127 57.23 -4.12 14.36
N ARG A 128 55.92 -4.38 14.39
CA ARG A 128 55.10 -4.65 13.20
C ARG A 128 54.02 -3.59 13.12
N ASP A 129 53.98 -2.87 12.00
CA ASP A 129 52.92 -1.92 11.71
C ASP A 129 52.22 -2.37 10.41
N THR A 130 50.90 -2.23 10.30
CA THR A 130 50.26 -2.38 9.00
C THR A 130 50.71 -1.25 8.06
N LEU A 131 50.67 -1.48 6.74
CA LEU A 131 51.07 -0.43 5.79
C LEU A 131 50.20 0.83 5.91
N LEU A 132 48.89 0.67 6.13
CA LEU A 132 47.99 1.81 6.29
C LEU A 132 48.30 2.62 7.56
N GLN A 133 48.55 1.94 8.69
CA GLN A 133 48.95 2.59 9.95
C GLN A 133 50.25 3.37 9.79
N ALA A 134 51.26 2.73 9.20
CA ALA A 134 52.57 3.33 9.02
C ALA A 134 52.50 4.55 8.07
N ALA A 135 51.67 4.49 7.03
CA ALA A 135 51.45 5.62 6.12
C ALA A 135 50.73 6.80 6.80
N LEU A 136 49.72 6.53 7.63
CA LEU A 136 48.98 7.58 8.37
C LEU A 136 49.84 8.28 9.42
N GLN A 137 50.74 7.55 10.08
CA GLN A 137 51.66 8.12 11.06
C GLN A 137 52.86 8.85 10.44
N ASN A 138 53.05 8.66 9.13
CA ASN A 138 54.11 9.24 8.32
C ASN A 138 55.53 8.91 8.85
N PHE A 139 56.56 9.42 8.19
CA PHE A 139 57.97 9.13 8.50
C PHE A 139 58.80 10.40 8.59
N ALA A 140 59.79 10.42 9.49
CA ALA A 140 60.75 11.52 9.59
C ALA A 140 61.70 11.53 8.38
N ASP A 141 62.34 12.67 8.11
CA ASP A 141 63.26 12.81 6.97
C ASP A 141 64.60 12.09 7.19
N ASP A 142 65.01 11.93 8.44
CA ASP A 142 66.22 11.27 8.89
C ASP A 142 66.01 9.79 9.30
N GLU A 143 64.84 9.23 9.02
CA GLU A 143 64.45 7.90 9.51
C GLU A 143 65.26 6.78 8.84
N ARG A 144 65.90 5.92 9.67
CA ARG A 144 66.78 4.84 9.20
C ARG A 144 66.18 3.47 9.48
N PHE A 145 66.28 2.59 8.48
CA PHE A 145 65.88 1.19 8.58
C PHE A 145 67.12 0.30 8.62
N SER A 146 67.13 -0.68 9.52
CA SER A 146 68.16 -1.73 9.51
C SER A 146 68.01 -2.63 8.28
N ALA A 147 69.08 -3.32 7.89
CA ALA A 147 69.06 -4.25 6.75
C ALA A 147 68.10 -5.45 6.96
N GLN A 148 67.64 -5.67 8.19
CA GLN A 148 66.74 -6.75 8.57
C GLN A 148 65.26 -6.34 8.48
N SER A 149 64.96 -5.03 8.44
CA SER A 149 63.61 -4.51 8.22
C SER A 149 63.10 -4.84 6.81
N ALA A 150 61.81 -5.11 6.67
CA ALA A 150 61.19 -5.50 5.40
C ALA A 150 59.71 -5.16 5.36
N ILE A 151 59.14 -5.10 4.15
CA ILE A 151 57.71 -5.11 3.91
C ILE A 151 57.34 -6.51 3.41
N ALA A 152 56.37 -7.16 4.06
CA ALA A 152 56.01 -8.55 3.78
C ALA A 152 54.54 -8.85 4.17
N PRO A 153 53.90 -9.85 3.55
CA PRO A 153 52.59 -10.32 4.00
C PRO A 153 52.64 -10.85 5.44
N SER A 154 51.65 -10.51 6.27
CA SER A 154 51.66 -10.79 7.73
C SER A 154 51.93 -12.25 8.09
N HIS A 155 51.40 -13.19 7.30
CA HIS A 155 51.52 -14.63 7.52
C HIS A 155 52.90 -15.20 7.17
N THR A 156 53.75 -14.43 6.46
CA THR A 156 55.12 -14.84 6.08
C THR A 156 56.20 -14.34 7.04
N ILE A 157 55.82 -13.47 7.99
CA ILE A 157 56.75 -12.92 8.98
C ILE A 157 56.87 -13.89 10.16
N GLN A 158 58.01 -14.56 10.27
CA GLN A 158 58.34 -15.44 11.40
C GLN A 158 59.43 -14.80 12.28
N VAL A 159 59.09 -14.59 13.55
CA VAL A 159 60.00 -14.10 14.57
C VAL A 159 60.31 -15.23 15.54
N THR A 160 61.59 -15.54 15.71
CA THR A 160 62.05 -16.58 16.64
C THR A 160 62.92 -15.95 17.73
N PRO A 161 62.53 -16.04 19.01
CA PRO A 161 63.41 -15.67 20.12
C PRO A 161 64.66 -16.55 20.11
N VAL A 162 65.83 -15.94 20.18
CA VAL A 162 67.13 -16.61 20.21
C VAL A 162 67.93 -16.16 21.43
N GLN A 163 68.65 -17.11 22.04
CA GLN A 163 69.58 -16.81 23.12
C GLN A 163 70.95 -16.46 22.52
N VAL A 164 71.40 -15.24 22.75
CA VAL A 164 72.76 -14.79 22.40
C VAL A 164 73.61 -14.69 23.65
N ARG A 165 74.90 -14.98 23.53
CA ARG A 165 75.83 -15.00 24.66
C ARG A 165 76.34 -13.58 24.93
N GLY A 166 75.94 -13.00 26.05
CA GLY A 166 76.48 -11.75 26.58
C GLY A 166 77.79 -11.98 27.33
N THR A 167 78.66 -10.99 27.35
CA THR A 167 79.93 -10.99 28.08
C THR A 167 80.02 -9.78 28.99
N THR A 168 80.34 -9.98 30.26
CA THR A 168 80.66 -8.90 31.22
C THR A 168 82.06 -9.09 31.79
N VAL A 169 82.78 -7.99 31.98
CA VAL A 169 84.14 -7.98 32.55
C VAL A 169 84.03 -7.65 34.03
N LEU A 170 84.30 -8.65 34.89
CA LEU A 170 84.23 -8.49 36.35
C LEU A 170 85.51 -7.92 36.98
N GLY A 171 86.57 -7.72 36.17
CA GLY A 171 87.85 -7.11 36.59
C GLY A 171 88.96 -7.32 35.55
N PRO A 172 90.09 -6.58 35.63
CA PRO A 172 91.14 -6.59 34.60
C PRO A 172 91.93 -7.92 34.48
N GLN A 173 91.77 -8.83 35.44
CA GLN A 173 92.45 -10.14 35.49
C GLN A 173 91.44 -11.32 35.57
N THR A 174 90.13 -11.05 35.47
CA THR A 174 89.08 -12.06 35.61
C THR A 174 88.56 -12.47 34.23
N PRO A 175 88.44 -13.78 33.91
CA PRO A 175 87.87 -14.22 32.64
C PRO A 175 86.45 -13.64 32.45
N PRO A 176 86.05 -13.24 31.23
CA PRO A 176 84.73 -12.68 30.99
C PRO A 176 83.62 -13.66 31.42
N ALA A 177 82.72 -13.19 32.28
CA ALA A 177 81.55 -13.97 32.67
C ALA A 177 80.54 -13.91 31.53
N HIS A 178 80.07 -15.09 31.11
CA HIS A 178 79.09 -15.21 30.03
C HIS A 178 77.71 -15.49 30.60
N PHE A 179 76.70 -14.78 30.12
CA PHE A 179 75.32 -14.99 30.52
C PHE A 179 74.39 -14.93 29.30
N PRO A 180 73.26 -15.64 29.32
CA PRO A 180 72.30 -15.64 28.22
C PRO A 180 71.59 -14.29 28.14
N LEU A 181 71.43 -13.78 26.92
CA LEU A 181 70.64 -12.61 26.58
C LEU A 181 69.61 -12.98 25.51
N VAL A 182 68.39 -12.49 25.67
CA VAL A 182 67.33 -12.69 24.67
C VAL A 182 67.52 -11.68 23.55
N SER A 183 67.59 -12.19 22.32
CA SER A 183 67.53 -11.41 21.07
C SER A 183 66.55 -12.10 20.14
N GLU A 184 66.27 -11.50 18.98
CA GLU A 184 65.35 -12.09 18.00
C GLU A 184 66.02 -12.37 16.66
N ARG A 185 65.53 -13.41 15.97
CA ARG A 185 65.88 -13.76 14.59
C ARG A 185 64.62 -13.74 13.72
N TYR A 186 64.77 -13.27 12.48
CA TYR A 186 63.65 -13.05 11.56
C TYR A 186 63.79 -13.88 10.28
N GLN A 187 62.71 -14.51 9.84
CA GLN A 187 62.53 -15.06 8.49
C GLN A 187 61.31 -14.39 7.86
N VAL A 188 61.50 -13.78 6.69
CA VAL A 188 60.47 -12.99 5.99
C VAL A 188 60.57 -13.20 4.48
N GLU A 189 59.44 -13.27 3.80
CA GLU A 189 59.34 -13.20 2.34
C GLU A 189 59.12 -11.75 1.91
N ARG A 190 60.17 -11.09 1.42
CA ARG A 190 60.17 -9.64 1.19
C ARG A 190 59.44 -9.28 -0.09
N LEU A 191 58.59 -8.26 -0.05
CA LEU A 191 58.01 -7.63 -1.22
C LEU A 191 59.03 -6.70 -1.94
N PRO A 192 58.82 -6.35 -3.22
CA PRO A 192 59.76 -5.55 -4.02
C PRO A 192 60.05 -4.15 -3.45
N LEU A 193 59.10 -3.56 -2.72
CA LEU A 193 59.25 -2.23 -2.14
C LEU A 193 60.05 -2.28 -0.83
N THR A 194 61.15 -1.54 -0.78
CA THR A 194 61.96 -1.43 0.44
C THR A 194 61.28 -0.52 1.49
N PRO A 195 61.51 -0.73 2.80
CA PRO A 195 61.02 0.17 3.85
C PRO A 195 61.36 1.65 3.63
N ALA A 196 62.59 1.94 3.17
CA ALA A 196 63.01 3.31 2.86
C ALA A 196 62.26 3.88 1.63
N GLY A 197 62.03 3.05 0.60
CA GLY A 197 61.22 3.44 -0.56
C GLY A 197 59.77 3.72 -0.17
N PHE A 198 59.19 2.91 0.72
CA PHE A 198 57.86 3.13 1.27
C PHE A 198 57.77 4.41 2.11
N ALA A 199 58.77 4.68 2.97
CA ALA A 199 58.81 5.91 3.76
C ALA A 199 58.87 7.16 2.87
N ALA A 200 59.69 7.15 1.81
CA ALA A 200 59.75 8.24 0.83
C ALA A 200 58.42 8.43 0.09
N LEU A 201 57.75 7.32 -0.27
CA LEU A 201 56.43 7.34 -0.89
C LEU A 201 55.39 8.00 0.03
N CYS A 202 55.31 7.58 1.30
CA CYS A 202 54.36 8.13 2.28
C CYS A 202 54.60 9.63 2.50
N ARG A 203 55.85 10.07 2.63
CA ARG A 203 56.20 11.49 2.74
C ARG A 203 55.78 12.31 1.51
N SER A 204 55.93 11.74 0.30
CA SER A 204 55.50 12.39 -0.94
C SER A 204 53.99 12.45 -1.12
N LEU A 205 53.27 11.43 -0.62
CA LEU A 205 51.82 11.36 -0.68
C LEU A 205 51.20 12.32 0.34
N ASP A 206 51.80 12.47 1.53
CA ASP A 206 51.36 13.37 2.61
C ASP A 206 49.86 13.24 2.92
N LEU A 207 49.45 12.02 3.28
CA LEU A 207 48.06 11.72 3.62
C LEU A 207 47.53 12.62 4.75
N GLY A 208 48.39 13.02 5.69
CA GLY A 208 48.05 13.94 6.77
C GLY A 208 47.63 15.31 6.26
N GLN A 209 48.45 15.96 5.43
CA GLN A 209 48.10 17.28 4.89
C GLN A 209 46.90 17.20 3.93
N GLN A 210 46.79 16.15 3.13
CA GLN A 210 45.63 15.94 2.26
C GLN A 210 44.33 15.79 3.08
N TYR A 211 44.36 15.05 4.19
CA TYR A 211 43.18 14.90 5.05
C TYR A 211 42.83 16.21 5.78
N GLN A 212 43.82 17.02 6.17
CA GLN A 212 43.58 18.36 6.71
C GLN A 212 42.85 19.27 5.72
N ALA A 213 43.24 19.20 4.43
CA ALA A 213 42.55 19.92 3.36
C ALA A 213 41.12 19.41 3.14
N HIS A 214 40.91 18.09 3.21
CA HIS A 214 39.59 17.46 3.11
C HIS A 214 38.64 17.94 4.22
N LEU A 215 39.07 17.93 5.48
CA LEU A 215 38.29 18.48 6.60
C LEU A 215 37.93 19.96 6.37
N GLN A 216 38.91 20.77 5.95
CA GLN A 216 38.67 22.19 5.67
C GLN A 216 37.62 22.38 4.56
N GLN A 217 37.73 21.63 3.46
CA GLN A 217 36.83 21.75 2.32
C GLN A 217 35.38 21.40 2.65
N HIS A 218 35.15 20.43 3.55
CA HIS A 218 33.80 20.02 3.95
C HIS A 218 33.21 20.96 5.01
N PHE A 219 33.94 21.29 6.07
CA PHE A 219 33.42 22.08 7.19
C PHE A 219 33.41 23.60 6.96
N ALA A 220 34.20 24.11 6.01
CA ALA A 220 34.21 25.55 5.68
C ALA A 220 33.02 25.98 4.80
N LYS A 221 32.20 25.06 4.30
CA LYS A 221 31.01 25.38 3.51
C LYS A 221 30.03 26.22 4.37
N PRO A 222 29.54 27.38 3.89
CA PRO A 222 28.63 28.23 4.65
C PRO A 222 27.39 27.48 5.16
N HIS A 223 26.80 26.65 4.31
CA HIS A 223 25.63 25.85 4.68
C HIS A 223 25.91 24.84 5.81
N VAL A 224 27.08 24.20 5.84
CA VAL A 224 27.46 23.26 6.91
C VAL A 224 27.62 23.99 8.23
N ARG A 225 28.23 25.18 8.20
CA ARG A 225 28.36 26.06 9.37
C ARG A 225 26.99 26.45 9.94
N GLU A 226 26.05 26.84 9.07
CA GLU A 226 24.68 27.17 9.48
C GLU A 226 23.97 25.97 10.13
N GLN A 227 24.07 24.77 9.54
CA GLN A 227 23.47 23.56 10.12
C GLN A 227 24.10 23.17 11.46
N ALA A 228 25.42 23.34 11.63
CA ALA A 228 26.09 23.11 12.91
C ALA A 228 25.60 24.07 14.00
N ILE A 229 25.46 25.35 13.66
CA ILE A 229 24.88 26.36 14.56
C ILE A 229 23.44 26.01 14.96
N ALA A 230 22.62 25.53 14.01
CA ALA A 230 21.27 25.08 14.29
C ALA A 230 21.24 23.93 15.31
N VAL A 231 22.15 22.95 15.21
CA VAL A 231 22.28 21.86 16.19
C VAL A 231 22.63 22.40 17.57
N TYR A 232 23.57 23.34 17.69
CA TYR A 232 23.91 23.93 18.99
C TYR A 232 22.72 24.66 19.62
N LYS A 233 21.97 25.43 18.82
CA LYS A 233 20.75 26.12 19.26
C LYS A 233 19.67 25.15 19.74
N ASP A 234 19.40 24.09 19.00
CA ASP A 234 18.40 23.08 19.39
C ASP A 234 18.83 22.25 20.60
N ARG A 235 20.14 22.05 20.78
CA ARG A 235 20.69 21.38 21.96
C ARG A 235 20.51 22.22 23.22
N LEU A 236 20.74 23.53 23.14
CA LEU A 236 20.46 24.45 24.25
C LEU A 236 18.95 24.50 24.57
N ARG A 237 18.09 24.51 23.53
CA ARG A 237 16.63 24.47 23.71
C ARG A 237 16.18 23.24 24.49
N LEU A 238 16.65 22.05 24.10
CA LEU A 238 16.36 20.81 24.81
C LEU A 238 16.86 20.85 26.27
N ALA A 239 18.08 21.35 26.48
CA ALA A 239 18.63 21.49 27.83
C ALA A 239 17.77 22.43 28.71
N ALA A 240 17.26 23.52 28.14
CA ALA A 240 16.39 24.46 28.83
C ALA A 240 15.03 23.85 29.19
N ASP A 241 14.39 23.10 28.27
CA ASP A 241 13.13 22.40 28.54
C ASP A 241 13.29 21.31 29.62
N LEU A 242 14.40 20.56 29.58
CA LEU A 242 14.72 19.56 30.60
C LEU A 242 15.00 20.20 31.96
N ALA A 243 15.74 21.32 32.01
CA ALA A 243 16.04 22.03 33.24
C ALA A 243 14.77 22.65 33.86
N TYR A 244 13.88 23.20 33.03
CA TYR A 244 12.58 23.72 33.47
C TYR A 244 11.68 22.60 34.02
N MET A 245 11.60 21.45 33.34
CA MET A 245 10.84 20.28 33.81
C MET A 245 11.37 19.74 35.15
N ARG A 246 12.68 19.82 35.39
CA ARG A 246 13.32 19.41 36.65
C ARG A 246 13.30 20.47 37.74
N HIS A 247 12.69 21.63 37.49
CA HIS A 247 12.67 22.78 38.39
C HIS A 247 14.07 23.35 38.73
N VAL A 248 15.05 23.11 37.86
CA VAL A 248 16.42 23.67 37.95
C VAL A 248 16.49 25.07 37.31
N LEU A 249 15.54 25.38 36.42
CA LEU A 249 15.42 26.64 35.71
C LEU A 249 14.05 27.27 35.98
N THR A 250 13.98 28.58 36.25
CA THR A 250 12.71 29.29 36.37
C THR A 250 12.05 29.52 35.01
N GLY A 251 10.73 29.79 35.00
CA GLY A 251 10.01 30.13 33.77
C GLY A 251 10.56 31.38 33.08
N THR A 252 10.91 32.42 33.86
CA THR A 252 11.51 33.65 33.32
C THR A 252 12.86 33.39 32.65
N ALA A 253 13.71 32.56 33.26
CA ALA A 253 14.99 32.19 32.68
C ALA A 253 14.80 31.33 31.41
N ARG A 254 13.80 30.44 31.39
CA ARG A 254 13.44 29.65 30.21
C ARG A 254 13.01 30.53 29.03
N ASP A 255 12.19 31.54 29.30
CA ASP A 255 11.73 32.51 28.29
C ASP A 255 12.89 33.34 27.74
N GLN A 256 13.84 33.73 28.59
CA GLN A 256 15.06 34.43 28.16
C GLN A 256 15.94 33.57 27.26
N VAL A 257 16.06 32.26 27.53
CA VAL A 257 16.75 31.34 26.60
C VAL A 257 15.99 31.26 25.27
N ASP A 258 14.66 31.24 25.25
CA ASP A 258 13.91 31.25 23.99
C ASP A 258 14.10 32.54 23.20
N LEU A 259 14.17 33.70 23.87
CA LEU A 259 14.49 34.99 23.26
C LEU A 259 15.91 34.99 22.68
N PHE A 260 16.89 34.45 23.41
CA PHE A 260 18.26 34.29 22.91
C PHE A 260 18.31 33.44 21.63
N LEU A 261 17.60 32.31 21.63
CA LEU A 261 17.51 31.41 20.49
C LEU A 261 16.76 32.02 19.28
N GLN A 262 15.98 33.08 19.49
CA GLN A 262 15.32 33.86 18.43
C GLN A 262 16.21 34.99 17.88
N GLY A 263 17.41 35.21 18.44
CA GLY A 263 18.40 36.18 17.96
C GLY A 263 18.55 37.43 18.81
N ASN A 264 17.95 37.49 20.01
CA ASN A 264 18.22 38.60 20.94
C ASN A 264 19.65 38.49 21.48
N GLU A 265 20.34 39.64 21.55
CA GLU A 265 21.70 39.69 22.09
C GLU A 265 21.70 39.49 23.60
N MET A 266 22.56 38.60 24.08
CA MET A 266 22.79 38.36 25.50
C MET A 266 24.30 38.23 25.76
N PRO A 267 24.83 38.85 26.84
CA PRO A 267 26.23 38.70 27.18
C PRO A 267 26.57 37.23 27.45
N CYS A 268 27.56 36.72 26.72
CA CYS A 268 28.04 35.34 26.86
C CYS A 268 29.54 35.32 27.15
N TRP A 269 29.97 34.37 27.97
CA TRP A 269 31.39 34.16 28.29
C TRP A 269 31.79 32.69 28.12
N GLN A 270 33.05 32.51 27.74
CA GLN A 270 33.76 31.25 27.86
C GLN A 270 34.32 31.12 29.28
N LEU A 271 34.19 29.93 29.88
CA LEU A 271 34.71 29.66 31.22
C LEU A 271 36.14 29.09 31.15
N ALA A 272 37.00 29.50 32.08
CA ALA A 272 38.30 28.90 32.31
C ALA A 272 38.48 28.56 33.80
N LEU A 273 39.05 27.39 34.08
CA LEU A 273 39.39 26.92 35.44
C LEU A 273 40.89 26.77 35.54
N PHE A 274 41.50 27.26 36.62
CA PHE A 274 42.97 27.26 36.80
C PHE A 274 43.76 27.89 35.62
N GLY A 275 43.14 28.80 34.87
CA GLY A 275 43.72 29.39 33.65
C GLY A 275 43.63 28.50 32.39
N ILE A 276 43.00 27.33 32.47
CA ILE A 276 42.72 26.43 31.35
C ILE A 276 41.32 26.73 30.80
N THR A 277 41.24 27.15 29.54
CA THR A 277 39.97 27.46 28.86
C THR A 277 39.19 26.20 28.55
N LEU A 278 37.91 26.18 28.95
CA LEU A 278 37.02 25.07 28.68
C LEU A 278 36.36 25.23 27.30
N HIS A 279 36.33 24.14 26.55
CA HIS A 279 35.67 24.05 25.25
C HIS A 279 34.18 23.76 25.45
N GLU A 280 33.33 24.34 24.61
CA GLU A 280 31.85 24.17 24.61
C GLU A 280 31.09 24.66 25.87
N VAL A 281 31.78 25.01 26.97
CA VAL A 281 31.16 25.51 28.20
C VAL A 281 30.86 27.00 28.10
N MET A 282 29.58 27.35 28.20
CA MET A 282 29.10 28.73 28.02
C MET A 282 28.41 29.25 29.29
N LEU A 283 28.75 30.47 29.68
CA LEU A 283 28.00 31.26 30.66
C LEU A 283 27.13 32.27 29.93
N ILE A 284 25.83 32.32 30.23
CA ILE A 284 24.87 33.25 29.62
C ILE A 284 24.32 34.16 30.73
N ASP A 285 24.47 35.47 30.60
CA ASP A 285 23.90 36.42 31.56
C ASP A 285 22.49 36.83 31.15
N THR A 286 21.55 36.47 32.00
CA THR A 286 20.13 36.73 31.83
C THR A 286 19.68 38.01 32.54
N GLY A 287 20.61 38.79 33.07
CA GLY A 287 20.37 39.98 33.86
C GLY A 287 19.68 39.63 35.17
N ILE A 288 18.37 39.83 35.21
CA ILE A 288 17.55 39.69 36.44
C ILE A 288 17.47 38.24 36.92
N SER A 289 17.58 37.25 36.03
CA SER A 289 17.53 35.82 36.41
C SER A 289 18.90 35.22 36.72
N GLY A 290 19.98 36.02 36.76
CA GLY A 290 21.34 35.57 37.06
C GLY A 290 22.13 35.00 35.87
N LEU A 291 23.13 34.18 36.16
CA LEU A 291 23.97 33.48 35.18
C LEU A 291 23.43 32.08 34.90
N LEU A 292 23.40 31.68 33.63
CA LEU A 292 23.14 30.29 33.23
C LEU A 292 24.46 29.59 32.89
N LEU A 293 24.76 28.50 33.58
CA LEU A 293 25.87 27.61 33.29
C LEU A 293 25.42 26.51 32.33
N TYR A 294 25.96 26.53 31.11
CA TYR A 294 25.70 25.52 30.09
C TYR A 294 26.88 24.55 29.96
N LEU A 295 26.63 23.28 30.32
CA LEU A 295 27.55 22.15 30.26
C LEU A 295 27.00 21.10 29.27
N PRO A 296 27.28 21.23 27.97
CA PRO A 296 26.70 20.35 26.96
C PRO A 296 27.11 18.88 27.16
N GLY A 297 26.13 18.03 27.51
CA GLY A 297 26.30 16.57 27.58
C GLY A 297 26.39 15.99 28.99
N HIS A 298 26.32 16.83 30.02
CA HIS A 298 26.17 16.39 31.42
C HIS A 298 24.71 16.18 31.81
N ASP A 299 24.48 15.43 32.90
CA ASP A 299 23.17 15.43 33.55
C ASP A 299 22.91 16.82 34.17
N GLN A 300 21.75 17.40 33.85
CA GLN A 300 21.45 18.83 34.05
C GLN A 300 22.41 19.76 33.30
N ALA A 301 22.42 19.64 31.98
CA ALA A 301 23.27 20.43 31.08
C ALA A 301 23.07 21.96 31.17
N LEU A 302 21.98 22.46 31.74
CA LEU A 302 21.75 23.88 31.95
C LEU A 302 21.33 24.12 33.41
N ARG A 303 22.05 25.01 34.11
CA ARG A 303 21.81 25.33 35.52
C ARG A 303 21.72 26.84 35.70
N GLN A 304 20.84 27.27 36.60
CA GLN A 304 20.70 28.67 36.98
C GLN A 304 21.53 28.97 38.23
N CYS A 305 22.40 29.97 38.14
CA CYS A 305 23.32 30.42 39.18
C CYS A 305 23.11 31.92 39.43
N ALA A 306 23.20 32.36 40.69
CA ALA A 306 23.04 33.79 41.01
C ALA A 306 24.22 34.63 40.49
N ASP A 307 25.44 34.12 40.65
CA ASP A 307 26.70 34.79 40.34
C ASP A 307 27.82 33.76 40.05
N LEU A 308 29.05 34.23 39.89
CA LEU A 308 30.22 33.39 39.60
C LEU A 308 30.61 32.48 40.78
N GLU A 309 30.28 32.88 42.02
CA GLU A 309 30.50 32.06 43.21
C GLU A 309 29.54 30.86 43.24
N ALA A 310 28.28 31.08 42.85
CA ALA A 310 27.33 29.99 42.67
C ALA A 310 27.74 29.03 41.53
N VAL A 311 28.42 29.54 40.49
CA VAL A 311 29.01 28.70 39.43
C VAL A 311 30.18 27.87 39.98
N HIS A 312 31.05 28.46 40.80
CA HIS A 312 32.12 27.77 41.50
C HIS A 312 31.59 26.58 42.31
N GLU A 313 30.60 26.84 43.18
CA GLU A 313 29.98 25.82 44.04
C GLU A 313 29.34 24.69 43.23
N ALA A 314 28.62 25.03 42.14
CA ALA A 314 27.99 24.04 41.29
C ALA A 314 29.01 23.12 40.60
N LEU A 315 30.14 23.65 40.15
CA LEU A 315 31.21 22.88 39.52
C LEU A 315 32.00 22.05 40.52
N ALA A 316 32.28 22.60 41.72
CA ALA A 316 32.95 21.88 42.79
C ALA A 316 32.14 20.65 43.22
N ALA A 317 30.82 20.78 43.38
CA ALA A 317 29.95 19.65 43.69
C ALA A 317 29.91 18.60 42.57
N LEU A 318 29.87 19.04 41.31
CA LEU A 318 29.81 18.16 40.14
C LEU A 318 31.09 17.33 39.96
N LEU A 319 32.26 17.92 40.21
CA LEU A 319 33.56 17.28 39.97
C LEU A 319 34.00 16.29 41.05
N LEU A 320 33.25 16.17 42.15
CA LEU A 320 33.48 15.14 43.18
C LEU A 320 33.05 13.75 42.69
N GLU A 321 32.00 13.67 41.87
CA GLU A 321 31.46 12.42 41.34
C GLU A 321 32.34 11.88 40.19
N PRO A 322 32.68 10.59 40.17
CA PRO A 322 33.63 10.04 39.21
C PRO A 322 33.09 10.07 37.77
N THR A 323 31.81 9.82 37.58
CA THR A 323 31.17 9.81 36.26
C THR A 323 31.09 11.20 35.65
N ASP A 324 30.69 12.20 36.43
CA ASP A 324 30.65 13.60 36.01
C ASP A 324 32.06 14.17 35.80
N ARG A 325 33.01 13.84 36.67
CA ARG A 325 34.43 14.24 36.48
C ARG A 325 35.00 13.67 35.19
N GLN A 326 34.75 12.40 34.88
CA GLN A 326 35.18 11.78 33.63
C GLN A 326 34.51 12.46 32.43
N ALA A 327 33.21 12.75 32.50
CA ALA A 327 32.50 13.48 31.46
C ALA A 327 33.02 14.91 31.29
N PHE A 328 33.48 15.57 32.36
CA PHE A 328 34.00 16.93 32.33
C PHE A 328 35.34 17.06 31.59
N MET A 329 36.16 16.01 31.56
CA MET A 329 37.42 15.99 30.79
C MET A 329 37.19 16.26 29.31
N ALA A 330 35.97 16.06 28.82
CA ALA A 330 35.52 16.42 27.48
C ALA A 330 35.82 17.87 27.08
N TYR A 331 35.73 18.80 28.03
CA TYR A 331 35.87 20.23 27.79
C TYR A 331 37.34 20.69 27.82
N VAL A 332 38.25 19.84 28.28
CA VAL A 332 39.67 20.14 28.42
C VAL A 332 40.43 19.59 27.22
N GLU A 333 41.39 20.36 26.70
CA GLU A 333 42.25 19.92 25.60
C GLU A 333 43.03 18.66 26.01
N GLN A 334 43.08 17.66 25.12
CA GLN A 334 43.65 16.33 25.40
C GLN A 334 45.08 16.40 25.97
N GLY A 335 45.93 17.28 25.45
CA GLY A 335 47.31 17.47 25.95
C GLY A 335 47.39 18.08 27.35
N GLN A 336 46.31 18.68 27.85
CA GLN A 336 46.23 19.31 29.17
C GLN A 336 45.39 18.52 30.18
N GLN A 337 44.71 17.44 29.77
CA GLN A 337 43.80 16.68 30.64
C GLN A 337 44.49 16.11 31.88
N GLN A 338 45.68 15.53 31.75
CA GLN A 338 46.44 15.02 32.91
C GLN A 338 46.82 16.16 33.86
N HIS A 339 47.34 17.26 33.32
CA HIS A 339 47.67 18.43 34.13
C HIS A 339 46.44 19.02 34.84
N PHE A 340 45.29 19.05 34.17
CA PHE A 340 44.03 19.49 34.76
C PHE A 340 43.53 18.55 35.86
N LEU A 341 43.65 17.23 35.68
CA LEU A 341 43.33 16.24 36.71
C LEU A 341 44.24 16.38 37.93
N ASP A 342 45.54 16.61 37.73
CA ASP A 342 46.48 16.86 38.83
C ASP A 342 46.09 18.11 39.62
N LEU A 343 45.68 19.18 38.94
CA LEU A 343 45.20 20.42 39.56
C LEU A 343 43.89 20.18 40.32
N LEU A 344 42.96 19.40 39.76
CA LEU A 344 41.72 19.03 40.46
C LEU A 344 42.01 18.20 41.71
N HIS A 345 42.93 17.24 41.64
CA HIS A 345 43.37 16.46 42.80
C HIS A 345 43.89 17.35 43.91
N GLN A 346 44.77 18.29 43.56
CA GLN A 346 45.40 19.17 44.54
C GLN A 346 44.43 20.16 45.19
N ASN A 347 43.40 20.60 44.46
CA ASN A 347 42.53 21.70 44.91
C ASN A 347 41.12 21.24 45.33
N LEU A 348 40.65 20.06 44.94
CA LEU A 348 39.28 19.61 45.21
C LEU A 348 39.21 18.37 46.11
N ASP A 349 40.13 17.41 45.97
CA ASP A 349 40.17 16.20 46.81
C ASP A 349 40.81 16.49 48.17
N ALA A 350 40.08 16.24 49.26
CA ALA A 350 40.57 16.40 50.62
C ALA A 350 41.80 15.53 50.92
N SER A 351 41.97 14.39 50.23
CA SER A 351 43.12 13.49 50.43
C SER A 351 44.31 13.79 49.51
N GLY A 352 44.07 14.45 48.38
CA GLY A 352 45.04 14.70 47.31
C GLY A 352 45.59 13.44 46.60
N ALA A 353 45.02 12.26 46.86
CA ALA A 353 45.51 10.97 46.36
C ALA A 353 44.40 9.92 46.15
N SER A 354 43.13 10.33 46.12
CA SER A 354 42.01 9.39 45.90
C SER A 354 42.05 8.78 44.49
N ASP A 355 41.58 7.55 44.33
CA ASP A 355 41.44 6.97 42.99
C ASP A 355 40.45 7.78 42.13
N ASN A 356 40.73 7.94 40.84
CA ASN A 356 39.89 8.67 39.90
C ASN A 356 38.51 8.03 39.66
N ASP A 357 38.38 6.73 39.92
CA ASP A 357 37.14 5.97 39.68
C ASP A 357 36.18 6.00 40.89
N LYS A 358 36.52 6.74 41.95
CA LYS A 358 35.72 6.88 43.18
C LYS A 358 35.22 8.31 43.39
N ALA A 359 34.16 8.46 44.16
CA ALA A 359 33.70 9.77 44.63
C ALA A 359 34.73 10.36 45.60
N TRP A 360 35.03 11.66 45.43
CA TRP A 360 35.98 12.39 46.28
C TRP A 360 35.26 13.09 47.42
N GLN A 361 36.00 13.41 48.48
CA GLN A 361 35.53 14.30 49.54
C GLN A 361 36.09 15.70 49.31
N ARG A 362 35.24 16.72 49.46
CA ARG A 362 35.61 18.11 49.18
C ARG A 362 36.63 18.63 50.18
N ALA A 363 37.74 19.19 49.68
CA ALA A 363 38.71 19.90 50.50
C ALA A 363 38.09 21.18 51.16
N PRO A 364 38.45 21.53 52.41
CA PRO A 364 37.91 22.72 53.09
C PRO A 364 38.25 24.04 52.39
N GLU A 365 39.40 24.10 51.71
CA GLU A 365 39.89 25.27 50.96
C GLU A 365 39.70 25.11 49.45
N ALA A 366 38.71 24.29 49.03
CA ALA A 366 38.51 24.00 47.61
C ALA A 366 38.15 25.25 46.80
N ASP A 367 39.02 25.60 45.85
CA ASP A 367 38.89 26.73 44.94
C ASP A 367 39.26 26.32 43.51
N LEU A 368 38.29 26.36 42.59
CA LEU A 368 38.49 26.03 41.17
C LEU A 368 38.97 27.23 40.33
N ARG A 369 39.05 28.42 40.92
CA ARG A 369 39.45 29.69 40.28
C ARG A 369 38.73 29.96 38.95
N PRO A 370 37.37 30.01 38.94
CA PRO A 370 36.63 30.25 37.71
C PRO A 370 36.88 31.67 37.19
N THR A 371 37.25 31.77 35.92
CA THR A 371 37.46 33.03 35.20
C THR A 371 36.62 33.05 33.93
N ARG A 372 36.12 34.24 33.56
CA ARG A 372 35.23 34.43 32.40
C ARG A 372 35.92 35.25 31.31
N LEU A 373 35.92 34.74 30.09
CA LEU A 373 36.41 35.44 28.90
C LEU A 373 35.22 35.87 28.03
N ALA A 374 35.09 37.16 27.75
CA ALA A 374 33.95 37.68 27.00
C ALA A 374 33.96 37.18 25.55
N ILE A 375 32.81 36.69 25.08
CA ILE A 375 32.60 36.32 23.69
C ILE A 375 32.05 37.56 22.96
N THR A 376 32.85 38.16 22.08
CA THR A 376 32.50 39.39 21.34
C THR A 376 31.78 39.12 20.01
N GLU A 377 31.81 37.88 19.55
CA GLU A 377 31.14 37.43 18.32
C GLU A 377 29.80 36.75 18.63
N GLU A 378 29.04 36.32 17.61
CA GLU A 378 27.86 35.49 17.84
C GLU A 378 28.28 34.17 18.54
N PRO A 379 27.72 33.82 19.71
CA PRO A 379 28.29 32.76 20.55
C PRO A 379 28.33 31.37 19.90
N PHE A 380 27.32 31.01 19.10
CA PHE A 380 27.25 29.70 18.47
C PHE A 380 28.22 29.60 17.29
N ALA A 381 28.42 30.69 16.55
CA ALA A 381 29.42 30.82 15.50
C ALA A 381 30.85 30.76 16.05
N PHE A 382 31.08 31.34 17.23
CA PHE A 382 32.35 31.23 17.96
C PHE A 382 32.66 29.77 18.35
N TYR A 383 31.71 29.07 18.99
CA TYR A 383 31.91 27.66 19.37
C TYR A 383 32.03 26.73 18.16
N GLN A 384 31.36 27.02 17.04
CA GLN A 384 31.53 26.28 15.80
C GLN A 384 32.96 26.38 15.26
N ALA A 385 33.58 27.56 15.32
CA ALA A 385 34.96 27.74 14.89
C ALA A 385 35.95 26.99 15.80
N LEU A 386 35.76 27.06 17.12
CA LEU A 386 36.56 26.30 18.09
C LEU A 386 36.45 24.79 17.89
N HIS A 387 35.25 24.29 17.62
CA HIS A 387 35.01 22.86 17.37
C HIS A 387 35.73 22.37 16.10
N LEU A 388 35.74 23.18 15.03
CA LEU A 388 36.48 22.86 13.81
C LEU A 388 38.00 22.85 14.03
N ASP A 389 38.53 23.83 14.77
CA ASP A 389 39.95 23.87 15.08
C ASP A 389 40.40 22.65 15.90
N ARG A 390 39.59 22.28 16.91
CA ARG A 390 39.80 21.07 17.70
C ARG A 390 39.79 19.81 16.84
N LEU A 391 38.78 19.62 16.00
CA LEU A 391 38.67 18.49 15.05
C LEU A 391 39.95 18.35 14.21
N LYS A 392 40.44 19.47 13.67
CA LYS A 392 41.65 19.46 12.83
C LYS A 392 42.90 19.09 13.62
N ARG A 393 43.06 19.62 14.85
CA ARG A 393 44.16 19.26 15.74
C ARG A 393 44.17 17.78 16.09
N GLU A 394 43.02 17.22 16.46
CA GLU A 394 42.88 15.80 16.77
C GLU A 394 43.18 14.92 15.54
N ALA A 395 42.70 15.32 14.35
CA ALA A 395 42.98 14.62 13.10
C ALA A 395 44.49 14.53 12.78
N ARG A 396 45.29 15.54 13.14
CA ARG A 396 46.75 15.53 12.93
C ARG A 396 47.47 14.48 13.77
N GLN A 397 46.88 14.05 14.88
CA GLN A 397 47.46 12.99 15.70
C GLN A 397 47.33 11.61 15.04
N LEU A 398 46.27 11.40 14.26
CA LEU A 398 45.99 10.14 13.56
C LEU A 398 46.55 10.12 12.14
N ALA A 399 46.41 11.21 11.40
CA ALA A 399 46.92 11.42 10.05
C ALA A 399 47.93 12.58 10.06
N VAL A 400 49.22 12.25 10.20
CA VAL A 400 50.29 13.20 10.49
C VAL A 400 50.80 13.86 9.20
N PRO A 401 50.75 15.20 9.07
CA PRO A 401 51.34 15.89 7.92
C PRO A 401 52.85 15.65 7.84
N THR A 402 53.40 15.56 6.63
CA THR A 402 54.84 15.30 6.42
C THR A 402 55.74 16.34 7.10
N ALA A 403 55.27 17.59 7.21
CA ALA A 403 55.99 18.69 7.87
C ALA A 403 56.06 18.54 9.40
N GLU A 404 55.17 17.78 10.01
CA GLU A 404 55.08 17.55 11.47
C GLU A 404 55.60 16.14 11.86
N ALA A 405 56.10 15.36 10.89
CA ALA A 405 56.53 13.99 11.11
C ALA A 405 57.89 13.93 11.85
N ASP A 406 57.85 13.62 13.14
CA ASP A 406 59.01 13.42 14.01
C ASP A 406 59.05 11.97 14.56
N ALA A 407 60.22 11.34 14.51
CA ALA A 407 60.39 9.94 14.89
C ALA A 407 60.17 9.70 16.40
N THR A 408 60.60 10.64 17.25
CA THR A 408 60.46 10.55 18.71
C THR A 408 59.01 10.77 19.12
N ALA A 409 58.35 11.77 18.52
CA ALA A 409 56.95 12.07 18.73
C ALA A 409 56.03 10.94 18.23
N ARG A 410 56.39 10.25 17.14
CA ARG A 410 55.67 9.05 16.67
C ARG A 410 55.81 7.89 17.66
N ALA A 411 57.02 7.60 18.13
CA ALA A 411 57.27 6.51 19.07
C ALA A 411 56.48 6.72 20.37
N ASN A 412 56.53 7.92 20.95
CA ASN A 412 55.82 8.26 22.18
C ASN A 412 54.29 8.13 22.02
N ARG A 413 53.73 8.60 20.90
CA ARG A 413 52.28 8.50 20.65
C ARG A 413 51.80 7.06 20.55
N LEU A 414 52.51 6.24 19.77
CA LEU A 414 52.10 4.86 19.59
C LEU A 414 52.27 4.03 20.87
N GLN A 415 53.33 4.28 21.65
CA GLN A 415 53.49 3.66 22.97
C GLN A 415 52.34 4.04 23.90
N ALA A 416 51.96 5.33 23.94
CA ALA A 416 50.84 5.79 24.76
C ALA A 416 49.50 5.13 24.37
N TRP A 417 49.29 4.82 23.10
CA TRP A 417 48.09 4.09 22.65
C TRP A 417 48.16 2.60 22.98
N GLU A 418 49.33 1.97 22.84
CA GLU A 418 49.56 0.58 23.23
C GLU A 418 49.35 0.38 24.74
N ASP A 419 49.85 1.30 25.57
CA ASP A 419 49.66 1.30 27.03
C ASP A 419 48.18 1.44 27.44
N LEU A 420 47.37 2.07 26.59
CA LEU A 420 45.91 2.19 26.73
C LEU A 420 45.14 1.03 26.08
N GLY A 421 45.84 0.03 25.50
CA GLY A 421 45.25 -1.13 24.84
C GLY A 421 44.58 -0.82 23.50
N MET A 422 44.96 0.26 22.83
CA MET A 422 44.36 0.74 21.58
C MET A 422 45.31 0.57 20.38
N ASP A 423 44.79 0.09 19.24
CA ASP A 423 45.49 0.10 17.95
C ASP A 423 45.17 1.40 17.19
N ALA A 424 46.20 2.04 16.62
CA ALA A 424 46.08 3.23 15.78
C ALA A 424 45.10 3.05 14.60
N LEU A 425 44.97 1.85 14.05
CA LEU A 425 43.97 1.58 13.01
C LEU A 425 42.54 1.54 13.53
N ASN A 426 42.31 1.03 14.75
CA ASN A 426 40.99 1.07 15.38
C ASN A 426 40.60 2.52 15.73
N LEU A 427 41.59 3.36 16.07
CA LEU A 427 41.40 4.79 16.28
C LEU A 427 41.14 5.55 14.97
N ALA A 428 41.86 5.25 13.90
CA ALA A 428 41.68 5.86 12.58
C ALA A 428 40.41 5.39 11.86
N GLY A 429 40.03 4.11 12.04
CA GLY A 429 38.85 3.48 11.43
C GLY A 429 37.52 4.04 11.92
N PHE A 430 37.53 4.66 13.09
CA PHE A 430 36.40 5.38 13.66
C PHE A 430 36.87 6.75 14.17
N PHE A 431 37.56 7.52 13.31
CA PHE A 431 37.89 8.91 13.62
C PHE A 431 36.64 9.80 13.52
N ILE A 432 35.77 9.65 14.50
CA ILE A 432 34.96 10.75 14.97
C ILE A 432 35.86 11.42 16.01
N PRO A 433 36.17 12.73 15.91
CA PRO A 433 36.99 13.40 16.92
C PRO A 433 36.51 12.98 18.31
N ALA A 434 37.45 12.46 19.10
CA ALA A 434 37.12 12.05 20.44
C ALA A 434 36.64 13.32 21.16
N VAL A 435 35.37 13.26 21.54
CA VAL A 435 34.70 14.18 22.46
C VAL A 435 33.92 15.36 21.82
N GLY A 436 32.99 15.03 20.93
CA GLY A 436 31.76 15.80 20.76
C GLY A 436 30.54 14.89 20.72
N THR A 437 29.66 14.97 21.72
CA THR A 437 28.32 14.34 21.72
C THR A 437 27.51 14.71 20.46
N LEU A 438 27.81 15.87 19.86
CA LEU A 438 27.26 16.31 18.59
C LEU A 438 27.68 15.41 17.42
N MET A 439 28.98 15.19 17.20
CA MET A 439 29.46 14.43 16.03
C MET A 439 29.12 12.94 16.11
N LEU A 440 29.01 12.38 17.32
CA LEU A 440 28.49 11.02 17.53
C LEU A 440 27.04 10.90 17.06
N ALA A 441 26.17 11.84 17.47
CA ALA A 441 24.77 11.83 17.07
C ALA A 441 24.58 12.08 15.56
N VAL A 442 25.41 12.94 14.96
CA VAL A 442 25.45 13.19 13.51
C VAL A 442 25.89 11.92 12.76
N THR A 443 26.91 11.21 13.24
CA THR A 443 27.39 9.99 12.60
C THR A 443 26.38 8.85 12.71
N ALA A 444 25.71 8.72 13.85
CA ALA A 444 24.59 7.79 14.02
C ALA A 444 23.44 8.12 13.05
N CYS A 445 23.15 9.41 12.83
CA CYS A 445 22.20 9.86 11.81
C CYS A 445 22.65 9.51 10.39
N GLN A 446 23.93 9.70 10.05
CA GLN A 446 24.48 9.31 8.75
C GLN A 446 24.31 7.80 8.49
N LEU A 447 24.70 6.95 9.45
CA LEU A 447 24.53 5.50 9.35
C LEU A 447 23.07 5.09 9.16
N LEU A 448 22.16 5.69 9.93
CA LEU A 448 20.73 5.44 9.76
C LEU A 448 20.24 5.89 8.38
N GLY A 449 20.68 7.06 7.90
CA GLY A 449 20.28 7.63 6.62
C GLY A 449 20.80 6.91 5.38
N GLU A 450 21.89 6.13 5.48
CA GLU A 450 22.36 5.29 4.36
C GLU A 450 21.39 4.13 4.07
N VAL A 451 20.79 3.59 5.14
CA VAL A 451 19.96 2.38 5.05
C VAL A 451 18.46 2.70 5.09
N TYR A 452 18.05 3.61 5.95
CA TYR A 452 16.65 3.85 6.31
C TYR A 452 16.17 5.20 5.79
N GLU A 453 14.93 5.23 5.30
CA GLU A 453 14.28 6.43 4.80
C GLU A 453 13.25 6.93 5.82
N GLY A 454 13.33 8.21 6.21
CA GLY A 454 12.40 8.85 7.13
C GLY A 454 12.53 8.41 8.59
N TYR A 455 13.71 7.90 8.99
CA TYR A 455 13.97 7.42 10.34
C TYR A 455 13.84 8.51 11.43
N GLU A 456 13.87 9.79 11.04
CA GLU A 456 13.74 10.92 11.97
C GLU A 456 12.38 10.98 12.65
N ALA A 457 11.34 10.45 12.00
CA ALA A 457 9.99 10.37 12.55
C ALA A 457 9.79 9.16 13.49
N TRP A 458 10.72 8.21 13.50
CA TRP A 458 10.59 6.99 14.28
C TRP A 458 10.72 7.26 15.78
N HIS A 459 10.08 6.42 16.60
CA HIS A 459 10.26 6.46 18.04
C HIS A 459 11.74 6.20 18.41
N GLN A 460 12.17 6.66 19.59
CA GLN A 460 13.58 6.47 20.01
C GLN A 460 13.95 4.97 20.08
N GLY A 461 13.02 4.13 20.56
CA GLY A 461 13.22 2.68 20.64
C GLY A 461 13.45 2.03 19.27
N ASP A 462 12.75 2.51 18.24
CA ASP A 462 12.85 1.97 16.88
C ASP A 462 14.22 2.28 16.25
N ARG A 463 14.72 3.51 16.41
CA ARG A 463 16.08 3.88 15.95
C ARG A 463 17.17 3.13 16.67
N HIS A 464 17.02 2.93 17.97
CA HIS A 464 17.95 2.11 18.74
C HIS A 464 17.96 0.65 18.26
N LEU A 465 16.78 0.08 17.97
CA LEU A 465 16.66 -1.25 17.37
C LEU A 465 17.30 -1.30 15.97
N ALA A 466 17.11 -0.27 15.14
CA ALA A 466 17.72 -0.16 13.82
C ALA A 466 19.26 -0.11 13.88
N LEU A 467 19.84 0.71 14.77
CA LEU A 467 21.30 0.72 14.98
C LEU A 467 21.83 -0.61 15.51
N ARG A 468 21.09 -1.30 16.40
CA ARG A 468 21.45 -2.63 16.89
C ARG A 468 21.45 -3.67 15.76
N HIS A 469 20.58 -3.50 14.78
CA HIS A 469 20.55 -4.33 13.58
C HIS A 469 21.79 -4.10 12.69
N LEU A 470 22.15 -2.82 12.48
CA LEU A 470 23.38 -2.46 11.76
C LEU A 470 24.65 -2.97 12.47
N GLU A 471 24.69 -2.90 13.80
CA GLU A 471 25.78 -3.45 14.63
C GLU A 471 25.94 -4.96 14.40
N ALA A 472 24.84 -5.72 14.38
CA ALA A 472 24.89 -7.17 14.14
C ALA A 472 25.47 -7.49 12.75
N VAL A 473 25.03 -6.79 11.70
CA VAL A 473 25.55 -6.99 10.33
C VAL A 473 27.00 -6.55 10.23
N GLY A 474 27.35 -5.39 10.79
CA GLY A 474 28.72 -4.83 10.78
C GLY A 474 29.74 -5.73 11.47
N LEU A 475 29.41 -6.24 12.67
CA LEU A 475 30.27 -7.17 13.42
C LEU A 475 30.43 -8.52 12.72
N ASN A 476 29.38 -9.02 12.05
CA ASN A 476 29.48 -10.26 11.27
C ASN A 476 30.43 -10.13 10.07
N LEU A 477 30.39 -9.00 9.36
CA LEU A 477 31.30 -8.73 8.25
C LEU A 477 32.77 -8.57 8.73
N ALA A 478 32.97 -7.96 9.90
CA ALA A 478 34.30 -7.85 10.51
C ALA A 478 34.93 -9.21 10.82
N LEU A 479 34.13 -10.18 11.30
CA LEU A 479 34.57 -11.55 11.59
C LEU A 479 35.00 -12.30 10.32
N ILE A 480 34.31 -12.09 9.19
CA ILE A 480 34.64 -12.71 7.88
C ILE A 480 35.97 -12.17 7.33
N GLY A 481 36.36 -10.94 7.69
CA GLY A 481 37.55 -10.27 7.17
C GLY A 481 38.86 -10.46 7.94
N GLY A 482 38.87 -11.04 9.16
CA GLY A 482 40.07 -10.96 10.02
C GLY A 482 40.33 -12.08 11.04
N LEU A 483 39.38 -12.98 11.35
CA LEU A 483 39.59 -14.03 12.36
C LEU A 483 38.90 -15.33 11.95
N VAL A 484 39.69 -16.32 11.52
CA VAL A 484 39.23 -17.71 11.41
C VAL A 484 39.14 -18.27 12.84
N VAL A 485 38.02 -18.03 13.53
CA VAL A 485 37.65 -18.76 14.74
C VAL A 485 36.27 -19.37 14.52
N ALA A 486 36.23 -20.69 14.58
CA ALA A 486 35.06 -21.52 14.36
C ALA A 486 33.89 -21.12 15.29
N GLY A 487 32.72 -20.87 14.70
CA GLY A 487 31.47 -20.75 15.46
C GLY A 487 30.44 -19.86 14.77
N HIS A 488 29.59 -20.46 13.93
CA HIS A 488 28.32 -19.87 13.50
C HIS A 488 27.46 -19.56 14.74
N VAL A 489 27.47 -18.31 15.21
CA VAL A 489 26.45 -17.81 16.14
C VAL A 489 25.73 -16.67 15.47
N VAL A 490 24.71 -17.02 14.68
CA VAL A 490 23.64 -16.09 14.28
C VAL A 490 22.67 -16.04 15.46
N PRO A 491 22.55 -14.95 16.23
CA PRO A 491 21.42 -14.84 17.14
C PRO A 491 20.17 -14.60 16.30
N LYS A 492 19.08 -15.29 16.64
CA LYS A 492 17.71 -15.11 16.12
C LYS A 492 17.10 -13.71 16.42
N LEU A 493 17.90 -12.64 16.45
CA LEU A 493 17.52 -11.28 16.86
C LEU A 493 16.70 -10.52 15.80
N PHE A 494 16.41 -11.14 14.66
CA PHE A 494 15.89 -10.47 13.47
C PHE A 494 14.37 -10.37 13.38
N LYS A 495 13.63 -10.93 14.35
CA LYS A 495 12.17 -10.78 14.44
C LYS A 495 11.81 -9.61 15.36
N SER A 496 11.87 -8.39 14.82
CA SER A 496 11.25 -7.23 15.46
C SER A 496 10.06 -6.76 14.62
N PRO A 497 8.95 -6.32 15.25
CA PRO A 497 7.80 -5.77 14.52
C PRO A 497 8.17 -4.63 13.57
N LEU A 498 9.19 -3.83 13.94
CA LEU A 498 9.73 -2.78 13.10
C LEU A 498 10.30 -3.35 11.80
N LEU A 499 11.25 -4.29 11.86
CA LEU A 499 11.94 -4.83 10.69
C LEU A 499 10.98 -5.56 9.73
N GLU A 500 9.97 -6.24 10.28
CA GLU A 500 8.92 -6.90 9.49
C GLU A 500 8.04 -5.88 8.75
N SER A 501 7.91 -4.65 9.27
CA SER A 501 7.12 -3.58 8.63
C SER A 501 7.89 -2.77 7.57
N LEU A 502 9.22 -2.85 7.56
CA LEU A 502 10.06 -2.07 6.64
C LEU A 502 9.97 -2.61 5.22
N GLN A 503 9.73 -1.73 4.26
CA GLN A 503 9.64 -2.08 2.85
C GLN A 503 10.79 -1.43 2.09
N GLU A 504 11.38 -2.19 1.18
CA GLU A 504 12.38 -1.64 0.29
C GLU A 504 11.75 -0.64 -0.70
N VAL A 505 12.38 0.53 -0.86
CA VAL A 505 11.99 1.59 -1.79
C VAL A 505 13.21 2.10 -2.55
N ARG A 506 12.99 2.44 -3.82
CA ARG A 506 14.03 3.03 -4.69
C ARG A 506 13.92 4.55 -4.66
N LYS A 507 14.99 5.24 -4.28
CA LYS A 507 15.08 6.69 -4.34
C LYS A 507 15.34 7.20 -5.77
N PRO A 508 15.10 8.49 -6.05
CA PRO A 508 15.39 9.09 -7.36
C PRO A 508 16.85 8.97 -7.80
N ASP A 509 17.79 8.86 -6.85
CA ASP A 509 19.23 8.65 -7.12
C ASP A 509 19.57 7.20 -7.50
N GLY A 510 18.59 6.29 -7.51
CA GLY A 510 18.75 4.88 -7.84
C GLY A 510 19.12 3.99 -6.67
N ARG A 511 19.46 4.53 -5.50
CA ARG A 511 19.76 3.74 -4.29
C ARG A 511 18.48 3.18 -3.67
N TYR A 512 18.60 1.98 -3.09
CA TYR A 512 17.51 1.35 -2.35
C TYR A 512 17.65 1.63 -0.86
N ARG A 513 16.55 1.98 -0.21
CA ARG A 513 16.46 2.20 1.24
C ARG A 513 15.28 1.47 1.83
N LEU A 514 15.30 1.26 3.14
CA LEU A 514 14.20 0.68 3.90
C LEU A 514 13.31 1.79 4.44
N TRP A 515 12.06 1.78 4.03
CA TRP A 515 11.05 2.76 4.43
C TRP A 515 9.94 2.09 5.23
N GLN A 516 9.55 2.68 6.34
CA GLN A 516 8.38 2.25 7.11
C GLN A 516 7.12 2.80 6.45
N ALA A 517 6.10 1.96 6.27
CA ALA A 517 4.87 2.29 5.55
C ALA A 517 3.92 3.27 6.30
N ASP A 518 4.45 4.38 6.81
CA ASP A 518 3.74 5.42 7.56
C ASP A 518 3.73 6.74 6.77
N LEU A 519 2.53 7.27 6.56
CA LEU A 519 2.29 8.54 5.87
C LEU A 519 2.24 9.74 6.82
N THR A 520 2.21 9.53 8.14
CA THR A 520 2.15 10.61 9.13
C THR A 520 3.19 11.71 8.90
N PRO A 521 4.46 11.41 8.53
CA PRO A 521 5.46 12.45 8.23
C PRO A 521 5.15 13.31 7.00
N TYR A 522 4.32 12.82 6.07
CA TYR A 522 3.93 13.52 4.84
C TYR A 522 2.72 14.45 5.03
N ARG A 523 2.12 14.48 6.23
CA ARG A 523 0.98 15.36 6.53
C ARG A 523 1.42 16.81 6.41
N SER A 524 0.70 17.58 5.62
CA SER A 524 0.91 19.02 5.51
C SER A 524 0.42 19.69 6.80
N PRO A 525 1.22 20.58 7.42
CA PRO A 525 0.79 21.37 8.57
C PRO A 525 -0.10 22.57 8.18
N LEU A 526 -0.40 22.73 6.89
CA LEU A 526 -1.14 23.88 6.36
C LEU A 526 -2.65 23.68 6.55
N ASP A 527 -3.31 24.69 7.12
CA ASP A 527 -4.76 24.77 7.15
C ASP A 527 -5.26 25.54 5.92
N LEU A 528 -5.95 24.84 5.01
CA LEU A 528 -6.49 25.46 3.80
C LEU A 528 -7.62 26.44 4.14
N PRO A 529 -7.67 27.63 3.50
CA PRO A 529 -8.79 28.55 3.64
C PRO A 529 -10.12 27.90 3.24
N GLN A 530 -11.23 28.26 3.90
CA GLN A 530 -12.56 27.71 3.60
C GLN A 530 -13.06 28.01 2.18
N SER A 531 -12.47 29.00 1.49
CA SER A 531 -12.79 29.35 0.10
C SER A 531 -12.17 28.38 -0.93
N VAL A 532 -11.20 27.55 -0.54
CA VAL A 532 -10.55 26.59 -1.44
C VAL A 532 -11.34 25.29 -1.42
N HIS A 533 -11.97 24.97 -2.55
CA HIS A 533 -12.74 23.74 -2.72
C HIS A 533 -11.97 22.72 -3.57
N ALA A 534 -12.23 21.43 -3.29
CA ALA A 534 -11.69 20.37 -4.11
C ALA A 534 -12.31 20.38 -5.52
N ASN A 535 -11.50 20.06 -6.53
CA ASN A 535 -11.99 19.77 -7.88
C ASN A 535 -12.71 18.41 -7.94
N ALA A 536 -13.22 18.03 -9.12
CA ALA A 536 -13.92 16.75 -9.32
C ALA A 536 -13.07 15.50 -8.96
N GLN A 537 -11.73 15.63 -8.97
CA GLN A 537 -10.83 14.56 -8.57
C GLN A 537 -10.56 14.53 -7.06
N GLY A 538 -11.07 15.48 -6.27
CA GLY A 538 -10.78 15.59 -4.83
C GLY A 538 -9.48 16.35 -4.52
N GLN A 539 -8.95 17.14 -5.46
CA GLN A 539 -7.71 17.91 -5.29
C GLN A 539 -7.99 19.37 -4.97
N TYR A 540 -7.29 19.94 -4.00
CA TYR A 540 -7.31 21.36 -3.66
C TYR A 540 -6.11 22.05 -4.30
N LEU A 541 -6.34 23.13 -5.04
CA LEU A 541 -5.29 23.96 -5.61
C LEU A 541 -5.07 25.19 -4.74
N HIS A 542 -3.88 25.34 -4.15
CA HIS A 542 -3.52 26.48 -3.32
C HIS A 542 -2.06 26.88 -3.58
N ASP A 543 -1.82 28.15 -3.90
CA ASP A 543 -0.50 28.70 -4.26
C ASP A 543 0.26 27.89 -5.33
N GLY A 544 -0.46 27.42 -6.36
CA GLY A 544 0.12 26.61 -7.44
C GLY A 544 0.51 25.17 -7.04
N ARG A 545 0.19 24.74 -5.82
CA ARG A 545 0.43 23.39 -5.30
C ARG A 545 -0.88 22.61 -5.19
N TYR A 546 -0.80 21.31 -5.40
CA TYR A 546 -1.94 20.40 -5.30
C TYR A 546 -1.93 19.70 -3.95
N PHE A 547 -3.09 19.66 -3.30
CA PHE A 547 -3.30 18.95 -2.05
C PHE A 547 -4.47 17.98 -2.15
N ILE A 548 -4.45 16.93 -1.34
CA ILE A 548 -5.55 15.97 -1.19
C ILE A 548 -5.82 15.72 0.29
N ARG A 549 -7.06 15.31 0.61
CA ARG A 549 -7.42 14.84 1.95
C ARG A 549 -7.55 13.32 1.96
N MET A 550 -6.79 12.68 2.84
CA MET A 550 -6.85 11.24 3.09
C MET A 550 -7.00 11.01 4.59
N ASP A 551 -8.06 10.33 4.99
CA ASP A 551 -8.37 10.05 6.40
C ASP A 551 -8.39 11.32 7.28
N GLY A 552 -9.04 12.38 6.80
CA GLY A 552 -9.14 13.67 7.49
C GLY A 552 -7.89 14.54 7.46
N HIS A 553 -6.73 14.00 7.06
CA HIS A 553 -5.46 14.72 7.02
C HIS A 553 -5.15 15.27 5.61
N LEU A 554 -4.48 16.42 5.57
CA LEU A 554 -4.08 17.08 4.33
C LEU A 554 -2.68 16.61 3.91
N TYR A 555 -2.49 16.35 2.61
CA TYR A 555 -1.20 15.97 2.03
C TYR A 555 -0.92 16.78 0.77
N GLU A 556 0.33 17.20 0.59
CA GLU A 556 0.79 17.79 -0.67
C GLU A 556 1.13 16.68 -1.68
N GLN A 557 0.77 16.88 -2.94
CA GLN A 557 1.07 15.95 -4.02
C GLN A 557 1.66 16.64 -5.24
N ARG A 558 2.45 15.89 -6.00
CA ARG A 558 3.06 16.31 -7.25
C ARG A 558 2.94 15.22 -8.30
N LEU A 559 2.74 15.61 -9.56
CA LEU A 559 2.67 14.68 -10.68
C LEU A 559 4.09 14.34 -11.18
N ASP A 560 4.43 13.06 -11.19
CA ASP A 560 5.63 12.53 -11.86
C ASP A 560 5.39 12.53 -13.38
N THR A 561 6.13 13.34 -14.12
CA THR A 561 5.90 13.55 -15.56
C THR A 561 6.29 12.35 -16.41
N GLN A 562 7.16 11.44 -15.93
CA GLN A 562 7.58 10.26 -16.69
C GLN A 562 6.53 9.16 -16.63
N THR A 563 5.97 8.92 -15.45
CA THR A 563 5.00 7.84 -15.22
C THR A 563 3.55 8.33 -15.23
N GLN A 564 3.33 9.65 -15.26
CA GLN A 564 2.04 10.32 -15.03
C GLN A 564 1.36 9.86 -13.74
N GLN A 565 2.17 9.51 -12.73
CA GLN A 565 1.68 9.06 -11.44
C GLN A 565 1.82 10.19 -10.40
N TRP A 566 0.75 10.44 -9.65
CA TRP A 566 0.82 11.35 -8.51
C TRP A 566 1.66 10.75 -7.39
N ARG A 567 2.46 11.58 -6.73
CA ARG A 567 3.29 11.18 -5.59
C ARG A 567 3.15 12.18 -4.44
N LEU A 568 3.24 11.68 -3.21
CA LEU A 568 3.25 12.52 -2.02
C LEU A 568 4.56 13.30 -1.88
N VAL A 569 4.45 14.55 -1.46
CA VAL A 569 5.59 15.44 -1.19
C VAL A 569 5.76 15.58 0.31
N HIS A 570 6.99 15.40 0.79
CA HIS A 570 7.30 15.59 2.20
C HIS A 570 7.40 17.09 2.53
N PRO A 571 6.77 17.59 3.61
CA PRO A 571 6.65 19.02 3.91
C PRO A 571 7.99 19.72 4.22
N HIS A 572 9.01 18.96 4.62
CA HIS A 572 10.28 19.52 5.11
C HIS A 572 11.53 18.96 4.44
N ALA A 573 11.42 17.93 3.59
CA ALA A 573 12.57 17.22 3.02
C ALA A 573 12.33 16.99 1.53
N GLN A 574 13.00 17.78 0.69
CA GLN A 574 12.79 17.75 -0.76
C GLN A 574 13.31 16.46 -1.40
N ASP A 575 14.32 15.85 -0.78
CA ASP A 575 14.98 14.62 -1.21
C ASP A 575 14.35 13.36 -0.61
N ALA A 576 13.30 13.50 0.22
CA ALA A 576 12.60 12.35 0.78
C ALA A 576 11.96 11.50 -0.33
N TRP A 577 11.84 10.19 -0.07
CA TRP A 577 11.07 9.30 -0.94
C TRP A 577 9.65 9.86 -1.15
N GLN A 578 9.10 9.66 -2.34
CA GLN A 578 7.80 10.23 -2.71
C GLN A 578 6.81 9.08 -2.95
N PRO A 579 6.04 8.68 -1.91
CA PRO A 579 5.11 7.56 -2.01
C PRO A 579 4.15 7.74 -3.20
N PRO A 580 4.05 6.75 -4.10
CA PRO A 580 3.14 6.83 -5.22
C PRO A 580 1.68 6.72 -4.76
N LEU A 581 0.82 7.50 -5.40
CA LEU A 581 -0.62 7.54 -5.17
C LEU A 581 -1.36 6.78 -6.28
N GLU A 582 -2.50 6.23 -5.90
CA GLU A 582 -3.51 5.62 -6.76
C GLU A 582 -4.83 6.38 -6.54
N HIS A 583 -5.58 6.59 -7.62
CA HIS A 583 -6.86 7.30 -7.57
C HIS A 583 -7.82 6.82 -8.65
N ASN A 584 -9.12 7.00 -8.39
CA ASN A 584 -10.20 6.68 -9.32
C ASN A 584 -10.69 7.88 -10.14
N GLN A 585 -9.96 9.00 -10.10
CA GLN A 585 -10.33 10.28 -10.74
C GLN A 585 -11.63 10.93 -10.23
N GLN A 586 -12.25 10.41 -9.18
CA GLN A 586 -13.52 10.88 -8.62
C GLN A 586 -13.47 11.02 -7.10
N GLY A 587 -12.34 11.51 -6.56
CA GLY A 587 -12.19 11.83 -5.15
C GLY A 587 -11.58 10.74 -4.27
N ALA A 588 -11.49 9.49 -4.74
CA ALA A 588 -10.86 8.43 -3.97
C ALA A 588 -9.35 8.43 -4.20
N TRP A 589 -8.58 8.63 -3.13
CA TRP A 589 -7.12 8.63 -3.12
C TRP A 589 -6.58 7.62 -2.10
N ARG A 590 -5.50 6.94 -2.48
CA ARG A 590 -4.71 6.08 -1.59
C ARG A 590 -3.25 6.04 -2.00
N ALA A 591 -2.37 5.80 -1.05
CA ALA A 591 -1.00 5.43 -1.37
C ALA A 591 -0.93 3.96 -1.81
N SER A 592 0.01 3.65 -2.70
CA SER A 592 0.12 2.33 -3.31
C SER A 592 0.42 1.20 -2.33
N HIS A 593 0.94 1.51 -1.14
CA HIS A 593 1.28 0.55 -0.08
C HIS A 593 0.11 0.25 0.86
N GLU A 594 -0.94 1.08 0.87
CA GLU A 594 -2.14 0.81 1.65
C GLU A 594 -2.84 -0.45 1.10
N GLN A 595 -3.40 -1.28 2.00
CA GLN A 595 -4.07 -2.55 1.66
C GLN A 595 -5.58 -2.48 1.93
N PRO A 596 -6.42 -2.13 0.93
CA PRO A 596 -7.88 -2.06 1.08
C PRO A 596 -8.54 -3.36 1.56
N SER A 597 -7.90 -4.51 1.37
CA SER A 597 -8.37 -5.80 1.89
C SER A 597 -8.48 -5.83 3.41
N GLN A 598 -7.65 -5.06 4.12
CA GLN A 598 -7.65 -4.95 5.59
C GLN A 598 -8.63 -3.89 6.11
N TRP A 599 -9.18 -3.04 5.24
CA TRP A 599 -10.07 -1.96 5.64
C TRP A 599 -11.47 -2.47 5.97
N SER A 600 -12.07 -1.89 7.02
CA SER A 600 -13.49 -2.05 7.31
C SER A 600 -14.33 -1.33 6.25
N PHE A 601 -15.62 -1.67 6.17
CA PHE A 601 -16.55 -1.00 5.26
C PHE A 601 -16.55 0.54 5.45
N ALA A 602 -16.55 1.00 6.72
CA ALA A 602 -16.53 2.42 7.03
C ALA A 602 -15.28 3.13 6.51
N ILE A 603 -14.09 2.51 6.64
CA ILE A 603 -12.84 3.07 6.09
C ILE A 603 -12.91 3.08 4.56
N LEU A 604 -13.32 1.98 3.92
CA LEU A 604 -13.49 1.89 2.47
C LEU A 604 -14.40 3.00 1.94
N ALA A 605 -15.52 3.27 2.60
CA ALA A 605 -16.45 4.31 2.20
C ALA A 605 -15.90 5.73 2.44
N ARG A 606 -15.28 6.02 3.61
CA ARG A 606 -14.66 7.33 3.87
C ARG A 606 -13.54 7.67 2.90
N ARG A 607 -12.76 6.66 2.49
CA ARG A 607 -11.67 6.83 1.53
C ARG A 607 -12.15 7.10 0.10
N LEU A 608 -13.46 7.06 -0.19
CA LEU A 608 -14.02 7.50 -1.48
C LEU A 608 -13.98 9.02 -1.67
N GLY A 609 -13.72 9.80 -0.62
CA GLY A 609 -13.49 11.25 -0.70
C GLY A 609 -14.23 12.05 0.38
N GLU A 610 -14.05 13.37 0.35
CA GLU A 610 -14.58 14.32 1.36
C GLU A 610 -16.09 14.19 1.57
N ASN A 611 -16.84 13.91 0.49
CA ASN A 611 -18.29 13.74 0.54
C ASN A 611 -18.76 12.59 1.43
N TYR A 612 -17.88 11.67 1.82
CA TYR A 612 -18.20 10.54 2.71
C TYR A 612 -17.63 10.72 4.13
N ALA A 613 -16.72 11.67 4.33
CA ALA A 613 -15.93 11.81 5.55
C ALA A 613 -16.77 12.23 6.78
N ALA A 614 -17.84 13.00 6.55
CA ALA A 614 -18.69 13.53 7.61
C ALA A 614 -19.65 12.50 8.24
N PHE A 615 -19.78 11.30 7.66
CA PHE A 615 -20.74 10.30 8.10
C PHE A 615 -20.15 9.32 9.14
N THR A 616 -20.99 8.88 10.08
CA THR A 616 -20.60 7.90 11.11
C THR A 616 -20.49 6.49 10.50
N PRO A 617 -19.71 5.57 11.09
CA PRO A 617 -19.59 4.20 10.60
C PRO A 617 -20.95 3.51 10.44
N GLU A 618 -21.88 3.73 11.36
CA GLU A 618 -23.22 3.15 11.36
C GLU A 618 -24.06 3.67 10.19
N GLN A 619 -23.94 4.96 9.86
CA GLN A 619 -24.62 5.57 8.71
C GLN A 619 -24.10 5.01 7.40
N LEU A 620 -22.78 4.84 7.28
CA LEU A 620 -22.13 4.26 6.11
C LEU A 620 -22.61 2.81 5.90
N GLU A 621 -22.55 1.97 6.93
CA GLU A 621 -22.98 0.56 6.84
C GLU A 621 -24.48 0.41 6.56
N LEU A 622 -25.31 1.29 7.12
CA LEU A 622 -26.75 1.31 6.82
C LEU A 622 -27.02 1.69 5.36
N ALA A 623 -26.36 2.73 4.85
CA ALA A 623 -26.47 3.14 3.46
C ALA A 623 -25.96 2.06 2.50
N GLY A 624 -24.85 1.38 2.84
CA GLY A 624 -24.32 0.23 2.10
C GLY A 624 -25.36 -0.88 1.95
N ARG A 625 -26.04 -1.25 3.04
CA ARG A 625 -27.13 -2.23 3.03
C ARG A 625 -28.32 -1.80 2.16
N MET A 626 -28.73 -0.52 2.21
CA MET A 626 -29.84 0.00 1.39
C MET A 626 -29.55 -0.11 -0.11
N CYS A 627 -28.34 0.30 -0.52
CA CYS A 627 -27.95 0.33 -1.93
C CYS A 627 -27.29 -0.96 -2.44
N GLY A 628 -27.17 -2.00 -1.61
CA GLY A 628 -26.52 -3.27 -1.99
C GLY A 628 -25.01 -3.14 -2.21
N THR A 629 -24.38 -2.14 -1.63
CA THR A 629 -22.92 -1.96 -1.70
C THR A 629 -22.27 -2.61 -0.48
N ASP A 630 -21.44 -3.63 -0.73
CA ASP A 630 -20.68 -4.34 0.30
C ASP A 630 -19.20 -3.94 0.31
N ALA A 631 -18.44 -4.49 1.26
CA ALA A 631 -17.01 -4.22 1.36
C ALA A 631 -16.23 -4.76 0.15
N ALA A 632 -16.67 -5.85 -0.49
CA ALA A 632 -15.99 -6.42 -1.65
C ALA A 632 -16.11 -5.50 -2.88
N TYR A 633 -17.28 -4.92 -3.10
CA TYR A 633 -17.49 -3.90 -4.14
C TYR A 633 -16.61 -2.67 -3.89
N LEU A 634 -16.61 -2.12 -2.67
CA LEU A 634 -15.78 -0.94 -2.38
C LEU A 634 -14.28 -1.23 -2.46
N ARG A 635 -13.83 -2.45 -2.13
CA ARG A 635 -12.44 -2.86 -2.35
C ARG A 635 -12.07 -2.79 -3.83
N ARG A 636 -12.93 -3.32 -4.71
CA ARG A 636 -12.74 -3.20 -6.17
C ARG A 636 -12.71 -1.76 -6.64
N VAL A 637 -13.58 -0.89 -6.08
CA VAL A 637 -13.55 0.57 -6.36
C VAL A 637 -12.16 1.16 -6.10
N HIS A 638 -11.54 0.83 -4.97
CA HIS A 638 -10.19 1.30 -4.62
C HIS A 638 -9.06 0.64 -5.41
N LEU A 639 -9.18 -0.66 -5.68
CA LEU A 639 -8.12 -1.46 -6.31
C LEU A 639 -8.10 -1.26 -7.82
N GLU A 640 -9.25 -1.40 -8.47
CA GLU A 640 -9.41 -1.30 -9.92
C GLU A 640 -9.59 0.16 -10.39
N GLY A 641 -9.83 1.10 -9.47
CA GLY A 641 -10.05 2.52 -9.80
C GLY A 641 -11.41 2.78 -10.46
N GLN A 642 -12.44 2.02 -10.08
CA GLN A 642 -13.81 2.18 -10.57
C GLN A 642 -14.45 3.48 -10.00
N PRO A 643 -15.49 4.03 -10.64
CA PRO A 643 -16.26 5.13 -10.08
C PRO A 643 -16.92 4.73 -8.74
N PRO A 644 -17.05 5.67 -7.78
CA PRO A 644 -17.81 5.42 -6.56
C PRO A 644 -19.27 5.06 -6.88
N PRO A 645 -19.90 4.14 -6.13
CA PRO A 645 -21.29 3.76 -6.37
C PRO A 645 -22.21 4.97 -6.17
N ALA A 646 -22.87 5.42 -7.25
CA ALA A 646 -23.63 6.67 -7.27
C ALA A 646 -24.76 6.72 -6.24
N LEU A 647 -25.37 5.56 -5.95
CA LEU A 647 -26.48 5.39 -5.00
C LEU A 647 -26.03 5.40 -3.53
N LEU A 648 -24.75 5.16 -3.23
CA LEU A 648 -24.25 5.16 -1.85
C LEU A 648 -24.27 6.58 -1.28
N LEU A 649 -23.61 7.53 -1.95
CA LEU A 649 -23.62 8.94 -1.54
C LEU A 649 -25.02 9.54 -1.60
N ASP A 650 -25.81 9.14 -2.60
CA ASP A 650 -27.20 9.55 -2.72
C ASP A 650 -28.00 9.19 -1.46
N THR A 651 -27.91 7.94 -1.02
CA THR A 651 -28.59 7.43 0.16
C THR A 651 -28.14 8.17 1.42
N LEU A 652 -26.82 8.41 1.57
CA LEU A 652 -26.27 9.15 2.71
C LEU A 652 -26.78 10.59 2.77
N GLN A 653 -26.82 11.30 1.65
CA GLN A 653 -27.34 12.67 1.59
C GLN A 653 -28.84 12.72 1.92
N ARG A 654 -29.62 11.75 1.46
CA ARG A 654 -31.05 11.63 1.80
C ARG A 654 -31.26 11.33 3.28
N MET A 655 -30.46 10.43 3.85
CA MET A 655 -30.46 10.17 5.29
C MET A 655 -30.15 11.43 6.11
N ALA A 656 -29.15 12.23 5.69
CA ALA A 656 -28.83 13.49 6.35
C ALA A 656 -29.96 14.53 6.24
N ALA A 657 -30.59 14.66 5.07
CA ALA A 657 -31.74 15.53 4.88
C ALA A 657 -32.92 15.10 5.77
N GLN A 658 -33.20 13.79 5.83
CA GLN A 658 -34.27 13.24 6.67
C GLN A 658 -33.98 13.42 8.16
N ALA A 659 -32.75 13.23 8.62
CA ALA A 659 -32.38 13.44 10.02
C ALA A 659 -32.64 14.89 10.45
N LYS A 660 -32.37 15.88 9.58
CA LYS A 660 -32.70 17.29 9.84
C LYS A 660 -34.20 17.55 9.92
N VAL A 661 -34.99 16.91 9.06
CA VAL A 661 -36.47 17.01 9.11
C VAL A 661 -37.00 16.41 10.41
N VAL A 662 -36.54 15.22 10.79
CA VAL A 662 -36.96 14.56 12.04
C VAL A 662 -36.57 15.37 13.28
N ALA A 663 -35.37 15.99 13.28
CA ALA A 663 -34.91 16.83 14.37
C ALA A 663 -35.80 18.07 14.61
N LEU A 664 -36.51 18.54 13.59
CA LEU A 664 -37.45 19.66 13.66
C LEU A 664 -38.89 19.23 14.02
N GLY A 665 -39.18 17.92 13.99
CA GLY A 665 -40.49 17.39 14.35
C GLY A 665 -41.64 18.06 13.58
N ASN A 666 -42.68 18.48 14.32
CA ASN A 666 -43.86 19.13 13.75
C ASN A 666 -43.60 20.55 13.20
N ASP A 667 -42.45 21.16 13.51
CA ASP A 667 -42.08 22.50 13.04
C ASP A 667 -41.42 22.49 11.65
N ALA A 668 -41.20 21.31 11.06
CA ALA A 668 -40.62 21.18 9.73
C ALA A 668 -41.60 21.59 8.62
N PRO A 669 -41.23 22.52 7.71
CA PRO A 669 -42.03 22.81 6.52
C PRO A 669 -42.22 21.56 5.65
N GLY A 670 -43.41 21.38 5.06
CA GLY A 670 -43.76 20.17 4.30
C GLY A 670 -42.84 19.86 3.09
N ASN A 671 -42.10 20.85 2.58
CA ASN A 671 -41.12 20.69 1.49
C ASN A 671 -39.65 20.74 1.95
N LEU A 672 -39.37 20.73 3.25
CA LEU A 672 -38.03 20.90 3.78
C LEU A 672 -37.07 19.80 3.29
N PHE A 673 -37.53 18.56 3.23
CA PHE A 673 -36.72 17.45 2.71
C PHE A 673 -36.26 17.73 1.27
N GLU A 674 -37.17 18.10 0.37
CA GLU A 674 -36.86 18.31 -1.05
C GLU A 674 -35.91 19.50 -1.24
N ARG A 675 -36.05 20.56 -0.43
CA ARG A 675 -35.10 21.69 -0.44
C ARG A 675 -33.72 21.29 0.05
N LEU A 676 -33.63 20.54 1.16
CA LEU A 676 -32.35 20.09 1.71
C LEU A 676 -31.63 19.09 0.82
N TYR A 677 -32.36 18.20 0.14
CA TYR A 677 -31.79 17.19 -0.73
C TYR A 677 -31.44 17.74 -2.11
N ASN A 678 -32.39 18.38 -2.83
CA ASN A 678 -32.14 18.83 -4.20
C ASN A 678 -31.29 20.10 -4.28
N GLY A 679 -31.28 20.90 -3.21
CA GLY A 679 -30.70 22.24 -3.17
C GLY A 679 -31.44 23.24 -4.05
N ASP A 680 -31.07 24.51 -3.94
CA ASP A 680 -31.69 25.61 -4.71
C ASP A 680 -30.94 25.96 -6.00
N ALA A 681 -29.91 25.19 -6.36
CA ALA A 681 -29.07 25.46 -7.52
C ALA A 681 -29.82 25.20 -8.84
N PRO A 682 -29.69 26.09 -9.85
CA PRO A 682 -30.41 25.96 -11.13
C PRO A 682 -30.01 24.68 -11.87
N ILE A 683 -30.96 24.10 -12.61
CA ILE A 683 -30.74 22.88 -13.39
C ILE A 683 -30.11 23.27 -14.74
N GLU A 684 -28.89 22.80 -14.98
CA GLU A 684 -28.15 22.99 -16.23
C GLU A 684 -28.82 22.24 -17.41
N PRO A 685 -28.64 22.70 -18.66
CA PRO A 685 -29.27 22.09 -19.84
C PRO A 685 -28.93 20.59 -20.00
N ALA A 686 -27.66 20.20 -19.88
CA ALA A 686 -27.22 18.80 -19.90
C ALA A 686 -27.95 17.91 -18.86
N THR A 687 -28.14 18.44 -17.65
CA THR A 687 -28.86 17.75 -16.57
C THR A 687 -30.35 17.64 -16.88
N ARG A 688 -30.97 18.72 -17.38
CA ARG A 688 -32.39 18.72 -17.77
C ARG A 688 -32.69 17.64 -18.81
N ARG A 689 -31.86 17.55 -19.84
CA ARG A 689 -31.96 16.52 -20.88
C ARG A 689 -31.88 15.10 -20.31
N LEU A 690 -30.99 14.85 -19.34
CA LEU A 690 -30.89 13.55 -18.70
C LEU A 690 -32.15 13.22 -17.88
N LEU A 691 -32.72 14.20 -17.19
CA LEU A 691 -33.96 14.04 -16.43
C LEU A 691 -35.17 13.78 -17.34
N GLU A 692 -35.20 14.40 -18.53
CA GLU A 692 -36.22 14.12 -19.56
C GLU A 692 -36.12 12.69 -20.09
N ALA A 693 -34.91 12.19 -20.33
CA ALA A 693 -34.66 10.81 -20.76
C ALA A 693 -34.88 9.77 -19.64
N TYR A 694 -34.58 10.12 -18.39
CA TYR A 694 -34.63 9.24 -17.21
C TYR A 694 -35.38 9.90 -16.05
N PRO A 695 -36.74 9.93 -16.09
CA PRO A 695 -37.57 10.73 -15.19
C PRO A 695 -37.56 10.30 -13.72
N ARG A 696 -36.99 9.13 -13.39
CA ARG A 696 -36.85 8.67 -11.99
C ARG A 696 -35.62 9.25 -11.28
N LEU A 697 -34.64 9.78 -12.02
CA LEU A 697 -33.44 10.34 -11.42
C LEU A 697 -33.77 11.67 -10.70
N SER A 698 -33.09 11.95 -9.60
CA SER A 698 -33.12 13.28 -8.98
C SER A 698 -32.13 14.22 -9.66
N ALA A 699 -32.33 15.53 -9.54
CA ALA A 699 -31.41 16.53 -10.08
C ALA A 699 -29.98 16.39 -9.50
N VAL A 700 -29.85 15.92 -8.27
CA VAL A 700 -28.56 15.67 -7.61
C VAL A 700 -27.85 14.45 -8.21
N LEU A 701 -28.60 13.36 -8.39
CA LEU A 701 -28.07 12.11 -8.95
C LEU A 701 -27.69 12.30 -10.43
N ALA A 702 -28.51 13.02 -11.20
CA ALA A 702 -28.22 13.35 -12.60
C ALA A 702 -26.94 14.18 -12.73
N ARG A 703 -26.76 15.23 -11.91
CA ARG A 703 -25.52 16.01 -11.87
C ARG A 703 -24.31 15.15 -11.53
N ARG A 704 -24.45 14.23 -10.56
CA ARG A 704 -23.38 13.31 -10.17
C ARG A 704 -22.96 12.37 -11.30
N LEU A 705 -23.93 11.83 -12.05
CA LEU A 705 -23.64 10.95 -13.18
C LEU A 705 -22.95 11.70 -14.33
N LEU A 706 -23.31 12.97 -14.56
CA LEU A 706 -22.70 13.81 -15.60
C LEU A 706 -21.36 14.43 -15.18
N ALA A 707 -21.04 14.49 -13.88
CA ALA A 707 -19.83 15.12 -13.35
C ALA A 707 -18.50 14.68 -14.01
N PRO A 708 -18.31 13.43 -14.49
CA PRO A 708 -17.08 13.04 -15.16
C PRO A 708 -16.95 13.51 -16.62
N LEU A 709 -18.00 14.09 -17.22
CA LEU A 709 -17.92 14.61 -18.59
C LEU A 709 -17.03 15.85 -18.65
N SER A 710 -16.18 15.92 -19.69
CA SER A 710 -15.45 17.15 -19.99
C SER A 710 -16.41 18.25 -20.46
N ALA A 711 -15.98 19.52 -20.41
CA ALA A 711 -16.79 20.64 -20.90
C ALA A 711 -17.23 20.44 -22.38
N ALA A 712 -16.33 19.89 -23.22
CA ALA A 712 -16.63 19.58 -24.61
C ALA A 712 -17.67 18.44 -24.75
N GLN A 713 -17.57 17.39 -23.92
CA GLN A 713 -18.52 16.28 -23.92
C GLN A 713 -19.90 16.69 -23.37
N SER A 714 -19.92 17.54 -22.35
CA SER A 714 -21.17 18.11 -21.81
C SER A 714 -21.88 18.95 -22.87
N LEU A 715 -21.14 19.82 -23.59
CA LEU A 715 -21.69 20.61 -24.69
C LEU A 715 -22.16 19.73 -25.87
N ALA A 716 -21.43 18.66 -26.19
CA ALA A 716 -21.85 17.71 -27.22
C ALA A 716 -23.17 17.03 -26.84
N TRP A 717 -23.30 16.57 -25.59
CA TRP A 717 -24.54 15.99 -25.06
C TRP A 717 -25.72 16.97 -25.10
N GLU A 718 -25.48 18.26 -24.85
CA GLU A 718 -26.51 19.30 -24.99
C GLU A 718 -27.02 19.42 -26.43
N ASN A 719 -26.12 19.36 -27.43
CA ASN A 719 -26.40 19.56 -28.86
C ASN A 719 -26.86 18.29 -29.62
N ASP A 720 -27.62 17.41 -28.98
CA ASP A 720 -28.17 16.17 -29.58
C ASP A 720 -27.19 15.03 -29.88
N ALA A 721 -25.99 15.03 -29.27
CA ALA A 721 -25.10 13.86 -29.36
C ALA A 721 -25.57 12.68 -28.48
N VAL A 722 -25.05 11.50 -28.77
CA VAL A 722 -25.30 10.28 -28.00
C VAL A 722 -24.41 10.24 -26.75
N LEU A 723 -24.96 9.90 -25.57
CA LEU A 723 -24.15 9.69 -24.35
C LEU A 723 -23.04 8.65 -24.63
N PRO A 724 -21.80 8.90 -24.18
CA PRO A 724 -20.73 7.90 -24.26
C PRO A 724 -21.19 6.55 -23.69
N ALA A 725 -20.82 5.45 -24.35
CA ALA A 725 -21.35 4.11 -24.03
C ALA A 725 -21.19 3.73 -22.55
N TRP A 726 -20.01 4.01 -21.97
CA TRP A 726 -19.71 3.77 -20.56
C TRP A 726 -20.62 4.54 -19.60
N LEU A 727 -20.94 5.80 -19.92
CA LEU A 727 -21.78 6.64 -19.06
C LEU A 727 -23.24 6.22 -19.17
N ARG A 728 -23.68 5.88 -20.39
CA ARG A 728 -25.03 5.35 -20.63
C ARG A 728 -25.26 4.09 -19.80
N GLN A 729 -24.32 3.15 -19.82
CA GLN A 729 -24.41 1.94 -19.01
C GLN A 729 -24.51 2.25 -17.51
N GLN A 730 -23.74 3.23 -17.02
CA GLN A 730 -23.80 3.66 -15.62
C GLN A 730 -25.13 4.32 -15.25
N VAL A 731 -25.68 5.16 -16.14
CA VAL A 731 -27.00 5.80 -15.97
C VAL A 731 -28.11 4.75 -15.95
N GLU A 732 -28.11 3.84 -16.92
CA GLU A 732 -29.11 2.76 -17.03
C GLU A 732 -29.09 1.88 -15.79
N HIS A 733 -27.90 1.47 -15.33
CA HIS A 733 -27.74 0.69 -14.10
C HIS A 733 -28.25 1.44 -12.86
N THR A 734 -27.90 2.72 -12.72
CA THR A 734 -28.35 3.54 -11.60
C THR A 734 -29.87 3.70 -11.62
N HIS A 735 -30.44 3.97 -12.80
CA HIS A 735 -31.88 4.14 -13.00
C HIS A 735 -32.67 2.85 -12.73
N SER A 736 -32.12 1.68 -13.07
CA SER A 736 -32.76 0.38 -12.83
C SER A 736 -32.75 -0.02 -11.35
N GLU A 737 -31.66 0.26 -10.63
CA GLU A 737 -31.52 -0.07 -9.19
C GLU A 737 -32.30 0.88 -8.28
N LEU A 738 -32.54 2.11 -8.73
CA LEU A 738 -33.10 3.18 -7.90
C LEU A 738 -34.43 2.83 -7.22
N PRO A 739 -35.45 2.21 -7.88
CA PRO A 739 -36.69 1.83 -7.22
C PRO A 739 -36.49 0.87 -6.05
N LEU A 740 -35.58 -0.09 -6.19
CA LEU A 740 -35.26 -1.04 -5.13
C LEU A 740 -34.63 -0.34 -3.93
N VAL A 741 -33.66 0.54 -4.18
CA VAL A 741 -33.03 1.33 -3.11
C VAL A 741 -34.06 2.19 -2.38
N ARG A 742 -35.01 2.81 -3.09
CA ARG A 742 -36.09 3.60 -2.47
C ARG A 742 -37.07 2.76 -1.67
N ALA A 743 -37.45 1.59 -2.17
CA ALA A 743 -38.31 0.68 -1.43
C ALA A 743 -37.65 0.22 -0.12
N VAL A 744 -36.36 -0.16 -0.17
CA VAL A 744 -35.58 -0.54 1.01
C VAL A 744 -35.39 0.64 1.97
N GLU A 745 -35.12 1.85 1.45
CA GLU A 745 -35.06 3.10 2.22
C GLU A 745 -36.34 3.30 3.02
N GLY A 746 -37.53 3.18 2.41
CA GLY A 746 -38.81 3.36 3.10
C GLY A 746 -39.17 2.24 4.07
N VAL A 747 -38.69 1.01 3.86
CA VAL A 747 -38.81 -0.08 4.87
C VAL A 747 -37.96 0.23 6.11
N LEU A 748 -36.76 0.79 5.92
CA LEU A 748 -35.84 1.11 7.02
C LEU A 748 -36.12 2.43 7.72
N VAL A 749 -36.65 3.39 6.97
CA VAL A 749 -37.01 4.73 7.40
C VAL A 749 -38.52 4.91 7.17
N PRO A 750 -39.37 4.48 8.12
CA PRO A 750 -40.83 4.48 7.98
C PRO A 750 -41.46 5.79 7.49
N ALA A 751 -40.89 6.93 7.88
CA ALA A 751 -41.34 8.26 7.43
C ALA A 751 -41.22 8.50 5.91
N ARG A 752 -40.51 7.61 5.20
CA ARG A 752 -40.30 7.64 3.74
C ARG A 752 -40.94 6.44 3.04
N ALA A 753 -41.73 5.63 3.75
CA ALA A 753 -42.42 4.49 3.16
C ALA A 753 -43.37 4.96 2.03
N ASP A 754 -43.31 4.26 0.91
CA ASP A 754 -44.20 4.47 -0.23
C ASP A 754 -44.81 3.14 -0.70
N ALA A 755 -45.59 3.20 -1.79
CA ALA A 755 -46.17 2.01 -2.39
C ALA A 755 -45.13 0.99 -2.89
N GLY A 756 -43.88 1.41 -3.11
CA GLY A 756 -42.76 0.52 -3.43
C GLY A 756 -42.27 -0.24 -2.19
N SER A 757 -42.13 0.43 -1.04
CA SER A 757 -41.82 -0.20 0.25
C SER A 757 -42.90 -1.18 0.70
N GLU A 758 -44.17 -0.84 0.48
CA GLU A 758 -45.32 -1.72 0.75
C GLU A 758 -45.24 -3.02 -0.06
N ARG A 759 -45.07 -2.91 -1.38
CA ARG A 759 -44.89 -4.06 -2.28
C ARG A 759 -43.70 -4.92 -1.92
N LEU A 760 -42.56 -4.27 -1.62
CA LEU A 760 -41.35 -4.97 -1.22
C LEU A 760 -41.58 -5.78 0.06
N LEU A 761 -42.22 -5.17 1.07
CA LEU A 761 -42.53 -5.86 2.32
C LEU A 761 -43.40 -7.09 2.06
N PHE A 762 -44.54 -6.93 1.37
CA PHE A 762 -45.46 -8.04 1.12
C PHE A 762 -44.81 -9.14 0.28
N SER A 763 -44.05 -8.79 -0.76
CA SER A 763 -43.30 -9.77 -1.55
C SER A 763 -42.26 -10.53 -0.73
N ALA A 764 -41.53 -9.84 0.15
CA ALA A 764 -40.56 -10.47 1.04
C ALA A 764 -41.25 -11.45 2.00
N LEU A 765 -42.39 -11.06 2.60
CA LEU A 765 -43.14 -11.92 3.51
C LEU A 765 -43.71 -13.17 2.83
N ASP A 766 -44.18 -13.06 1.58
CA ASP A 766 -44.63 -14.22 0.79
C ASP A 766 -43.49 -15.20 0.49
N GLY A 767 -42.28 -14.66 0.27
CA GLY A 767 -41.08 -15.45 -0.02
C GLY A 767 -40.37 -16.04 1.20
N LEU A 768 -40.83 -15.75 2.44
CA LEU A 768 -40.23 -16.32 3.65
C LEU A 768 -40.74 -17.75 3.88
N PRO A 769 -39.85 -18.76 4.04
CA PRO A 769 -40.26 -20.17 4.19
C PRO A 769 -41.08 -20.43 5.45
N ASP A 770 -40.83 -19.66 6.51
CA ASP A 770 -41.49 -19.79 7.81
C ASP A 770 -42.75 -18.91 7.93
N TRP A 771 -43.17 -18.24 6.85
CA TRP A 771 -44.41 -17.45 6.88
C TRP A 771 -45.62 -18.40 7.05
N PRO A 772 -46.55 -18.13 7.99
CA PRO A 772 -47.65 -19.05 8.28
C PRO A 772 -48.58 -19.25 7.07
N ARG A 773 -48.65 -20.47 6.54
CA ARG A 773 -49.50 -20.82 5.36
C ARG A 773 -51.00 -20.63 5.60
N ASP A 774 -51.44 -20.65 6.86
CA ASP A 774 -52.85 -20.49 7.26
C ASP A 774 -53.25 -19.02 7.56
N VAL A 775 -52.35 -18.06 7.29
CA VAL A 775 -52.60 -16.63 7.48
C VAL A 775 -52.64 -15.90 6.15
N ARG A 776 -53.74 -15.19 5.92
CA ARG A 776 -53.87 -14.18 4.87
C ARG A 776 -53.64 -12.80 5.46
N LEU A 777 -52.66 -12.04 4.98
CA LEU A 777 -52.43 -10.66 5.38
C LEU A 777 -52.90 -9.72 4.28
N GLU A 778 -53.70 -8.72 4.63
CA GLU A 778 -54.26 -7.72 3.71
C GLU A 778 -53.87 -6.29 4.13
N LEU A 779 -53.37 -5.49 3.19
CA LEU A 779 -53.24 -4.05 3.31
C LEU A 779 -54.44 -3.39 2.63
N ARG A 780 -55.20 -2.55 3.33
CA ARG A 780 -56.41 -1.90 2.81
C ARG A 780 -56.38 -0.39 2.96
N ALA A 781 -57.01 0.33 2.04
CA ALA A 781 -57.06 1.80 2.08
C ALA A 781 -58.23 2.31 2.95
N GLY A 782 -57.94 3.13 3.96
CA GLY A 782 -58.92 3.94 4.72
C GLY A 782 -59.83 3.18 5.70
N SER A 783 -60.26 1.96 5.40
CA SER A 783 -61.10 1.13 6.28
C SER A 783 -60.88 -0.38 6.10
N PRO A 784 -61.36 -1.23 7.04
CA PRO A 784 -61.32 -2.70 6.90
C PRO A 784 -62.06 -3.22 5.66
N GLU A 785 -63.07 -2.51 5.19
CA GLU A 785 -63.83 -2.82 3.98
C GLU A 785 -63.33 -2.03 2.75
N GLY A 786 -62.28 -1.22 2.91
CA GLY A 786 -61.74 -0.38 1.85
C GLY A 786 -61.03 -1.18 0.75
N PRO A 787 -60.65 -0.51 -0.35
CA PRO A 787 -59.93 -1.13 -1.45
C PRO A 787 -58.70 -1.90 -0.97
N LEU A 788 -58.53 -3.13 -1.48
CA LEU A 788 -57.35 -3.95 -1.23
C LEU A 788 -56.16 -3.35 -1.98
N LEU A 789 -55.10 -3.02 -1.24
CA LEU A 789 -53.86 -2.47 -1.77
C LEU A 789 -52.84 -3.58 -2.03
N GLU A 790 -52.55 -4.41 -1.04
CA GLU A 790 -51.61 -5.54 -1.12
C GLU A 790 -52.12 -6.73 -0.31
N HIS A 791 -51.74 -7.95 -0.69
CA HIS A 791 -52.06 -9.16 0.09
C HIS A 791 -51.10 -10.31 -0.14
N ILE A 792 -51.00 -11.21 0.85
CA ILE A 792 -50.28 -12.50 0.81
C ILE A 792 -51.10 -13.59 1.50
N GLY A 793 -50.78 -14.86 1.21
CA GLY A 793 -51.51 -16.03 1.72
C GLY A 793 -52.74 -16.42 0.88
N SER A 794 -53.17 -17.68 1.02
CA SER A 794 -54.26 -18.26 0.21
C SER A 794 -55.63 -17.58 0.45
N ASN A 795 -56.50 -17.61 -0.56
CA ASN A 795 -57.93 -17.30 -0.41
C ASN A 795 -58.65 -18.29 0.53
N SER A 796 -58.08 -19.48 0.74
CA SER A 796 -58.61 -20.53 1.61
C SER A 796 -57.95 -20.57 3.00
N ALA A 797 -57.18 -19.54 3.37
CA ALA A 797 -56.53 -19.46 4.68
C ALA A 797 -57.57 -19.39 5.81
N GLY A 798 -57.35 -20.12 6.90
CA GLY A 798 -58.23 -20.16 8.06
C GLY A 798 -58.33 -18.83 8.82
N ARG A 799 -57.40 -17.89 8.58
CA ARG A 799 -57.40 -16.59 9.26
C ARG A 799 -56.94 -15.43 8.38
N THR A 800 -57.63 -14.29 8.48
CA THR A 800 -57.27 -13.04 7.78
C THR A 800 -56.84 -11.96 8.78
N CYS A 801 -55.64 -11.41 8.62
CA CYS A 801 -55.09 -10.26 9.33
C CYS A 801 -55.14 -9.03 8.42
N ARG A 802 -55.52 -7.86 8.94
CA ARG A 802 -55.67 -6.63 8.15
C ARG A 802 -54.86 -5.48 8.73
N VAL A 803 -54.24 -4.70 7.84
CA VAL A 803 -53.59 -3.42 8.14
C VAL A 803 -54.24 -2.34 7.27
N ILE A 804 -54.57 -1.20 7.86
CA ILE A 804 -55.28 -0.10 7.21
C ILE A 804 -54.31 1.05 6.97
N LYS A 805 -54.19 1.49 5.72
CA LYS A 805 -53.38 2.64 5.31
C LYS A 805 -54.22 3.92 5.31
N SER A 806 -53.70 4.99 5.91
CA SER A 806 -54.27 6.33 5.93
C SER A 806 -53.21 7.40 5.63
N ALA A 807 -53.61 8.66 5.49
CA ALA A 807 -52.68 9.78 5.33
C ALA A 807 -51.79 10.02 6.58
N GLU A 808 -52.22 9.53 7.74
CA GLU A 808 -51.51 9.68 9.02
C GLU A 808 -50.67 8.44 9.38
N GLY A 809 -50.61 7.43 8.50
CA GLY A 809 -49.86 6.18 8.72
C GLY A 809 -50.72 4.92 8.63
N TYR A 810 -50.19 3.83 9.17
CA TYR A 810 -50.74 2.48 9.17
C TYR A 810 -51.36 2.12 10.52
N GLU A 811 -52.47 1.39 10.49
CA GLU A 811 -53.22 0.93 11.66
C GLU A 811 -53.45 -0.58 11.59
N ALA A 812 -53.15 -1.32 12.65
CA ALA A 812 -53.51 -2.73 12.77
C ALA A 812 -55.01 -2.89 13.09
N ASP A 813 -55.74 -3.67 12.28
CA ASP A 813 -57.14 -3.99 12.54
C ASP A 813 -57.26 -5.13 13.57
N LEU A 814 -57.53 -4.76 14.82
CA LEU A 814 -57.73 -5.70 15.93
C LEU A 814 -59.21 -6.10 16.13
N GLY A 815 -60.12 -5.64 15.26
CA GLY A 815 -61.56 -5.94 15.35
C GLY A 815 -62.31 -5.21 16.48
N GLN A 816 -61.76 -4.15 17.07
CA GLN A 816 -62.29 -3.45 18.27
C GLN A 816 -62.82 -2.02 18.00
N ARG A 817 -63.39 -1.73 16.82
CA ARG A 817 -63.92 -0.37 16.53
C ARG A 817 -65.16 -0.07 17.40
N PRO A 818 -65.19 1.10 18.09
CA PRO A 818 -65.05 2.41 17.45
C PRO A 818 -63.79 3.24 17.79
N ALA A 819 -62.88 2.77 18.66
CA ALA A 819 -61.63 3.50 18.92
C ALA A 819 -60.52 2.98 17.98
N PRO A 820 -59.94 3.82 17.10
CA PRO A 820 -58.83 3.40 16.26
C PRO A 820 -57.59 3.08 17.10
N ALA A 821 -56.85 2.05 16.72
CA ALA A 821 -55.56 1.76 17.32
C ALA A 821 -54.55 2.88 16.99
N THR A 822 -53.45 2.97 17.73
CA THR A 822 -52.38 3.95 17.48
C THR A 822 -51.90 3.85 16.03
N ARG A 823 -52.06 4.93 15.26
CA ARG A 823 -51.54 5.04 13.89
C ARG A 823 -50.03 5.21 13.95
N ASP A 824 -49.31 4.42 13.16
CA ASP A 824 -47.85 4.43 13.10
C ASP A 824 -47.37 4.59 11.66
N MET A 825 -46.28 5.32 11.46
CA MET A 825 -45.65 5.42 10.15
C MET A 825 -44.91 4.11 9.77
N ASP A 826 -44.61 3.26 10.75
CA ASP A 826 -43.93 1.96 10.59
C ASP A 826 -44.92 0.84 10.23
N LEU A 827 -45.00 0.54 8.93
CA LEU A 827 -45.78 -0.57 8.41
C LEU A 827 -45.35 -1.92 9.01
N CYS A 828 -44.06 -2.13 9.28
CA CYS A 828 -43.61 -3.39 9.88
C CYS A 828 -44.18 -3.55 11.28
N ARG A 829 -44.21 -2.46 12.06
CA ARG A 829 -44.85 -2.44 13.37
C ARG A 829 -46.35 -2.73 13.29
N ALA A 830 -47.06 -2.11 12.35
CA ALA A 830 -48.48 -2.35 12.15
C ALA A 830 -48.76 -3.82 11.76
N VAL A 831 -47.93 -4.41 10.90
CA VAL A 831 -48.04 -5.85 10.56
C VAL A 831 -47.78 -6.73 11.77
N GLU A 832 -46.71 -6.49 12.54
CA GLU A 832 -46.43 -7.24 13.77
C GLU A 832 -47.58 -7.15 14.79
N GLN A 833 -48.21 -5.97 14.92
CA GLN A 833 -49.36 -5.76 15.80
C GLN A 833 -50.64 -6.46 15.32
N ALA A 834 -50.84 -6.57 14.00
CA ALA A 834 -51.99 -7.28 13.41
C ALA A 834 -51.88 -8.81 13.54
N LEU A 835 -50.68 -9.34 13.80
CA LEU A 835 -50.45 -10.77 13.97
C LEU A 835 -50.83 -11.27 15.38
N PRO A 836 -51.58 -12.39 15.51
CA PRO A 836 -51.86 -12.98 16.81
C PRO A 836 -50.59 -13.51 17.49
N HIS A 837 -50.64 -13.67 18.82
CA HIS A 837 -49.47 -14.03 19.62
C HIS A 837 -48.78 -15.31 19.16
N ILE A 838 -49.55 -16.36 18.81
CA ILE A 838 -49.03 -17.66 18.37
C ILE A 838 -48.19 -17.50 17.09
N GLN A 839 -48.66 -16.68 16.14
CA GLN A 839 -47.93 -16.42 14.90
C GLN A 839 -46.72 -15.51 15.11
N ARG A 840 -46.80 -14.57 16.07
CA ARG A 840 -45.63 -13.78 16.48
C ARG A 840 -44.53 -14.65 17.08
N ASP A 841 -44.88 -15.61 17.93
CA ASP A 841 -43.93 -16.56 18.51
C ASP A 841 -43.28 -17.43 17.43
N ALA A 842 -44.06 -17.93 16.46
CA ALA A 842 -43.54 -18.69 15.32
C ALA A 842 -42.54 -17.89 14.46
N LEU A 843 -42.72 -16.56 14.37
CA LEU A 843 -41.82 -15.64 13.69
C LEU A 843 -40.73 -15.05 14.60
N ALA A 844 -40.60 -15.54 15.84
CA ALA A 844 -39.67 -15.05 16.86
C ALA A 844 -39.80 -13.53 17.17
N ILE A 845 -41.01 -12.98 17.04
CA ILE A 845 -41.32 -11.57 17.34
C ILE A 845 -41.64 -11.46 18.84
N VAL A 846 -40.63 -11.08 19.65
CA VAL A 846 -40.78 -10.90 21.10
C VAL A 846 -41.50 -9.59 21.46
N GLN A 847 -41.20 -8.51 20.73
CA GLN A 847 -41.86 -7.21 20.84
C GLN A 847 -42.33 -6.78 19.45
N ALA A 848 -43.56 -6.26 19.36
CA ALA A 848 -44.14 -5.76 18.12
C ALA A 848 -43.70 -4.30 17.87
N ASP A 849 -42.40 -4.07 17.72
CA ASP A 849 -41.78 -2.75 17.50
C ASP A 849 -41.34 -2.49 16.05
N GLY A 850 -41.51 -3.49 15.18
CA GLY A 850 -41.20 -3.51 13.76
C GLY A 850 -39.78 -3.97 13.43
N ARG A 851 -38.89 -4.18 14.42
CA ARG A 851 -37.45 -4.46 14.14
C ARG A 851 -37.23 -5.85 13.57
N THR A 852 -37.91 -6.85 14.12
CA THR A 852 -37.73 -8.26 13.73
C THR A 852 -38.13 -8.45 12.28
N LEU A 853 -39.30 -7.94 11.90
CA LEU A 853 -39.78 -8.01 10.53
C LEU A 853 -38.86 -7.26 9.56
N ARG A 854 -38.42 -6.03 9.91
CA ARG A 854 -37.46 -5.27 9.08
C ARG A 854 -36.16 -6.03 8.85
N GLN A 855 -35.58 -6.63 9.88
CA GLN A 855 -34.35 -7.41 9.75
C GLN A 855 -34.53 -8.63 8.84
N ARG A 856 -35.66 -9.34 8.96
CA ARG A 856 -35.98 -10.49 8.10
C ARG A 856 -36.17 -10.07 6.64
N VAL A 857 -36.89 -8.97 6.40
CA VAL A 857 -37.09 -8.42 5.05
C VAL A 857 -35.76 -8.02 4.44
N LEU A 858 -34.87 -7.36 5.18
CA LEU A 858 -33.54 -7.01 4.67
C LEU A 858 -32.66 -8.23 4.38
N ALA A 859 -32.71 -9.26 5.22
CA ALA A 859 -31.99 -10.51 4.96
C ALA A 859 -32.47 -11.15 3.65
N TRP A 860 -33.80 -11.24 3.48
CA TRP A 860 -34.40 -11.76 2.25
C TRP A 860 -34.07 -10.90 1.03
N VAL A 861 -34.06 -9.56 1.18
CA VAL A 861 -33.67 -8.62 0.11
C VAL A 861 -32.23 -8.88 -0.34
N ASN A 862 -31.31 -9.06 0.61
CA ASN A 862 -29.91 -9.33 0.28
C ASN A 862 -29.75 -10.66 -0.47
N ASP A 863 -30.51 -11.69 -0.11
CA ASP A 863 -30.44 -13.01 -0.74
C ASP A 863 -31.09 -13.06 -2.13
N ASN A 864 -32.03 -12.15 -2.43
CA ASN A 864 -32.80 -12.16 -3.69
C ASN A 864 -32.52 -10.96 -4.60
N ARG A 865 -31.62 -10.05 -4.22
CA ARG A 865 -31.48 -8.69 -4.78
C ARG A 865 -31.47 -8.63 -6.30
N ASP A 866 -30.75 -9.55 -6.95
CA ASP A 866 -30.57 -9.59 -8.39
C ASP A 866 -31.88 -9.72 -9.19
N ASP A 867 -32.90 -10.36 -8.61
CA ASP A 867 -34.19 -10.59 -9.26
C ASP A 867 -35.28 -9.61 -8.79
N LEU A 868 -35.09 -8.95 -7.65
CA LEU A 868 -36.14 -8.15 -7.00
C LEU A 868 -36.58 -6.95 -7.83
N ALA A 869 -35.63 -6.32 -8.53
CA ALA A 869 -35.95 -5.20 -9.41
C ALA A 869 -36.99 -5.60 -10.48
N GLN A 870 -36.84 -6.81 -11.03
CA GLN A 870 -37.79 -7.36 -11.99
C GLN A 870 -39.11 -7.77 -11.32
N ARG A 871 -39.05 -8.50 -10.20
CA ARG A 871 -40.24 -9.01 -9.49
C ARG A 871 -41.19 -7.89 -9.04
N LEU A 872 -40.65 -6.76 -8.59
CA LEU A 872 -41.45 -5.70 -7.96
C LEU A 872 -41.95 -4.62 -8.93
N TRP A 873 -41.27 -4.42 -10.06
CA TRP A 873 -41.54 -3.32 -11.00
C TRP A 873 -41.70 -3.76 -12.46
N GLY A 874 -41.75 -5.07 -12.72
CA GLY A 874 -42.10 -5.67 -14.00
C GLY A 874 -40.98 -5.64 -15.05
N PRO A 875 -41.26 -6.11 -16.28
CA PRO A 875 -40.25 -6.29 -17.34
C PRO A 875 -39.67 -4.96 -17.86
N ARG A 876 -40.35 -3.82 -17.64
CA ARG A 876 -39.80 -2.48 -17.94
C ARG A 876 -38.67 -2.05 -16.99
N ALA A 877 -38.41 -2.82 -15.92
CA ALA A 877 -37.20 -2.71 -15.11
C ALA A 877 -36.00 -3.48 -15.72
N ARG A 878 -36.15 -4.03 -16.95
CA ARG A 878 -35.15 -4.83 -17.67
C ARG A 878 -33.74 -4.25 -17.52
N ARG A 879 -32.86 -5.05 -16.92
CA ARG A 879 -31.46 -5.16 -17.37
C ARG A 879 -31.52 -5.46 -18.88
N ARG A 880 -30.71 -4.79 -19.72
CA ARG A 880 -30.34 -5.39 -21.02
C ARG A 880 -29.85 -6.81 -20.71
N ALA A 881 -30.36 -7.79 -21.47
CA ALA A 881 -29.98 -9.18 -21.32
C ALA A 881 -28.46 -9.26 -21.24
N ARG A 882 -27.95 -9.79 -20.12
CA ARG A 882 -26.59 -10.32 -20.12
C ARG A 882 -26.62 -11.48 -21.11
N SER A 883 -25.66 -11.50 -22.02
CA SER A 883 -25.20 -12.72 -22.67
C SER A 883 -25.19 -13.85 -21.63
N VAL A 884 -25.99 -14.88 -21.92
CA VAL A 884 -26.32 -16.06 -21.11
C VAL A 884 -25.38 -16.28 -19.91
N GLN A 885 -25.84 -15.86 -18.74
CA GLN A 885 -25.38 -16.44 -17.47
C GLN A 885 -26.53 -17.32 -16.98
N LEU A 886 -26.30 -18.64 -17.00
CA LEU A 886 -27.20 -19.62 -16.39
C LEU A 886 -27.46 -19.20 -14.93
N ARG A 887 -28.74 -19.17 -14.55
CA ARG A 887 -29.20 -18.76 -13.22
C ARG A 887 -28.70 -19.74 -12.17
N GLY A 888 -28.02 -19.23 -11.14
CA GLY A 888 -27.73 -20.00 -9.93
C GLY A 888 -26.29 -19.86 -9.47
N GLY A 889 -26.09 -19.05 -8.45
CA GLY A 889 -24.84 -19.00 -7.71
C GLY A 889 -24.73 -17.75 -6.87
N ARG A 890 -24.97 -17.88 -5.55
CA ARG A 890 -24.24 -17.03 -4.59
C ARG A 890 -22.75 -17.05 -4.99
N PRO A 891 -21.97 -15.97 -4.80
CA PRO A 891 -20.52 -16.10 -4.82
C PRO A 891 -20.16 -17.22 -3.84
N LEU A 892 -19.74 -18.36 -4.37
CA LEU A 892 -19.44 -19.57 -3.59
C LEU A 892 -18.16 -19.41 -2.76
N ASP A 893 -17.36 -18.38 -3.04
CA ASP A 893 -16.15 -18.12 -2.29
C ASP A 893 -16.39 -17.18 -1.11
N PRO A 894 -15.99 -17.58 0.11
CA PRO A 894 -15.91 -16.66 1.24
C PRO A 894 -14.96 -15.50 0.90
N GLN A 895 -15.18 -14.35 1.55
CA GLN A 895 -14.19 -13.26 1.55
C GLN A 895 -12.78 -13.85 1.69
N ALA A 896 -11.86 -13.43 0.82
CA ALA A 896 -10.46 -13.80 0.96
C ALA A 896 -10.05 -13.58 2.42
N PRO A 897 -9.57 -14.62 3.13
CA PRO A 897 -9.25 -14.52 4.54
C PRO A 897 -8.29 -13.37 4.77
N HIS A 898 -8.39 -12.72 5.94
CA HIS A 898 -7.46 -11.66 6.31
C HIS A 898 -6.01 -12.16 6.12
N PRO A 899 -5.14 -11.37 5.44
CA PRO A 899 -3.78 -11.80 5.15
C PRO A 899 -3.06 -12.14 6.45
N ARG A 900 -2.54 -13.37 6.54
CA ARG A 900 -1.79 -13.85 7.71
C ARG A 900 -0.33 -13.44 7.65
N HIS A 901 0.21 -13.23 6.44
CA HIS A 901 1.58 -12.75 6.25
C HIS A 901 1.61 -11.23 6.05
N THR A 902 2.01 -10.50 7.09
CA THR A 902 2.18 -9.03 7.06
C THR A 902 3.64 -8.58 6.95
N GLY A 903 4.58 -9.52 6.83
CA GLY A 903 6.01 -9.23 6.71
C GLY A 903 6.37 -8.46 5.43
N SER A 904 7.58 -7.89 5.42
CA SER A 904 8.06 -6.94 4.41
C SER A 904 7.95 -7.42 2.96
N LEU A 905 8.34 -8.67 2.68
CA LEU A 905 8.27 -9.26 1.34
C LEU A 905 6.83 -9.47 0.87
N ALA A 906 5.97 -9.98 1.75
CA ALA A 906 4.54 -10.16 1.44
C ALA A 906 3.87 -8.79 1.23
N GLY A 907 4.19 -7.80 2.06
CA GLY A 907 3.78 -6.41 1.88
C GLY A 907 4.22 -5.86 0.53
N ALA A 908 5.49 -6.03 0.16
CA ALA A 908 6.05 -5.57 -1.10
C ALA A 908 5.39 -6.25 -2.32
N TYR A 909 5.15 -7.57 -2.27
CA TYR A 909 4.44 -8.30 -3.32
C TYR A 909 3.00 -7.80 -3.48
N ARG A 910 2.29 -7.56 -2.38
CA ARG A 910 0.92 -7.01 -2.43
C ARG A 910 0.83 -5.57 -2.92
N ARG A 911 1.92 -4.80 -2.90
CA ARG A 911 1.94 -3.50 -3.61
C ARG A 911 1.78 -3.70 -5.12
N LEU A 912 2.42 -4.74 -5.66
CA LEU A 912 2.37 -5.08 -7.08
C LEU A 912 1.05 -5.79 -7.43
N TYR A 913 0.69 -6.80 -6.64
CA TYR A 913 -0.50 -7.65 -6.81
C TYR A 913 -1.41 -7.58 -5.57
N PRO A 914 -2.29 -6.57 -5.45
CA PRO A 914 -3.06 -6.31 -4.23
C PRO A 914 -3.96 -7.44 -3.74
N ASP A 915 -4.52 -8.22 -4.67
CA ASP A 915 -5.41 -9.35 -4.37
C ASP A 915 -4.66 -10.68 -4.19
N ALA A 916 -3.32 -10.66 -4.14
CA ALA A 916 -2.51 -11.86 -3.96
C ALA A 916 -2.78 -12.55 -2.61
N THR A 917 -3.09 -13.84 -2.70
CA THR A 917 -3.31 -14.72 -1.55
C THR A 917 -1.99 -15.06 -0.85
N ASP A 918 -2.06 -15.47 0.41
CA ASP A 918 -0.88 -15.92 1.15
C ASP A 918 -0.20 -17.12 0.45
N SER A 919 -0.98 -18.06 -0.10
CA SER A 919 -0.47 -19.23 -0.84
C SER A 919 0.31 -18.82 -2.08
N GLU A 920 -0.22 -17.89 -2.90
CA GLU A 920 0.48 -17.42 -4.09
C GLU A 920 1.81 -16.74 -3.74
N ILE A 921 1.89 -16.06 -2.60
CA ILE A 921 3.12 -15.42 -2.14
C ILE A 921 4.14 -16.48 -1.70
N GLU A 922 3.70 -17.51 -0.97
CA GLU A 922 4.55 -18.64 -0.58
C GLU A 922 5.05 -19.42 -1.79
N ASP A 923 4.21 -19.66 -2.78
CA ASP A 923 4.60 -20.38 -4.01
C ASP A 923 5.63 -19.58 -4.83
N VAL A 924 5.48 -18.25 -4.92
CA VAL A 924 6.35 -17.39 -5.75
C VAL A 924 7.64 -16.98 -5.03
N LEU A 925 7.58 -16.72 -3.72
CA LEU A 925 8.72 -16.21 -2.93
C LEU A 925 9.35 -17.26 -2.00
N GLY A 926 8.67 -18.37 -1.73
CA GLY A 926 9.14 -19.47 -0.87
C GLY A 926 9.75 -20.67 -1.59
N SER A 927 9.75 -20.69 -2.93
CA SER A 927 10.39 -21.73 -3.76
C SER A 927 11.91 -21.78 -3.51
N ASP A 928 12.46 -22.97 -3.22
CA ASP A 928 13.90 -23.20 -3.00
C ASP A 928 14.75 -22.76 -4.22
N PRO A 929 15.99 -22.29 -4.02
CA PRO A 929 16.93 -21.95 -5.09
C PRO A 929 17.41 -23.15 -5.94
N GLU A 930 16.88 -24.36 -5.70
CA GLU A 930 17.07 -25.53 -6.58
C GLU A 930 16.19 -25.47 -7.85
N ASP A 931 15.13 -24.65 -7.86
CA ASP A 931 14.50 -24.24 -9.11
C ASP A 931 15.50 -23.35 -9.88
N ASN A 932 15.65 -23.53 -11.20
CA ASN A 932 16.68 -22.93 -12.08
C ASN A 932 16.83 -21.38 -12.04
N ASP A 933 16.11 -20.68 -11.17
CA ASP A 933 16.15 -19.25 -10.95
C ASP A 933 16.94 -18.88 -9.68
N LEU A 934 18.27 -18.69 -9.84
CA LEU A 934 19.25 -18.29 -8.82
C LEU A 934 18.99 -16.90 -8.17
N ARG A 935 17.93 -16.17 -8.56
CA ARG A 935 17.61 -14.84 -8.04
C ARG A 935 16.96 -14.91 -6.65
N SER A 936 17.40 -14.04 -5.74
CA SER A 936 16.79 -13.88 -4.41
C SER A 936 15.35 -13.32 -4.50
N PRO A 937 14.48 -13.58 -3.50
CA PRO A 937 13.11 -13.05 -3.47
C PRO A 937 13.04 -11.52 -3.63
N THR A 938 13.96 -10.78 -3.01
CA THR A 938 14.07 -9.33 -3.13
C THR A 938 14.42 -8.90 -4.55
N GLN A 939 15.32 -9.62 -5.23
CA GLN A 939 15.67 -9.33 -6.63
C GLN A 939 14.48 -9.59 -7.57
N ARG A 940 13.71 -10.67 -7.36
CA ARG A 940 12.48 -10.93 -8.13
C ARG A 940 11.46 -9.79 -7.98
N LEU A 941 11.29 -9.26 -6.76
CA LEU A 941 10.40 -8.11 -6.51
C LEU A 941 10.89 -6.82 -7.20
N ARG A 942 12.20 -6.56 -7.21
CA ARG A 942 12.80 -5.42 -7.96
C ARG A 942 12.53 -5.54 -9.45
N ASP A 943 12.74 -6.72 -10.03
CA ASP A 943 12.50 -6.99 -11.45
C ASP A 943 11.02 -6.74 -11.82
N LEU A 944 10.08 -7.24 -11.00
CA LEU A 944 8.65 -7.02 -11.21
C LEU A 944 8.24 -5.55 -11.09
N GLN A 945 8.77 -4.82 -10.11
CA GLN A 945 8.53 -3.38 -9.97
C GLN A 945 9.04 -2.61 -11.20
N GLN A 946 10.25 -2.94 -11.69
CA GLN A 946 10.81 -2.32 -12.89
C GLN A 946 9.99 -2.62 -14.15
N ARG A 947 9.44 -3.83 -14.28
CA ARG A 947 8.52 -4.19 -15.38
C ARG A 947 7.24 -3.37 -15.32
N LEU A 948 6.62 -3.22 -14.15
CA LEU A 948 5.42 -2.38 -13.98
C LEU A 948 5.71 -0.91 -14.31
N ASP A 949 6.83 -0.36 -13.85
CA ASP A 949 7.20 1.03 -14.12
C ASP A 949 7.51 1.25 -15.62
N THR A 950 8.07 0.25 -16.30
CA THR A 950 8.29 0.29 -17.75
C THR A 950 6.98 0.20 -18.51
N LEU A 951 6.06 -0.68 -18.11
CA LEU A 951 4.72 -0.77 -18.68
C LEU A 951 3.99 0.57 -18.54
N ARG A 952 4.02 1.20 -17.36
CA ARG A 952 3.42 2.52 -17.13
C ARG A 952 3.98 3.57 -18.09
N ARG A 953 5.31 3.68 -18.21
CA ARG A 953 5.94 4.64 -19.13
C ARG A 953 5.53 4.39 -20.59
N ASN A 954 5.62 3.15 -21.06
CA ASN A 954 5.26 2.78 -22.42
C ASN A 954 3.79 3.10 -22.74
N LEU A 955 2.87 2.84 -21.80
CA LEU A 955 1.46 3.17 -21.96
C LEU A 955 1.21 4.68 -21.99
N GLN A 956 1.93 5.46 -21.19
CA GLN A 956 1.83 6.93 -21.25
C GLN A 956 2.40 7.49 -22.55
N GLU A 957 3.47 6.89 -23.09
CA GLU A 957 4.00 7.25 -24.41
C GLU A 957 3.02 6.90 -25.53
N TRP A 958 2.42 5.70 -25.48
CA TRP A 958 1.38 5.25 -26.42
C TRP A 958 0.13 6.15 -26.39
N ALA A 959 -0.25 6.64 -25.21
CA ALA A 959 -1.40 7.52 -25.00
C ALA A 959 -1.09 9.02 -25.08
N ARG A 960 0.13 9.42 -25.52
CA ARG A 960 0.47 10.84 -25.68
C ARG A 960 -0.61 11.55 -26.50
N PRO A 961 -1.10 12.72 -26.03
CA PRO A 961 -2.25 13.37 -26.62
C PRO A 961 -2.01 13.73 -28.09
N ASP A 962 -2.76 13.11 -28.98
CA ASP A 962 -3.04 13.62 -30.31
C ASP A 962 -4.05 14.77 -30.16
N PRO A 963 -3.76 16.00 -30.66
CA PRO A 963 -4.69 17.13 -30.62
C PRO A 963 -6.09 16.84 -31.18
N GLN A 964 -6.24 15.80 -32.02
CA GLN A 964 -7.53 15.39 -32.58
C GLN A 964 -8.19 14.22 -31.83
N ARG A 965 -7.46 13.43 -31.03
CA ARG A 965 -7.98 12.18 -30.40
C ARG A 965 -7.44 11.90 -28.97
N PRO A 966 -7.55 12.84 -28.00
CA PRO A 966 -6.82 12.74 -26.73
C PRO A 966 -7.41 11.77 -25.67
N HIS A 967 -8.56 11.11 -25.89
CA HIS A 967 -9.30 10.46 -24.79
C HIS A 967 -9.34 8.92 -24.78
N GLN A 968 -9.21 8.23 -25.91
CA GLN A 968 -9.49 6.78 -25.99
C GLN A 968 -8.35 5.93 -25.39
N ARG A 969 -7.11 6.12 -25.85
CA ARG A 969 -5.92 5.41 -25.35
C ARG A 969 -5.68 5.64 -23.86
N GLN A 970 -5.88 6.88 -23.39
CA GLN A 970 -5.74 7.23 -21.97
C GLN A 970 -6.68 6.40 -21.08
N ARG A 971 -7.90 6.11 -21.55
CA ARG A 971 -8.88 5.29 -20.82
C ARG A 971 -8.51 3.80 -20.81
N ALA A 972 -7.78 3.31 -21.81
CA ALA A 972 -7.30 1.93 -21.88
C ALA A 972 -6.11 1.63 -20.93
N ILE A 973 -5.36 2.65 -20.50
CA ILE A 973 -4.19 2.46 -19.60
C ILE A 973 -4.60 1.75 -18.31
N ARG A 974 -5.68 2.17 -17.66
CA ARG A 974 -6.09 1.63 -16.35
C ARG A 974 -6.49 0.14 -16.47
N PRO A 975 -7.36 -0.28 -17.40
CA PRO A 975 -7.63 -1.70 -17.62
C PRO A 975 -6.39 -2.55 -17.89
N ILE A 976 -5.44 -2.06 -18.70
CA ILE A 976 -4.20 -2.79 -19.02
C ILE A 976 -3.32 -2.96 -17.76
N ILE A 977 -3.16 -1.90 -16.96
CA ILE A 977 -2.42 -1.96 -15.68
C ILE A 977 -3.13 -2.90 -14.70
N ASN A 978 -4.46 -2.86 -14.61
CA ASN A 978 -5.23 -3.73 -13.72
C ASN A 978 -5.12 -5.20 -14.12
N ALA A 979 -5.13 -5.50 -15.43
CA ALA A 979 -4.90 -6.84 -15.94
C ALA A 979 -3.48 -7.34 -15.62
N TRP A 980 -2.44 -6.51 -15.80
CA TRP A 980 -1.07 -6.85 -15.39
C TRP A 980 -0.99 -7.15 -13.88
N ARG A 981 -1.65 -6.33 -13.05
CA ARG A 981 -1.72 -6.48 -11.60
C ARG A 981 -2.69 -7.57 -11.12
N ARG A 982 -3.32 -8.32 -12.03
CA ARG A 982 -4.26 -9.42 -11.76
C ARG A 982 -5.53 -9.01 -11.01
N LEU A 983 -5.92 -7.74 -11.11
CA LEU A 983 -7.14 -7.21 -10.49
C LEU A 983 -8.38 -7.48 -11.36
N SER A 984 -8.20 -7.52 -12.68
CA SER A 984 -9.28 -7.76 -13.63
C SER A 984 -9.57 -9.26 -13.77
N SER A 985 -10.78 -9.68 -13.42
CA SER A 985 -11.19 -11.08 -13.52
C SER A 985 -12.71 -11.27 -13.67
N VAL A 986 -13.10 -12.35 -14.35
CA VAL A 986 -14.50 -12.72 -14.61
C VAL A 986 -14.86 -13.95 -13.77
N PRO A 987 -16.00 -13.93 -13.04
CA PRO A 987 -16.47 -15.09 -12.28
C PRO A 987 -16.97 -16.20 -13.21
N LEU A 988 -16.74 -17.46 -12.83
CA LEU A 988 -17.24 -18.65 -13.50
C LEU A 988 -18.49 -19.22 -12.80
N ALA A 989 -19.41 -19.81 -13.57
CA ALA A 989 -20.66 -20.37 -13.06
C ALA A 989 -20.48 -21.57 -12.09
N GLY A 990 -19.34 -22.29 -12.18
CA GLY A 990 -18.99 -23.42 -11.30
C GLY A 990 -18.15 -23.04 -10.07
N GLY A 991 -17.98 -21.75 -9.79
CA GLY A 991 -16.99 -21.24 -8.83
C GLY A 991 -15.64 -20.94 -9.49
N GLY A 992 -14.86 -20.05 -8.86
CA GLY A 992 -13.58 -19.58 -9.40
C GLY A 992 -13.66 -18.34 -10.31
N ARG A 993 -12.48 -17.84 -10.70
CA ARG A 993 -12.30 -16.62 -11.48
C ARG A 993 -11.24 -16.85 -12.55
N ILE A 994 -11.43 -16.26 -13.73
CA ILE A 994 -10.40 -16.21 -14.77
C ILE A 994 -9.88 -14.79 -14.93
N ALA A 995 -8.57 -14.64 -15.12
CA ALA A 995 -7.98 -13.33 -15.33
C ALA A 995 -8.41 -12.75 -16.68
N SER A 996 -8.71 -11.46 -16.67
CA SER A 996 -9.38 -10.77 -17.77
C SER A 996 -8.66 -9.48 -18.17
N LEU A 997 -8.70 -9.14 -19.44
CA LEU A 997 -8.43 -7.81 -19.97
C LEU A 997 -9.69 -7.29 -20.68
N ASP A 998 -10.32 -6.27 -20.10
CA ASP A 998 -11.53 -5.65 -20.64
C ASP A 998 -11.22 -4.26 -21.20
N LEU A 999 -11.32 -4.14 -22.53
CA LEU A 999 -11.13 -2.92 -23.31
C LEU A 999 -12.42 -2.55 -24.06
N SER A 1000 -13.58 -2.96 -23.54
CA SER A 1000 -14.89 -2.71 -24.14
C SER A 1000 -15.33 -1.24 -24.06
N GLY A 1001 -16.05 -0.77 -25.08
CA GLY A 1001 -16.68 0.56 -25.08
C GLY A 1001 -15.70 1.75 -24.95
N LEU A 1002 -14.45 1.55 -25.37
CA LEU A 1002 -13.37 2.55 -25.31
C LEU A 1002 -13.22 3.33 -26.63
N GLU A 1003 -13.98 2.97 -27.66
CA GLU A 1003 -13.93 3.52 -29.01
C GLU A 1003 -12.57 3.31 -29.68
N LEU A 1004 -11.88 2.22 -29.37
CA LEU A 1004 -10.57 1.88 -29.93
C LEU A 1004 -10.68 1.52 -31.42
N GLU A 1005 -9.68 1.94 -32.20
CA GLU A 1005 -9.54 1.60 -33.62
C GLU A 1005 -8.40 0.59 -33.85
N ASN A 1006 -8.31 0.05 -35.08
CA ASN A 1006 -7.27 -0.90 -35.46
C ASN A 1006 -5.84 -0.39 -35.17
N GLN A 1007 -5.56 0.88 -35.48
CA GLN A 1007 -4.23 1.48 -35.32
C GLN A 1007 -3.83 1.64 -33.85
N ASP A 1008 -4.80 1.80 -32.95
CA ASP A 1008 -4.54 1.93 -31.52
C ASP A 1008 -4.00 0.61 -30.96
N LEU A 1009 -4.63 -0.51 -31.33
CA LEU A 1009 -4.17 -1.83 -30.91
C LEU A 1009 -2.87 -2.24 -31.63
N ALA A 1010 -2.70 -1.88 -32.91
CA ALA A 1010 -1.48 -2.18 -33.67
C ALA A 1010 -0.23 -1.47 -33.11
N SER A 1011 -0.41 -0.30 -32.50
CA SER A 1011 0.68 0.45 -31.85
C SER A 1011 0.85 0.14 -30.35
N LEU A 1012 0.00 -0.72 -29.78
CA LEU A 1012 0.03 -1.08 -28.38
C LEU A 1012 1.09 -2.18 -28.14
N ALA A 1013 2.22 -1.79 -27.58
CA ALA A 1013 3.27 -2.73 -27.17
C ALA A 1013 3.04 -3.21 -25.72
N LEU A 1014 2.67 -4.48 -25.54
CA LEU A 1014 2.58 -5.14 -24.23
C LEU A 1014 3.82 -6.01 -23.94
N PRO A 1015 4.31 -6.06 -22.68
CA PRO A 1015 5.37 -6.96 -22.24
C PRO A 1015 4.88 -8.42 -22.09
N ASP A 1016 5.81 -9.36 -21.89
CA ASP A 1016 5.54 -10.80 -21.80
C ASP A 1016 4.77 -11.24 -20.53
N ASP A 1017 4.51 -10.34 -19.58
CA ASP A 1017 3.90 -10.68 -18.27
C ASP A 1017 2.39 -10.94 -18.31
N PHE A 1018 1.70 -10.81 -19.46
CA PHE A 1018 0.26 -11.05 -19.61
C PHE A 1018 -0.11 -12.53 -19.82
N THR A 1019 0.83 -13.46 -19.58
CA THR A 1019 0.62 -14.91 -19.77
C THR A 1019 -0.51 -15.53 -18.94
N HIS A 1020 -0.99 -14.85 -17.91
CA HIS A 1020 -2.11 -15.28 -17.07
C HIS A 1020 -3.49 -14.89 -17.62
N VAL A 1021 -3.59 -13.99 -18.61
CA VAL A 1021 -4.89 -13.55 -19.15
C VAL A 1021 -5.55 -14.68 -19.95
N GLU A 1022 -6.77 -15.03 -19.55
CA GLU A 1022 -7.58 -16.09 -20.19
C GLU A 1022 -8.84 -15.54 -20.86
N HIS A 1023 -9.23 -14.30 -20.57
CA HIS A 1023 -10.40 -13.65 -21.15
C HIS A 1023 -10.02 -12.26 -21.68
N VAL A 1024 -10.33 -11.98 -22.94
CA VAL A 1024 -10.16 -10.66 -23.55
C VAL A 1024 -11.51 -10.19 -24.08
N SER A 1025 -11.92 -9.01 -23.65
CA SER A 1025 -13.15 -8.35 -24.11
C SER A 1025 -12.79 -7.04 -24.82
N LEU A 1026 -13.27 -6.91 -26.05
CA LEU A 1026 -13.11 -5.74 -26.92
C LEU A 1026 -14.47 -5.32 -27.51
N HIS A 1027 -15.57 -5.76 -26.93
CA HIS A 1027 -16.90 -5.49 -27.47
C HIS A 1027 -17.24 -4.00 -27.47
N SER A 1028 -18.19 -3.61 -28.31
CA SER A 1028 -18.66 -2.23 -28.45
C SER A 1028 -17.56 -1.23 -28.84
N ASN A 1029 -16.58 -1.65 -29.64
CA ASN A 1029 -15.61 -0.78 -30.30
C ASN A 1029 -15.99 -0.67 -31.79
N PRO A 1030 -16.87 0.28 -32.17
CA PRO A 1030 -17.54 0.25 -33.46
C PRO A 1030 -16.62 0.57 -34.65
N ALA A 1031 -15.36 0.94 -34.43
CA ALA A 1031 -14.39 1.19 -35.48
C ALA A 1031 -13.32 0.08 -35.59
N LEU A 1032 -13.40 -0.94 -34.73
CA LEU A 1032 -12.48 -2.07 -34.70
C LEU A 1032 -12.93 -3.14 -35.69
N SER A 1033 -12.06 -3.52 -36.63
CA SER A 1033 -12.35 -4.51 -37.66
C SER A 1033 -11.31 -5.64 -37.77
N GLN A 1034 -10.14 -5.49 -37.12
CA GLN A 1034 -9.10 -6.50 -37.10
C GLN A 1034 -8.29 -6.42 -35.80
N LEU A 1035 -7.67 -7.54 -35.40
CA LEU A 1035 -6.74 -7.62 -34.27
C LEU A 1035 -5.31 -7.88 -34.77
N PRO A 1036 -4.29 -7.15 -34.26
CA PRO A 1036 -2.89 -7.45 -34.55
C PRO A 1036 -2.49 -8.82 -34.01
N ALA A 1037 -1.71 -9.58 -34.78
CA ALA A 1037 -1.23 -10.90 -34.37
C ALA A 1037 -0.31 -10.80 -33.14
N GLU A 1038 0.55 -9.79 -33.11
CA GLU A 1038 1.50 -9.52 -32.03
C GLU A 1038 0.80 -9.27 -30.69
N LEU A 1039 -0.41 -8.69 -30.71
CA LEU A 1039 -1.22 -8.47 -29.51
C LEU A 1039 -1.72 -9.81 -28.95
N LEU A 1040 -2.21 -10.70 -29.81
CA LEU A 1040 -2.78 -11.98 -29.41
C LEU A 1040 -1.71 -12.98 -28.94
N GLU A 1041 -0.48 -12.88 -29.46
CA GLU A 1041 0.68 -13.65 -28.97
C GLU A 1041 1.00 -13.37 -27.49
N ARG A 1042 0.60 -12.21 -26.95
CA ARG A 1042 0.76 -11.87 -25.52
C ARG A 1042 -0.21 -12.58 -24.59
N PHE A 1043 -1.21 -13.28 -25.14
CA PHE A 1043 -2.24 -14.01 -24.38
C PHE A 1043 -2.22 -15.51 -24.70
N PRO A 1044 -1.11 -16.24 -24.43
CA PRO A 1044 -0.99 -17.65 -24.81
C PRO A 1044 -1.99 -18.59 -24.10
N LYS A 1045 -2.64 -18.15 -23.02
CA LYS A 1045 -3.67 -18.90 -22.28
C LYS A 1045 -5.09 -18.42 -22.56
N LEU A 1046 -5.32 -17.65 -23.65
CA LEU A 1046 -6.64 -17.15 -24.01
C LEU A 1046 -7.66 -18.28 -24.20
N LYS A 1047 -8.75 -18.22 -23.43
CA LYS A 1047 -9.90 -19.14 -23.49
C LYS A 1047 -11.18 -18.48 -23.96
N ARG A 1048 -11.32 -17.15 -23.80
CA ARG A 1048 -12.53 -16.40 -24.16
C ARG A 1048 -12.17 -15.11 -24.89
N LEU A 1049 -12.76 -14.89 -26.06
CA LEU A 1049 -12.58 -13.69 -26.86
C LEU A 1049 -13.93 -13.09 -27.25
N LEU A 1050 -14.22 -11.89 -26.75
CA LEU A 1050 -15.48 -11.19 -26.99
C LEU A 1050 -15.25 -9.96 -27.87
N LEU A 1051 -15.89 -9.94 -29.03
CA LEU A 1051 -15.73 -8.96 -30.11
C LEU A 1051 -17.09 -8.47 -30.65
N SER A 1052 -18.14 -8.61 -29.84
CA SER A 1052 -19.50 -8.17 -30.14
C SER A 1052 -19.57 -6.69 -30.53
N ASN A 1053 -20.51 -6.33 -31.41
CA ASN A 1053 -20.80 -4.93 -31.77
C ASN A 1053 -19.54 -4.16 -32.26
N CYS A 1054 -18.74 -4.81 -33.10
CA CYS A 1054 -17.56 -4.23 -33.75
C CYS A 1054 -17.79 -4.14 -35.28
N ARG A 1055 -16.75 -4.26 -36.10
CA ARG A 1055 -16.83 -4.26 -37.57
C ARG A 1055 -15.99 -5.37 -38.22
N PHE A 1056 -15.87 -6.53 -37.57
CA PHE A 1056 -15.15 -7.66 -38.15
C PHE A 1056 -15.90 -8.19 -39.37
N ASP A 1057 -15.16 -8.47 -40.44
CA ASP A 1057 -15.64 -9.08 -41.69
C ASP A 1057 -15.21 -10.55 -41.84
N ALA A 1058 -14.27 -11.00 -40.99
CA ALA A 1058 -13.76 -12.36 -40.93
C ALA A 1058 -13.45 -12.77 -39.47
N LEU A 1059 -13.32 -14.08 -39.23
CA LEU A 1059 -12.91 -14.61 -37.93
C LEU A 1059 -11.47 -14.19 -37.59
N PRO A 1060 -11.19 -13.74 -36.35
CA PRO A 1060 -9.84 -13.38 -35.92
C PRO A 1060 -8.96 -14.62 -35.77
N ARG A 1061 -7.67 -14.50 -36.12
CA ARG A 1061 -6.67 -15.55 -35.87
C ARG A 1061 -6.06 -15.37 -34.49
N VAL A 1062 -6.17 -16.37 -33.64
CA VAL A 1062 -5.57 -16.38 -32.30
C VAL A 1062 -4.30 -17.24 -32.27
N ALA A 1063 -3.39 -16.98 -31.33
CA ALA A 1063 -2.11 -17.69 -31.25
C ALA A 1063 -2.26 -19.19 -30.94
N ASN A 1064 -3.21 -19.55 -30.06
CA ASN A 1064 -3.50 -20.93 -29.65
C ASN A 1064 -5.00 -21.23 -29.79
N PRO A 1065 -5.51 -21.49 -31.01
CA PRO A 1065 -6.94 -21.63 -31.28
C PRO A 1065 -7.58 -22.83 -30.58
N ASP A 1066 -6.84 -23.92 -30.37
CA ASP A 1066 -7.32 -25.12 -29.65
C ASP A 1066 -7.73 -24.86 -28.19
N ARG A 1067 -7.24 -23.77 -27.58
CA ARG A 1067 -7.55 -23.39 -26.19
C ARG A 1067 -8.80 -22.51 -26.08
N LEU A 1068 -9.29 -21.99 -27.19
CA LEU A 1068 -10.41 -21.07 -27.20
C LEU A 1068 -11.71 -21.84 -26.97
N THR A 1069 -12.39 -21.51 -25.87
CA THR A 1069 -13.65 -22.14 -25.43
C THR A 1069 -14.88 -21.28 -25.69
N TRP A 1070 -14.71 -19.96 -25.81
CA TRP A 1070 -15.79 -19.01 -26.09
C TRP A 1070 -15.31 -18.00 -27.11
N LEU A 1071 -16.01 -17.95 -28.25
CA LEU A 1071 -15.86 -16.90 -29.25
C LEU A 1071 -17.19 -16.18 -29.46
N ASP A 1072 -17.20 -14.88 -29.19
CA ASP A 1072 -18.38 -14.03 -29.36
C ASP A 1072 -18.08 -12.93 -30.38
N LEU A 1073 -18.84 -12.95 -31.47
CA LEU A 1073 -18.72 -12.07 -32.62
C LEU A 1073 -20.10 -11.55 -33.05
N ASP A 1074 -21.08 -11.47 -32.14
CA ASP A 1074 -22.42 -10.99 -32.49
C ASP A 1074 -22.40 -9.55 -33.04
N ASN A 1075 -23.35 -9.23 -33.92
CA ASN A 1075 -23.53 -7.90 -34.50
C ASN A 1075 -22.25 -7.33 -35.14
N ASN A 1076 -21.60 -8.13 -35.98
CA ASN A 1076 -20.46 -7.73 -36.82
C ASN A 1076 -20.87 -7.69 -38.30
N ARG A 1077 -19.93 -7.87 -39.23
CA ARG A 1077 -20.14 -7.85 -40.68
C ARG A 1077 -19.57 -9.11 -41.34
N ILE A 1078 -19.55 -10.21 -40.61
CA ILE A 1078 -18.95 -11.46 -41.07
C ILE A 1078 -19.82 -12.06 -42.16
N THR A 1079 -19.20 -12.39 -43.29
CA THR A 1079 -19.77 -13.22 -44.34
C THR A 1079 -19.08 -14.58 -44.32
N TRP A 1080 -19.79 -15.68 -44.57
CA TRP A 1080 -19.17 -17.00 -44.49
C TRP A 1080 -18.43 -17.36 -45.79
N ASP A 1081 -17.18 -17.83 -45.67
CA ASP A 1081 -16.32 -18.23 -46.78
C ASP A 1081 -15.35 -19.36 -46.35
N ASN A 1082 -14.56 -19.90 -47.30
CA ASN A 1082 -13.59 -20.96 -47.01
C ASN A 1082 -12.49 -20.53 -46.01
N ARG A 1083 -12.14 -19.24 -45.95
CA ARG A 1083 -11.14 -18.74 -45.01
C ARG A 1083 -11.67 -18.79 -43.57
N ASN A 1084 -12.91 -18.37 -43.37
CA ASN A 1084 -13.59 -18.46 -42.08
C ASN A 1084 -13.79 -19.91 -41.67
N GLN A 1085 -14.16 -20.81 -42.59
CA GLN A 1085 -14.27 -22.24 -42.27
C GLN A 1085 -12.94 -22.86 -41.82
N VAL A 1086 -11.83 -22.58 -42.51
CA VAL A 1086 -10.50 -23.05 -42.08
C VAL A 1086 -10.13 -22.52 -40.70
N THR A 1087 -10.50 -21.28 -40.39
CA THR A 1087 -10.22 -20.66 -39.10
C THR A 1087 -11.08 -21.28 -37.99
N LEU A 1088 -12.36 -21.56 -38.26
CA LEU A 1088 -13.26 -22.24 -37.34
C LEU A 1088 -12.77 -23.67 -37.00
N ASN A 1089 -12.31 -24.42 -38.01
CA ASN A 1089 -11.82 -25.79 -37.84
C ASN A 1089 -10.56 -25.89 -36.96
N GLN A 1090 -9.82 -24.78 -36.78
CA GLN A 1090 -8.67 -24.72 -35.86
C GLN A 1090 -9.08 -24.51 -34.40
N CYS A 1091 -10.33 -24.12 -34.14
CA CYS A 1091 -10.85 -23.82 -32.81
C CYS A 1091 -11.63 -25.02 -32.24
N ALA A 1092 -11.03 -26.22 -32.29
CA ALA A 1092 -11.69 -27.48 -31.90
C ALA A 1092 -12.16 -27.52 -30.42
N GLY A 1093 -11.59 -26.66 -29.56
CA GLY A 1093 -11.95 -26.53 -28.16
C GLY A 1093 -13.17 -25.66 -27.85
N LEU A 1094 -13.86 -25.12 -28.87
CA LEU A 1094 -15.00 -24.22 -28.66
C LEU A 1094 -16.18 -24.92 -27.98
N ILE A 1095 -16.70 -24.28 -26.94
CA ILE A 1095 -17.90 -24.67 -26.19
C ILE A 1095 -19.05 -23.70 -26.51
N VAL A 1096 -18.73 -22.41 -26.70
CA VAL A 1096 -19.69 -21.35 -27.01
C VAL A 1096 -19.24 -20.60 -28.27
N LEU A 1097 -20.13 -20.52 -29.26
CA LEU A 1097 -19.95 -19.74 -30.47
C LEU A 1097 -21.17 -18.85 -30.71
N ASP A 1098 -20.95 -17.54 -30.74
CA ASP A 1098 -21.98 -16.56 -31.10
C ASP A 1098 -21.56 -15.78 -32.36
N LEU A 1099 -22.36 -15.91 -33.42
CA LEU A 1099 -22.23 -15.20 -34.68
C LEU A 1099 -23.53 -14.47 -35.05
N SER A 1100 -24.44 -14.28 -34.10
CA SER A 1100 -25.76 -13.70 -34.33
C SER A 1100 -25.71 -12.32 -34.97
N GLY A 1101 -26.68 -11.99 -35.81
CA GLY A 1101 -26.77 -10.68 -36.48
C GLY A 1101 -25.63 -10.38 -37.46
N ASN A 1102 -24.92 -11.41 -37.94
CA ASN A 1102 -23.94 -11.28 -39.03
C ASN A 1102 -24.55 -11.73 -40.37
N PRO A 1103 -24.23 -11.07 -41.49
CA PRO A 1103 -24.71 -11.49 -42.82
C PRO A 1103 -23.94 -12.73 -43.34
N LEU A 1104 -24.08 -13.88 -42.67
CA LEU A 1104 -23.33 -15.09 -43.00
C LEU A 1104 -23.64 -15.60 -44.42
N LEU A 1105 -24.91 -15.54 -44.82
CA LEU A 1105 -25.48 -16.05 -46.09
C LEU A 1105 -25.37 -17.57 -46.29
N GLU A 1106 -24.21 -18.15 -46.00
CA GLU A 1106 -23.94 -19.59 -45.98
C GLU A 1106 -23.74 -20.07 -44.53
N ALA A 1107 -24.18 -21.29 -44.23
CA ALA A 1107 -24.09 -21.85 -42.88
C ALA A 1107 -22.70 -22.46 -42.61
N PRO A 1108 -22.16 -22.31 -41.38
CA PRO A 1108 -20.89 -22.94 -40.99
C PRO A 1108 -21.01 -24.47 -40.92
N ASP A 1109 -19.92 -25.16 -41.29
CA ASP A 1109 -19.77 -26.59 -41.01
C ASP A 1109 -19.25 -26.80 -39.58
N LEU A 1110 -20.03 -27.52 -38.76
CA LEU A 1110 -19.78 -27.71 -37.33
C LEU A 1110 -19.13 -29.06 -36.99
N HIS A 1111 -18.85 -29.94 -37.97
CA HIS A 1111 -18.33 -31.28 -37.68
C HIS A 1111 -17.01 -31.29 -36.91
N GLY A 1112 -16.21 -30.22 -37.01
CA GLY A 1112 -14.93 -30.08 -36.28
C GLY A 1112 -15.05 -29.60 -34.83
N LEU A 1113 -16.26 -29.34 -34.32
CA LEU A 1113 -16.50 -28.71 -33.01
C LEU A 1113 -17.19 -29.67 -32.02
N GLU A 1114 -16.54 -30.80 -31.70
CA GLU A 1114 -17.10 -31.86 -30.85
C GLU A 1114 -17.46 -31.41 -29.42
N HIS A 1115 -16.87 -30.32 -28.93
CA HIS A 1115 -17.10 -29.78 -27.59
C HIS A 1115 -18.15 -28.67 -27.52
N LEU A 1116 -18.75 -28.32 -28.66
CA LEU A 1116 -19.72 -27.23 -28.73
C LEU A 1116 -20.97 -27.58 -27.92
N LYS A 1117 -21.40 -26.67 -27.05
CA LYS A 1117 -22.65 -26.81 -26.27
C LYS A 1117 -23.63 -25.69 -26.53
N THR A 1118 -23.13 -24.54 -26.96
CA THR A 1118 -23.94 -23.35 -27.18
C THR A 1118 -23.58 -22.72 -28.51
N LEU A 1119 -24.57 -22.59 -29.39
CA LEU A 1119 -24.44 -21.99 -30.70
C LEU A 1119 -25.53 -20.94 -30.88
N PHE A 1120 -25.14 -19.73 -31.28
CA PHE A 1120 -26.06 -18.68 -31.69
C PHE A 1120 -25.72 -18.24 -33.11
N LEU A 1121 -26.67 -18.47 -34.02
CA LEU A 1121 -26.67 -18.03 -35.42
C LEU A 1121 -28.00 -17.34 -35.75
N SER A 1122 -28.57 -16.62 -34.78
CA SER A 1122 -29.84 -15.91 -35.01
C SER A 1122 -29.64 -14.72 -35.96
N GLU A 1123 -30.66 -14.43 -36.76
CA GLU A 1123 -30.67 -13.31 -37.72
C GLU A 1123 -29.45 -13.29 -38.68
N CYS A 1124 -28.98 -14.46 -39.12
CA CYS A 1124 -27.77 -14.58 -39.95
C CYS A 1124 -28.03 -14.62 -41.47
N GLY A 1125 -29.30 -14.58 -41.88
CA GLY A 1125 -29.71 -14.68 -43.28
C GLY A 1125 -29.49 -16.07 -43.90
N LEU A 1126 -29.44 -17.12 -43.07
CA LEU A 1126 -29.21 -18.49 -43.52
C LEU A 1126 -30.44 -19.05 -44.23
N THR A 1127 -30.21 -19.83 -45.30
CA THR A 1127 -31.27 -20.52 -46.05
C THR A 1127 -31.24 -22.05 -45.88
N GLU A 1128 -30.12 -22.59 -45.41
CA GLU A 1128 -29.90 -24.00 -45.11
C GLU A 1128 -29.37 -24.17 -43.68
N LEU A 1129 -29.72 -25.29 -43.03
CA LEU A 1129 -29.24 -25.60 -41.69
C LEU A 1129 -27.75 -25.94 -41.71
N PRO A 1130 -26.98 -25.59 -40.66
CA PRO A 1130 -25.57 -25.95 -40.58
C PRO A 1130 -25.38 -27.47 -40.53
N LEU A 1131 -24.33 -27.96 -41.19
CA LEU A 1131 -23.93 -29.36 -41.12
C LEU A 1131 -23.27 -29.65 -39.76
N GLY A 1132 -23.38 -30.89 -39.27
CA GLY A 1132 -22.76 -31.32 -38.01
C GLY A 1132 -23.61 -31.08 -36.76
N LEU A 1133 -24.89 -30.72 -36.88
CA LEU A 1133 -25.83 -30.68 -35.73
C LEU A 1133 -26.02 -32.06 -35.08
N ASP A 1134 -25.80 -33.13 -35.83
CA ASP A 1134 -25.91 -34.53 -35.43
C ASP A 1134 -24.72 -35.03 -34.60
N VAL A 1135 -23.56 -34.37 -34.69
CA VAL A 1135 -22.35 -34.74 -33.93
C VAL A 1135 -22.20 -33.98 -32.61
N ILE A 1136 -23.02 -32.96 -32.37
CA ILE A 1136 -22.99 -32.17 -31.13
C ILE A 1136 -23.58 -33.00 -29.98
N THR A 1137 -22.76 -33.31 -28.97
CA THR A 1137 -23.18 -34.10 -27.80
C THR A 1137 -23.61 -33.20 -26.63
N GLU A 1138 -24.84 -33.38 -26.15
CA GLU A 1138 -25.43 -32.63 -25.02
C GLU A 1138 -25.41 -31.09 -25.18
N PRO A 1139 -26.00 -30.54 -26.26
CA PRO A 1139 -26.12 -29.10 -26.39
C PRO A 1139 -27.03 -28.52 -25.31
N LEU A 1140 -26.72 -27.29 -24.90
CA LEU A 1140 -27.53 -26.49 -23.99
C LEU A 1140 -28.49 -25.57 -24.76
N VAL A 1141 -27.99 -24.93 -25.82
CA VAL A 1141 -28.78 -23.99 -26.66
C VAL A 1141 -28.21 -24.01 -28.08
N LEU A 1142 -29.07 -24.21 -29.08
CA LEU A 1142 -28.76 -24.11 -30.51
C LEU A 1142 -29.76 -23.15 -31.16
N ASP A 1143 -29.46 -21.85 -31.13
CA ASP A 1143 -30.34 -20.81 -31.61
C ASP A 1143 -30.04 -20.45 -33.07
N LEU A 1144 -30.94 -20.82 -33.97
CA LEU A 1144 -30.90 -20.48 -35.40
C LEU A 1144 -32.13 -19.64 -35.79
N SER A 1145 -32.76 -18.96 -34.83
CA SER A 1145 -33.98 -18.16 -35.03
C SER A 1145 -33.76 -16.98 -35.99
N GLY A 1146 -34.85 -16.45 -36.57
CA GLY A 1146 -34.80 -15.28 -37.46
C GLY A 1146 -34.09 -15.51 -38.81
N ASN A 1147 -33.85 -16.77 -39.20
CA ASN A 1147 -33.28 -17.13 -40.50
C ASN A 1147 -34.36 -17.47 -41.55
N GLN A 1148 -33.95 -17.69 -42.81
CA GLN A 1148 -34.84 -17.80 -43.98
C GLN A 1148 -35.02 -19.25 -44.46
N PHE A 1149 -35.16 -20.20 -43.53
CA PHE A 1149 -35.28 -21.63 -43.84
C PHE A 1149 -36.58 -21.96 -44.57
N GLN A 1150 -36.48 -22.62 -45.72
CA GLN A 1150 -37.63 -22.97 -46.56
C GLN A 1150 -38.10 -24.43 -46.40
N ARG A 1151 -37.21 -25.34 -45.97
CA ARG A 1151 -37.48 -26.78 -45.79
C ARG A 1151 -36.43 -27.44 -44.88
N LEU A 1152 -36.80 -28.52 -44.19
CA LEU A 1152 -35.86 -29.41 -43.51
C LEU A 1152 -35.10 -30.28 -44.55
N PRO A 1153 -33.85 -30.67 -44.28
CA PRO A 1153 -33.10 -31.64 -45.08
C PRO A 1153 -33.86 -32.95 -45.28
N VAL A 1154 -33.65 -33.59 -46.44
CA VAL A 1154 -34.26 -34.91 -46.71
C VAL A 1154 -33.68 -35.94 -45.74
N GLY A 1155 -34.55 -36.61 -44.98
CA GLY A 1155 -34.13 -37.56 -43.95
C GLY A 1155 -33.59 -36.92 -42.67
N PHE A 1156 -33.94 -35.65 -42.41
CA PHE A 1156 -33.54 -34.92 -41.20
C PHE A 1156 -33.94 -35.69 -39.93
N ASN A 1157 -32.94 -36.07 -39.15
CA ASN A 1157 -33.07 -36.74 -37.87
C ASN A 1157 -31.79 -36.46 -37.06
N ILE A 1158 -31.91 -35.73 -35.96
CA ILE A 1158 -30.79 -35.37 -35.07
C ILE A 1158 -31.02 -36.01 -33.69
N PRO A 1159 -29.97 -36.17 -32.86
CA PRO A 1159 -30.12 -36.70 -31.51
C PRO A 1159 -31.15 -35.90 -30.69
N GLY A 1160 -31.91 -36.58 -29.82
CA GLY A 1160 -32.95 -35.98 -28.97
C GLY A 1160 -32.48 -34.71 -28.23
N PRO A 1161 -31.34 -34.73 -27.51
CA PRO A 1161 -30.81 -33.55 -26.84
C PRO A 1161 -30.54 -32.37 -27.79
N SER A 1162 -30.09 -32.65 -29.02
CA SER A 1162 -29.88 -31.61 -30.04
C SER A 1162 -31.17 -31.05 -30.58
N ALA A 1163 -32.21 -31.88 -30.72
CA ALA A 1163 -33.54 -31.42 -31.10
C ALA A 1163 -34.18 -30.56 -30.00
N GLU A 1164 -34.04 -30.97 -28.73
CA GLU A 1164 -34.61 -30.27 -27.56
C GLU A 1164 -33.97 -28.89 -27.34
N ALA A 1165 -32.68 -28.74 -27.68
CA ALA A 1165 -31.95 -27.48 -27.56
C ALA A 1165 -32.12 -26.53 -28.76
N LEU A 1166 -32.75 -26.98 -29.86
CA LEU A 1166 -32.82 -26.24 -31.13
C LEU A 1166 -33.95 -25.19 -31.13
N CYS A 1167 -33.65 -23.99 -31.64
CA CYS A 1167 -34.62 -22.93 -31.89
C CYS A 1167 -34.55 -22.51 -33.37
N LEU A 1168 -35.65 -22.71 -34.10
CA LEU A 1168 -35.80 -22.33 -35.52
C LEU A 1168 -36.85 -21.23 -35.76
N GLU A 1169 -37.41 -20.66 -34.69
CA GLU A 1169 -38.49 -19.67 -34.77
C GLU A 1169 -38.12 -18.48 -35.67
N SER A 1170 -38.94 -18.20 -36.69
CA SER A 1170 -38.70 -17.12 -37.63
C SER A 1170 -39.98 -16.69 -38.34
N GLU A 1171 -40.10 -15.40 -38.64
CA GLU A 1171 -41.19 -14.84 -39.45
C GLU A 1171 -41.09 -15.25 -40.94
N TRP A 1172 -39.95 -15.82 -41.35
CA TRP A 1172 -39.65 -16.14 -42.75
C TRP A 1172 -39.84 -17.63 -43.11
N LEU A 1173 -40.38 -18.44 -42.19
CA LEU A 1173 -40.61 -19.88 -42.41
C LEU A 1173 -41.75 -20.11 -43.42
N SER A 1174 -41.56 -21.06 -44.33
CA SER A 1174 -42.61 -21.47 -45.27
C SER A 1174 -43.66 -22.35 -44.60
N GLU A 1175 -44.90 -22.38 -45.12
CA GLU A 1175 -45.93 -23.33 -44.66
C GLU A 1175 -45.45 -24.79 -44.77
N GLY A 1176 -44.66 -25.10 -45.80
CA GLY A 1176 -44.07 -26.43 -46.00
C GLY A 1176 -43.08 -26.82 -44.89
N MET A 1177 -42.26 -25.88 -44.43
CA MET A 1177 -41.33 -26.07 -43.32
C MET A 1177 -42.09 -26.30 -42.00
N LEU A 1178 -43.11 -25.49 -41.73
CA LEU A 1178 -43.95 -25.64 -40.53
C LEU A 1178 -44.61 -27.02 -40.49
N ALA A 1179 -45.16 -27.50 -41.61
CA ALA A 1179 -45.74 -28.83 -41.71
C ALA A 1179 -44.70 -29.95 -41.47
N GLN A 1180 -43.45 -29.76 -41.91
CA GLN A 1180 -42.35 -30.70 -41.65
C GLN A 1180 -41.93 -30.72 -40.18
N VAL A 1181 -41.90 -29.56 -39.52
CA VAL A 1181 -41.62 -29.46 -38.08
C VAL A 1181 -42.74 -30.09 -37.25
N ASP A 1182 -44.01 -29.87 -37.62
CA ASP A 1182 -45.15 -30.51 -36.94
C ASP A 1182 -45.11 -32.04 -37.12
N ALA A 1183 -44.77 -32.54 -38.31
CA ALA A 1183 -44.57 -33.97 -38.54
C ALA A 1183 -43.42 -34.55 -37.71
N TYR A 1184 -42.33 -33.79 -37.53
CA TYR A 1184 -41.21 -34.17 -36.65
C TYR A 1184 -41.65 -34.25 -35.19
N ASN A 1185 -42.41 -33.26 -34.70
CA ASN A 1185 -42.95 -33.27 -33.34
C ASN A 1185 -43.85 -34.49 -33.08
N VAL A 1186 -44.70 -34.87 -34.04
CA VAL A 1186 -45.55 -36.08 -33.91
C VAL A 1186 -44.70 -37.36 -33.83
N ALA A 1187 -43.56 -37.41 -34.52
CA ALA A 1187 -42.71 -38.60 -34.55
C ALA A 1187 -41.77 -38.70 -33.34
N HIS A 1188 -41.34 -37.58 -32.77
CA HIS A 1188 -40.26 -37.51 -31.77
C HIS A 1188 -40.63 -36.81 -30.45
N GLU A 1189 -41.84 -36.25 -30.32
CA GLU A 1189 -42.35 -35.51 -29.16
C GLU A 1189 -41.55 -34.23 -28.79
N VAL A 1190 -40.69 -33.74 -29.70
CA VAL A 1190 -39.84 -32.55 -29.52
C VAL A 1190 -40.26 -31.42 -30.46
N ASP A 1191 -40.28 -30.18 -29.97
CA ASP A 1191 -40.51 -28.99 -30.79
C ASP A 1191 -39.19 -28.44 -31.31
N LEU A 1192 -39.06 -28.24 -32.63
CA LEU A 1192 -37.84 -27.68 -33.23
C LEU A 1192 -37.89 -26.15 -33.36
N LEU A 1193 -39.06 -25.51 -33.20
CA LEU A 1193 -39.15 -24.05 -33.32
C LEU A 1193 -38.67 -23.36 -32.05
N VAL A 1194 -38.92 -23.95 -30.89
CA VAL A 1194 -38.66 -23.37 -29.57
C VAL A 1194 -37.89 -24.37 -28.73
N CYS A 1195 -36.77 -23.92 -28.17
CA CYS A 1195 -35.94 -24.73 -27.27
C CYS A 1195 -36.74 -25.11 -26.00
N GLU A 1196 -36.59 -26.35 -25.52
CA GLU A 1196 -37.25 -26.81 -24.29
C GLU A 1196 -36.90 -25.93 -23.08
N GLY A 1197 -35.67 -25.39 -23.08
CA GLY A 1197 -35.20 -24.43 -22.07
C GLY A 1197 -36.07 -23.18 -21.92
N ASP A 1198 -36.77 -22.74 -22.97
CA ASP A 1198 -37.70 -21.60 -22.91
C ASP A 1198 -38.93 -21.87 -22.02
N TYR A 1199 -39.23 -23.15 -21.75
CA TYR A 1199 -40.33 -23.58 -20.88
C TYR A 1199 -39.86 -23.94 -19.47
N ALA A 1200 -38.55 -23.88 -19.18
CA ALA A 1200 -37.98 -24.40 -17.94
C ALA A 1200 -38.60 -23.81 -16.66
N GLU A 1201 -39.02 -22.53 -16.69
CA GLU A 1201 -39.70 -21.90 -15.56
C GLU A 1201 -41.07 -22.51 -15.23
N PHE A 1202 -41.80 -23.05 -16.22
CA PHE A 1202 -43.02 -23.81 -15.93
C PHE A 1202 -42.70 -25.14 -15.23
N PHE A 1203 -41.57 -25.74 -15.61
CA PHE A 1203 -41.20 -27.09 -15.20
C PHE A 1203 -40.44 -27.18 -13.87
N GLU A 1204 -40.05 -26.06 -13.26
CA GLU A 1204 -39.33 -26.07 -11.98
C GLU A 1204 -40.20 -26.69 -10.86
N GLY A 1205 -39.78 -27.85 -10.34
CA GLY A 1205 -40.49 -28.63 -9.31
C GLY A 1205 -41.58 -29.57 -9.84
N THR A 1206 -41.58 -29.84 -11.16
CA THR A 1206 -42.62 -30.60 -11.86
C THR A 1206 -42.44 -32.11 -11.72
N GLY A 1207 -43.54 -32.82 -11.42
CA GLY A 1207 -43.58 -34.28 -11.37
C GLY A 1207 -43.95 -34.93 -12.71
N PRO A 1208 -43.79 -36.27 -12.85
CA PRO A 1208 -44.09 -36.99 -14.08
C PRO A 1208 -45.55 -36.84 -14.56
N GLU A 1209 -46.51 -36.66 -13.65
CA GLU A 1209 -47.93 -36.44 -14.00
C GLU A 1209 -48.16 -35.10 -14.73
N GLN A 1210 -47.49 -34.04 -14.28
CA GLN A 1210 -47.60 -32.71 -14.86
C GLN A 1210 -46.87 -32.64 -16.22
N ALA A 1211 -45.73 -33.33 -16.36
CA ALA A 1211 -45.05 -33.48 -17.65
C ALA A 1211 -45.93 -34.22 -18.68
N ALA A 1212 -46.60 -35.30 -18.26
CA ALA A 1212 -47.55 -36.01 -19.11
C ALA A 1212 -48.75 -35.12 -19.50
N LEU A 1213 -49.18 -34.23 -18.61
CA LEU A 1213 -50.24 -33.27 -18.90
C LEU A 1213 -49.81 -32.25 -19.96
N TRP A 1214 -48.60 -31.70 -19.84
CA TRP A 1214 -48.02 -30.79 -20.82
C TRP A 1214 -47.99 -31.42 -22.23
N GLN A 1215 -47.56 -32.68 -22.34
CA GLN A 1215 -47.48 -33.38 -23.64
C GLN A 1215 -48.84 -33.62 -24.31
N ARG A 1216 -49.95 -33.63 -23.55
CA ARG A 1216 -51.30 -33.78 -24.11
C ARG A 1216 -51.85 -32.48 -24.73
N LEU A 1217 -51.20 -31.33 -24.52
CA LEU A 1217 -51.65 -30.05 -25.08
C LEU A 1217 -51.26 -29.92 -26.56
N PRO A 1218 -52.10 -29.29 -27.40
CA PRO A 1218 -51.73 -28.98 -28.79
C PRO A 1218 -50.41 -28.20 -28.85
N LEU A 1219 -49.53 -28.53 -29.80
CA LEU A 1219 -48.20 -27.93 -29.91
C LEU A 1219 -48.24 -26.40 -30.03
N GLN A 1220 -49.11 -25.88 -30.91
CA GLN A 1220 -49.28 -24.43 -31.04
C GLN A 1220 -49.76 -23.77 -29.73
N TYR A 1221 -50.66 -24.42 -29.00
CA TYR A 1221 -51.13 -23.92 -27.70
C TYR A 1221 -49.97 -23.87 -26.68
N ARG A 1222 -49.07 -24.86 -26.69
CA ARG A 1222 -47.86 -24.86 -25.84
C ARG A 1222 -46.93 -23.68 -26.15
N ARG A 1223 -46.66 -23.42 -27.43
CA ARG A 1223 -45.87 -22.25 -27.88
C ARG A 1223 -46.48 -20.94 -27.40
N ASP A 1224 -47.79 -20.82 -27.55
CA ASP A 1224 -48.56 -19.62 -27.18
C ASP A 1224 -48.74 -19.43 -25.66
N LEU A 1225 -48.40 -20.44 -24.82
CA LEU A 1225 -48.35 -20.31 -23.37
C LEU A 1225 -47.07 -19.63 -22.88
N ARG A 1226 -45.96 -19.67 -23.65
CA ARG A 1226 -44.66 -19.07 -23.28
C ARG A 1226 -44.75 -17.60 -22.85
N PRO A 1227 -45.54 -16.71 -23.50
CA PRO A 1227 -45.76 -15.35 -23.03
C PRO A 1227 -46.34 -15.22 -21.62
N LEU A 1228 -46.93 -16.28 -21.04
CA LEU A 1228 -47.35 -16.26 -19.64
C LEU A 1228 -46.16 -16.12 -18.68
N LEU A 1229 -44.97 -16.62 -19.03
CA LEU A 1229 -43.76 -16.43 -18.20
C LEU A 1229 -43.38 -14.94 -18.09
N GLU A 1230 -43.74 -14.15 -19.09
CA GLU A 1230 -43.56 -12.69 -19.08
C GLU A 1230 -44.75 -11.92 -18.46
N ASN A 1231 -45.80 -12.63 -18.01
CA ASN A 1231 -46.96 -12.02 -17.36
C ASN A 1231 -46.59 -11.45 -15.99
N ASP A 1232 -47.16 -10.30 -15.63
CA ASP A 1232 -46.95 -9.65 -14.32
C ASP A 1232 -47.18 -10.61 -13.13
N PHE A 1233 -48.11 -11.56 -13.25
CA PHE A 1233 -48.36 -12.53 -12.19
C PHE A 1233 -47.21 -13.53 -12.01
N PHE A 1234 -46.63 -14.07 -13.10
CA PHE A 1234 -45.47 -14.97 -13.04
C PHE A 1234 -44.21 -14.23 -12.58
N ILE A 1235 -43.99 -13.01 -13.07
CA ILE A 1235 -42.83 -12.20 -12.70
C ILE A 1235 -42.89 -11.80 -11.23
N ALA A 1236 -44.04 -11.34 -10.73
CA ALA A 1236 -44.16 -10.87 -9.36
C ALA A 1236 -44.29 -12.00 -8.34
N ARG A 1237 -44.94 -13.11 -8.70
CA ARG A 1237 -45.28 -14.21 -7.79
C ARG A 1237 -45.06 -15.59 -8.44
N PRO A 1238 -43.81 -15.96 -8.77
CA PRO A 1238 -43.52 -17.13 -9.61
C PRO A 1238 -43.99 -18.45 -9.01
N GLN A 1239 -43.96 -18.61 -7.68
CA GLN A 1239 -44.42 -19.84 -7.03
C GLN A 1239 -45.95 -19.98 -7.06
N GLN A 1240 -46.68 -18.89 -6.76
CA GLN A 1240 -48.14 -18.87 -6.80
C GLN A 1240 -48.64 -19.04 -8.24
N ALA A 1241 -48.03 -18.35 -9.20
CA ALA A 1241 -48.37 -18.45 -10.60
C ALA A 1241 -48.16 -19.86 -11.16
N ARG A 1242 -47.07 -20.55 -10.79
CA ARG A 1242 -46.85 -21.96 -11.15
C ARG A 1242 -47.89 -22.90 -10.56
N ALA A 1243 -48.18 -22.77 -9.26
CA ALA A 1243 -49.18 -23.61 -8.62
C ALA A 1243 -50.57 -23.43 -9.29
N GLU A 1244 -50.91 -22.18 -9.61
CA GLU A 1244 -52.16 -21.84 -10.29
C GLU A 1244 -52.19 -22.32 -11.74
N PHE A 1245 -51.07 -22.21 -12.46
CA PHE A 1245 -50.89 -22.68 -13.82
C PHE A 1245 -51.16 -24.18 -13.90
N TRP A 1246 -50.47 -24.98 -13.09
CA TRP A 1246 -50.65 -26.42 -13.06
C TRP A 1246 -52.04 -26.85 -12.57
N ARG A 1247 -52.62 -26.14 -11.59
CA ARG A 1247 -53.99 -26.38 -11.13
C ARG A 1247 -55.02 -26.20 -12.24
N ARG A 1248 -54.87 -25.14 -13.04
CA ARG A 1248 -55.76 -24.85 -14.18
C ARG A 1248 -55.58 -25.85 -15.31
N LEU A 1249 -54.34 -26.19 -15.65
CA LEU A 1249 -54.08 -27.21 -16.65
C LEU A 1249 -54.64 -28.59 -16.23
N ALA A 1250 -54.55 -28.96 -14.95
CA ALA A 1250 -55.19 -30.15 -14.40
C ALA A 1250 -56.72 -30.14 -14.53
N ALA A 1251 -57.36 -28.99 -14.29
CA ALA A 1251 -58.80 -28.82 -14.50
C ALA A 1251 -59.21 -28.95 -15.98
N ILE A 1252 -58.41 -28.39 -16.90
CA ILE A 1252 -58.60 -28.51 -18.36
C ILE A 1252 -58.48 -29.97 -18.82
N ASP A 1253 -57.57 -30.74 -18.24
CA ASP A 1253 -57.37 -32.13 -18.63
C ASP A 1253 -58.45 -33.08 -18.09
N ALA A 1254 -59.02 -32.77 -16.92
CA ALA A 1254 -60.05 -33.58 -16.26
C ALA A 1254 -61.46 -33.45 -16.87
N ASP A 1255 -61.79 -32.33 -17.52
CA ASP A 1255 -63.12 -32.05 -18.10
C ASP A 1255 -63.05 -31.86 -19.63
N PRO A 1256 -63.59 -32.78 -20.44
CA PRO A 1256 -63.57 -32.70 -21.90
C PRO A 1256 -64.30 -31.47 -22.49
N VAL A 1257 -65.35 -31.00 -21.82
CA VAL A 1257 -66.13 -29.83 -22.26
C VAL A 1257 -65.32 -28.56 -21.98
N LEU A 1258 -64.76 -28.46 -20.78
CA LEU A 1258 -63.89 -27.35 -20.39
C LEU A 1258 -62.61 -27.31 -21.24
N ARG A 1259 -62.06 -28.47 -21.60
CA ARG A 1259 -60.93 -28.58 -22.54
C ARG A 1259 -61.23 -27.96 -23.89
N GLN A 1260 -62.38 -28.29 -24.47
CA GLN A 1260 -62.76 -27.78 -25.79
C GLN A 1260 -63.04 -26.27 -25.75
N GLU A 1261 -63.63 -25.76 -24.67
CA GLU A 1261 -63.91 -24.33 -24.49
C GLU A 1261 -62.62 -23.52 -24.25
N TRP A 1262 -61.75 -23.96 -23.34
CA TRP A 1262 -60.57 -23.19 -22.94
C TRP A 1262 -59.46 -23.21 -23.99
N LEU A 1263 -59.32 -24.29 -24.76
CA LEU A 1263 -58.38 -24.33 -25.89
C LEU A 1263 -58.76 -23.37 -27.03
N MET A 1264 -60.00 -22.86 -27.05
CA MET A 1264 -60.44 -21.82 -28.01
C MET A 1264 -60.12 -20.39 -27.54
N HIS A 1265 -59.73 -20.21 -26.28
CA HIS A 1265 -59.30 -18.92 -25.76
C HIS A 1265 -57.79 -18.69 -25.98
N PRO A 1266 -57.35 -17.44 -26.16
CA PRO A 1266 -55.93 -17.14 -26.27
C PRO A 1266 -55.16 -17.61 -25.01
N PRO A 1267 -54.07 -18.39 -25.15
CA PRO A 1267 -53.45 -19.07 -24.01
C PRO A 1267 -52.86 -18.11 -22.96
N HIS A 1268 -52.45 -16.91 -23.37
CA HIS A 1268 -52.01 -15.85 -22.47
C HIS A 1268 -53.09 -15.33 -21.49
N ASN A 1269 -54.37 -15.70 -21.67
CA ASN A 1269 -55.47 -15.38 -20.75
C ASN A 1269 -55.77 -16.48 -19.73
N LEU A 1270 -54.98 -17.56 -19.66
CA LEU A 1270 -55.24 -18.73 -18.81
C LEU A 1270 -55.62 -18.38 -17.36
N PHE A 1271 -54.95 -17.38 -16.75
CA PHE A 1271 -55.24 -16.95 -15.38
C PHE A 1271 -56.53 -16.16 -15.18
N ARG A 1272 -57.12 -15.64 -16.26
CA ARG A 1272 -58.35 -14.84 -16.25
C ARG A 1272 -59.60 -15.67 -16.55
N LEU A 1273 -59.43 -16.91 -16.98
CA LEU A 1273 -60.56 -17.81 -17.25
C LEU A 1273 -61.25 -18.21 -15.93
N PRO A 1274 -62.59 -18.31 -15.90
CA PRO A 1274 -63.31 -18.72 -14.70
C PRO A 1274 -63.08 -20.22 -14.45
N LEU A 1275 -62.57 -20.57 -13.27
CA LEU A 1275 -62.41 -21.96 -12.79
C LEU A 1275 -63.71 -22.48 -12.17
#